data_AF-A0A7G9Y8V7-F1
#
_entry.id   AF-A0A7G9Y8V7-F1
#
_cell.length_a   1.000
_cell.length_b   1.000
_cell.length_c   1.000
_cell.angle_alpha   90.00
_cell.angle_beta   90.00
_cell.angle_gamma   90.00
#
_symmetry.space_group_name_H-M   'P 1'
#
loop_
_entity.id
_entity.type
_entity.pdbx_description
1 polymer ?
#
loop_
_entity_poly.entity_id
_entity_poly.type
_entity_poly.pdbx_seq_one_letter_code
_entity_poly.pdbx_strand_id
1 'polypeptide(L)'
;MKNTKTTPHIDYIRRVSEATVILLFCLFAASTASASPASEGMHASGTFTHSFISEYNGAETCLTCHRQAGNDVATSIHNTWMGTATNVVGKEGTETGKLMSVNNFYGAITSNEALCGKCHAGFGLPDDDLSVEKIDCLICHAPNYNKTATGPEPSIDVLAAVRGMVKSPTREMCLRCHATAGGGDNNKRGDLELAMGASSVSRDLDVHLSTEMKCQDCHTFEDHHVSGRGMDLRVDDTTTVVSCDDVKCHGSEPHQENSTKGWVYNLHTNRLYCTACHITSYGKEQSVEMSRDWSNRSLGENGKYNEYIVREDDPAPIHVWWNRKSEIMDLTDPAVLDDGVVVMAKPVGELNDPASRIYAARLHLGRQPWNNTSTYMLPFKVMTVRTTDDMIQAILEATGEIYDNVSYVNTVRYMGLFHGVSPKEDALTCSDCHDDHKLNFEALGYDVEKDASGNLISATKPGGTVNLATISGTDCVSCHSIGGILPEKLQIDVQAMNMSDAIHYDLNRGAEDELDPNNVRCWACHGDGDGSEAAQPAGHPENYDNPKNCSGGDCHSINQSIFNEPMVYEHFMYADKLDNSGNVLPTANISTVGSCDRCHINSVMETRDTTIPSSDISLVSHYGSTYELMAYPDFTMTDCVYCHEGHYKEDWGEGISGDWGDYISEEWGDAIDPMDQETDMIEDEGDEYSKTMFAGDLWELRNGYIFKVTSVDLEGDNAHVQLSRGGELLEEEIVHTDYPYEYEREITDEDGKTFNQTDVHLNMTGIMRSEGGMVAIFEGQTIKRIHKETENSACYACHMEGYTRNNRYTLVDRRSDLTYYTKMLVDFDYYGDNVSKTLATGEEWDLGDGFTLTAKQIDIDGDLARIELARDGVAVENDIDVVRTGEMFYYEDDFHATSVYYDDEFHAINDSHTFHDLRIFSANLSSVFRSEDNNLMVLRDVRLISPDISVVDIEDMEEDTGFRLDGYNISWIRVGEDFGGREPFTLHEAPLHNGRATNFADCVNCHDLGSGMDIKRVDAITSQLGAHVRLNCNASSETALSDPIDKACWACHGIGIEPDVHPDKKPKECVDCHVNGILYGATDLSDEAHGQAEGCNRCHAADYPGTHVITVFKPNKPNIVGLNVIPEVAMSGQLVNVSATAVAGWNMLVEAMEYFIGEEGPSGTGTAVVPVDGAFDEQTEEFEFTINTTGLEPGDRAMYVHAMERGKWGPMNRAVFAIELPEIEFMELESPKPAMAVKPGRHLDLPMINAVTVIIIGIGAWFLLTLRRKRGL
;
A
#
# COMPACT_ATOMS: atom_id res chain seq x y z
N MET A 1 64.33 36.30 -12.10
CA MET A 1 65.41 36.40 -13.11
C MET A 1 65.19 35.30 -14.13
N LYS A 2 65.35 35.57 -15.45
CA LYS A 2 65.31 34.60 -16.57
C LYS A 2 64.02 33.78 -16.75
N ASN A 3 63.51 33.50 -17.95
CA ASN A 3 63.29 34.30 -19.17
C ASN A 3 62.31 33.49 -20.06
N THR A 4 61.11 33.96 -20.38
CA THR A 4 60.75 34.62 -21.68
C THR A 4 61.20 33.83 -22.93
N LYS A 5 60.35 33.46 -23.90
CA LYS A 5 59.46 34.26 -24.78
C LYS A 5 58.47 33.32 -25.52
N THR A 6 57.34 33.67 -26.17
CA THR A 6 56.53 34.89 -26.54
C THR A 6 55.16 34.35 -27.06
N THR A 7 53.92 34.83 -26.80
CA THR A 7 53.24 36.17 -26.83
C THR A 7 53.09 36.80 -28.24
N PRO A 8 52.10 37.69 -28.56
CA PRO A 8 50.90 38.18 -27.82
C PRO A 8 49.57 38.39 -28.64
N HIS A 9 48.54 38.92 -27.94
CA HIS A 9 47.34 39.71 -28.36
C HIS A 9 47.26 40.40 -29.75
N ILE A 10 46.01 40.67 -30.21
CA ILE A 10 45.45 42.03 -30.43
C ILE A 10 43.90 42.03 -30.54
N ASP A 11 43.26 43.19 -30.63
CA ASP A 11 41.95 43.55 -30.03
C ASP A 11 40.89 44.13 -31.01
N TYR A 12 39.60 43.95 -30.66
CA TYR A 12 38.46 44.89 -30.80
C TYR A 12 37.66 45.17 -32.13
N ILE A 13 36.32 45.37 -31.97
CA ILE A 13 35.30 45.98 -32.89
C ILE A 13 34.80 45.09 -34.07
N ARG A 14 33.50 44.93 -34.45
CA ARG A 14 32.14 45.53 -34.16
C ARG A 14 31.07 44.40 -34.14
N ARG A 15 30.10 44.35 -33.21
CA ARG A 15 28.65 44.75 -33.31
C ARG A 15 27.83 44.14 -34.50
N VAL A 16 26.55 43.75 -34.36
CA VAL A 16 25.58 43.79 -33.23
C VAL A 16 24.45 42.75 -33.44
N SER A 17 23.64 42.52 -32.40
CA SER A 17 22.44 41.67 -32.30
C SER A 17 21.15 42.26 -32.92
N GLU A 18 20.03 41.53 -32.74
CA GLU A 18 18.61 41.98 -32.70
C GLU A 18 17.69 41.92 -33.95
N ALA A 19 16.49 41.39 -33.65
CA ALA A 19 15.15 41.80 -34.08
C ALA A 19 14.63 41.60 -35.53
N THR A 20 13.83 40.53 -35.70
CA THR A 20 12.38 40.49 -36.04
C THR A 20 11.77 41.35 -37.19
N VAL A 21 10.60 40.87 -37.63
CA VAL A 21 9.39 41.62 -38.06
C VAL A 21 9.10 41.78 -39.58
N ILE A 22 7.95 41.19 -39.98
CA ILE A 22 7.02 41.53 -41.09
C ILE A 22 7.55 41.48 -42.54
N LEU A 23 6.96 40.58 -43.36
CA LEU A 23 5.96 41.00 -44.37
C LEU A 23 5.13 39.81 -44.89
N LEU A 24 3.90 39.66 -44.36
CA LEU A 24 2.85 38.82 -44.91
C LEU A 24 1.98 39.70 -45.81
N PHE A 25 2.00 39.51 -47.13
CA PHE A 25 1.24 40.36 -48.06
C PHE A 25 0.73 39.62 -49.31
N CYS A 26 -0.54 39.86 -49.64
CA CYS A 26 -1.25 39.51 -50.88
C CYS A 26 -1.33 38.02 -51.29
N LEU A 27 -2.40 37.41 -50.79
CA LEU A 27 -3.30 36.56 -51.60
C LEU A 27 -3.80 37.28 -52.88
N PHE A 28 -4.57 36.54 -53.70
CA PHE A 28 -5.03 36.82 -55.07
C PHE A 28 -3.96 36.60 -56.16
N ALA A 29 -4.23 35.92 -57.28
CA ALA A 29 -5.52 35.44 -57.82
C ALA A 29 -5.53 33.93 -58.12
N ALA A 30 -6.72 33.35 -58.29
CA ALA A 30 -6.93 31.93 -58.52
C ALA A 30 -7.13 31.56 -60.01
N SER A 31 -7.15 30.24 -60.26
CA SER A 31 -7.66 29.50 -61.44
C SER A 31 -6.70 29.12 -62.58
N THR A 32 -6.68 27.80 -62.83
CA THR A 32 -6.37 27.06 -64.08
C THR A 32 -5.03 27.29 -64.81
N ALA A 33 -4.12 26.30 -64.74
CA ALA A 33 -3.55 25.63 -65.91
C ALA A 33 -2.77 24.33 -65.58
N SER A 34 -3.17 23.23 -66.23
CA SER A 34 -2.33 22.15 -66.78
C SER A 34 -0.99 21.78 -66.11
N ALA A 35 -0.98 20.68 -65.35
CA ALA A 35 0.24 19.90 -65.10
C ALA A 35 0.52 18.94 -66.26
N SER A 36 1.64 19.10 -66.98
CA SER A 36 2.19 18.18 -68.00
C SER A 36 3.54 18.69 -68.54
N PRO A 37 4.46 17.83 -68.99
CA PRO A 37 4.94 16.64 -68.30
C PRO A 37 6.49 16.56 -68.26
N ALA A 38 7.07 15.94 -67.23
CA ALA A 38 8.42 15.36 -67.32
C ALA A 38 8.27 13.89 -67.74
N SER A 39 9.10 13.43 -68.69
CA SER A 39 8.86 12.18 -69.42
C SER A 39 9.08 10.91 -68.59
N GLU A 40 8.08 10.03 -68.60
CA GLU A 40 8.26 8.61 -68.32
C GLU A 40 9.25 7.96 -69.31
N GLY A 41 9.78 6.79 -68.91
CA GLY A 41 9.96 5.69 -69.85
C GLY A 41 11.33 5.53 -70.50
N MET A 42 12.26 4.85 -69.81
CA MET A 42 13.04 3.78 -70.48
C MET A 42 13.58 2.63 -69.59
N HIS A 43 12.91 2.29 -68.48
CA HIS A 43 13.01 0.94 -67.90
C HIS A 43 12.05 -0.02 -68.63
N ALA A 44 12.31 -0.23 -69.92
CA ALA A 44 11.63 -1.25 -70.70
C ALA A 44 12.11 -2.66 -70.29
N SER A 45 11.22 -3.64 -70.35
CA SER A 45 11.51 -5.05 -70.04
C SER A 45 12.43 -5.69 -71.10
N GLY A 46 13.73 -5.42 -71.03
CA GLY A 46 14.73 -5.91 -71.96
C GLY A 46 15.93 -6.51 -71.25
N THR A 47 16.08 -7.84 -71.30
CA THR A 47 17.31 -8.53 -70.92
C THR A 47 18.40 -8.23 -71.96
N PHE A 48 19.16 -7.16 -71.75
CA PHE A 48 20.40 -6.91 -72.48
C PHE A 48 21.39 -8.03 -72.18
N THR A 49 21.63 -8.89 -73.16
CA THR A 49 22.60 -9.98 -73.03
C THR A 49 23.99 -9.48 -73.42
N HIS A 50 25.02 -9.95 -72.73
CA HIS A 50 26.43 -9.66 -73.05
C HIS A 50 26.91 -10.27 -74.39
N SER A 51 26.00 -10.85 -75.19
CA SER A 51 26.27 -11.52 -76.47
C SER A 51 26.95 -10.63 -77.52
N PHE A 52 26.85 -9.30 -77.40
CA PHE A 52 27.51 -8.34 -78.29
C PHE A 52 29.02 -8.16 -78.03
N ILE A 53 29.55 -8.62 -76.88
CA ILE A 53 30.95 -8.44 -76.51
C ILE A 53 31.83 -9.33 -77.42
N SER A 54 32.59 -8.72 -78.33
CA SER A 54 33.44 -9.44 -79.30
C SER A 54 34.76 -9.94 -78.71
N GLU A 55 35.30 -9.21 -77.74
CA GLU A 55 36.62 -9.37 -77.11
C GLU A 55 36.51 -9.00 -75.62
N TYR A 56 37.35 -9.57 -74.75
CA TYR A 56 37.35 -9.29 -73.31
C TYR A 56 38.76 -8.90 -72.84
N ASN A 57 38.89 -7.68 -72.33
CA ASN A 57 40.14 -7.05 -71.94
C ASN A 57 40.14 -6.73 -70.43
N GLY A 58 39.73 -7.70 -69.61
CA GLY A 58 39.58 -7.51 -68.16
C GLY A 58 38.42 -6.58 -67.81
N ALA A 59 38.56 -5.82 -66.72
CA ALA A 59 37.52 -4.92 -66.24
C ALA A 59 37.08 -3.89 -67.29
N GLU A 60 37.98 -3.38 -68.13
CA GLU A 60 37.71 -2.32 -69.13
C GLU A 60 36.48 -2.62 -70.01
N THR A 61 36.29 -3.89 -70.37
CA THR A 61 35.12 -4.37 -71.13
C THR A 61 33.80 -4.19 -70.36
N CYS A 62 33.80 -4.43 -69.05
CA CYS A 62 32.65 -4.21 -68.18
C CYS A 62 32.45 -2.72 -67.85
N LEU A 63 33.54 -2.02 -67.52
CA LEU A 63 33.57 -0.61 -67.09
C LEU A 63 33.01 0.37 -68.13
N THR A 64 33.01 -0.01 -69.40
CA THR A 64 32.35 0.71 -70.50
C THR A 64 30.85 0.94 -70.25
N CYS A 65 30.19 0.06 -69.49
CA CYS A 65 28.79 0.22 -69.06
C CYS A 65 28.62 0.28 -67.53
N HIS A 66 29.52 -0.37 -66.78
CA HIS A 66 29.43 -0.56 -65.33
C HIS A 66 30.54 0.18 -64.56
N ARG A 67 30.92 1.38 -65.04
CA ARG A 67 31.97 2.24 -64.43
C ARG A 67 31.79 2.40 -62.92
N GLN A 68 30.56 2.69 -62.47
CA GLN A 68 30.26 2.92 -61.05
C GLN A 68 30.48 1.64 -60.23
N ALA A 69 29.78 0.55 -60.58
CA ALA A 69 29.97 -0.78 -59.98
C ALA A 69 31.45 -1.25 -59.93
N GLY A 70 32.28 -0.83 -60.89
CA GLY A 70 33.72 -1.01 -60.80
C GLY A 70 34.39 -0.16 -59.72
N ASN A 71 34.13 1.15 -59.70
CA ASN A 71 34.66 2.06 -58.67
C ASN A 71 34.27 1.60 -57.26
N ASP A 72 33.02 1.14 -57.12
CA ASP A 72 32.41 0.57 -55.93
C ASP A 72 33.19 -0.68 -55.45
N VAL A 73 33.41 -1.66 -56.33
CA VAL A 73 34.22 -2.85 -56.00
C VAL A 73 35.67 -2.47 -55.69
N ALA A 74 36.23 -1.42 -56.31
CA ALA A 74 37.63 -1.01 -56.08
C ALA A 74 37.90 -0.61 -54.62
N THR A 75 36.93 0.02 -53.96
CA THR A 75 37.03 0.45 -52.55
C THR A 75 36.66 -0.65 -51.54
N SER A 76 35.93 -1.69 -51.96
CA SER A 76 35.51 -2.80 -51.07
C SER A 76 36.69 -3.61 -50.51
N ILE A 77 36.54 -4.15 -49.29
CA ILE A 77 37.56 -5.04 -48.70
C ILE A 77 37.84 -6.30 -49.51
N HIS A 78 36.97 -6.67 -50.46
CA HIS A 78 37.20 -7.78 -51.38
C HIS A 78 38.35 -7.51 -52.37
N ASN A 79 38.56 -6.24 -52.74
CA ASN A 79 39.61 -5.78 -53.66
C ASN A 79 40.80 -5.15 -52.93
N THR A 80 40.58 -4.33 -51.90
CA THR A 80 41.68 -3.73 -51.14
C THR A 80 42.39 -4.74 -50.23
N TRP A 81 41.66 -5.75 -49.74
CA TRP A 81 42.05 -6.63 -48.64
C TRP A 81 42.49 -5.88 -47.35
N MET A 82 42.10 -4.61 -47.23
CA MET A 82 42.51 -3.63 -46.22
C MET A 82 41.38 -2.64 -45.92
N GLY A 83 41.36 -2.12 -44.71
CA GLY A 83 40.51 -0.99 -44.33
C GLY A 83 40.68 -0.64 -42.85
N THR A 84 39.88 0.32 -42.40
CA THR A 84 39.94 0.79 -41.02
C THR A 84 39.37 -0.26 -40.06
N ALA A 85 40.16 -0.71 -39.08
CA ALA A 85 39.66 -1.58 -38.03
C ALA A 85 38.65 -0.86 -37.14
N THR A 86 37.54 -1.54 -36.88
CA THR A 86 36.35 -1.04 -36.19
C THR A 86 36.22 -1.62 -34.78
N ASN A 87 36.44 -2.92 -34.67
CA ASN A 87 36.08 -3.78 -33.54
C ASN A 87 37.26 -4.70 -33.14
N VAL A 88 38.50 -4.21 -33.29
CA VAL A 88 39.73 -4.91 -32.91
C VAL A 88 40.45 -4.12 -31.83
N VAL A 89 40.58 -4.71 -30.63
CA VAL A 89 41.02 -3.99 -29.43
C VAL A 89 42.46 -3.48 -29.58
N GLY A 90 42.65 -2.19 -29.34
CA GLY A 90 43.93 -1.50 -29.44
C GLY A 90 44.31 -1.11 -30.88
N LYS A 91 43.39 -1.31 -31.84
CA LYS A 91 43.58 -1.06 -33.28
C LYS A 91 42.42 -0.29 -33.90
N GLU A 92 41.40 0.08 -33.14
CA GLU A 92 40.27 0.86 -33.62
C GLU A 92 40.75 2.18 -34.29
N GLY A 93 40.35 2.42 -35.54
CA GLY A 93 40.81 3.55 -36.35
C GLY A 93 42.13 3.34 -37.09
N THR A 94 42.75 2.15 -37.04
CA THR A 94 43.99 1.84 -37.79
C THR A 94 43.72 1.05 -39.06
N GLU A 95 44.52 1.27 -40.11
CA GLU A 95 44.44 0.50 -41.36
C GLU A 95 45.07 -0.89 -41.19
N THR A 96 44.25 -1.93 -41.32
CA THR A 96 44.67 -3.33 -41.25
C THR A 96 43.75 -4.20 -42.11
N GLY A 97 43.98 -5.52 -42.17
CA GLY A 97 43.20 -6.39 -43.02
C GLY A 97 43.85 -7.74 -43.25
N LYS A 98 43.64 -8.31 -44.44
CA LYS A 98 44.19 -9.61 -44.82
C LYS A 98 45.67 -9.52 -45.19
N LEU A 99 46.15 -8.39 -45.73
CA LEU A 99 47.57 -8.14 -46.02
C LEU A 99 48.42 -8.15 -44.75
N MET A 100 47.98 -7.38 -43.75
CA MET A 100 48.65 -7.31 -42.44
C MET A 100 48.46 -8.59 -41.59
N SER A 101 47.56 -9.50 -41.99
CA SER A 101 47.23 -10.67 -41.19
C SER A 101 48.31 -11.74 -41.20
N VAL A 102 48.82 -12.05 -40.01
CA VAL A 102 49.32 -13.39 -39.71
C VAL A 102 48.15 -14.34 -39.40
N ASN A 103 48.34 -15.63 -39.68
CA ASN A 103 47.44 -16.72 -39.31
C ASN A 103 48.23 -18.03 -39.16
N ASN A 104 47.57 -19.08 -38.66
CA ASN A 104 48.19 -20.39 -38.40
C ASN A 104 47.95 -21.45 -39.49
N PHE A 105 47.54 -21.04 -40.71
CA PHE A 105 47.43 -21.91 -41.88
C PHE A 105 48.62 -21.76 -42.82
N TYR A 106 48.74 -20.61 -43.49
CA TYR A 106 49.82 -20.31 -44.46
C TYR A 106 50.74 -19.16 -43.99
N GLY A 107 50.71 -18.80 -42.71
CA GLY A 107 51.52 -17.71 -42.17
C GLY A 107 50.95 -16.35 -42.57
N ALA A 108 51.42 -15.80 -43.69
CA ALA A 108 51.05 -14.48 -44.19
C ALA A 108 50.96 -14.45 -45.73
N ILE A 109 50.41 -13.37 -46.29
CA ILE A 109 50.34 -13.16 -47.74
C ILE A 109 51.73 -12.96 -48.36
N THR A 110 52.64 -12.30 -47.64
CA THR A 110 54.02 -12.02 -48.07
C THR A 110 54.74 -13.27 -48.57
N SER A 111 55.28 -13.22 -49.79
CA SER A 111 55.86 -14.30 -50.62
C SER A 111 54.92 -15.44 -51.06
N ASN A 112 53.68 -15.46 -50.60
CA ASN A 112 52.64 -16.45 -50.91
C ASN A 112 51.56 -15.91 -51.85
N GLU A 113 51.79 -14.74 -52.44
CA GLU A 113 50.76 -13.94 -53.11
C GLU A 113 50.12 -14.68 -54.29
N ALA A 114 50.91 -15.45 -55.04
CA ALA A 114 50.42 -16.27 -56.16
C ALA A 114 49.49 -17.44 -55.74
N LEU A 115 49.54 -17.86 -54.46
CA LEU A 115 48.56 -18.80 -53.88
C LEU A 115 47.31 -18.05 -53.43
N CYS A 116 47.50 -16.97 -52.67
CA CYS A 116 46.40 -16.20 -52.08
C CYS A 116 45.53 -15.50 -53.14
N GLY A 117 46.16 -14.96 -54.20
CA GLY A 117 45.53 -14.20 -55.28
C GLY A 117 44.50 -14.97 -56.11
N LYS A 118 44.45 -16.30 -55.99
CA LYS A 118 43.35 -17.12 -56.53
C LYS A 118 41.98 -16.75 -55.94
N CYS A 119 41.96 -16.17 -54.75
CA CYS A 119 40.75 -15.74 -54.03
C CYS A 119 40.65 -14.20 -53.91
N HIS A 120 41.29 -13.46 -54.81
CA HIS A 120 41.31 -11.99 -54.83
C HIS A 120 40.28 -11.45 -55.83
N ALA A 121 39.61 -10.34 -55.53
CA ALA A 121 38.68 -9.69 -56.45
C ALA A 121 39.36 -8.88 -57.57
N GLY A 122 40.69 -8.70 -57.53
CA GLY A 122 41.48 -8.10 -58.62
C GLY A 122 42.38 -9.10 -59.36
N PHE A 123 42.91 -8.70 -60.52
CA PHE A 123 44.00 -9.37 -61.22
C PHE A 123 45.33 -8.70 -60.89
N GLY A 124 46.25 -9.46 -60.31
CA GLY A 124 47.35 -8.90 -59.52
C GLY A 124 47.02 -8.99 -58.03
N LEU A 125 47.72 -8.18 -57.25
CA LEU A 125 47.86 -8.29 -55.81
C LEU A 125 47.67 -6.90 -55.20
N PRO A 126 47.22 -6.75 -53.94
CA PRO A 126 46.93 -5.40 -53.42
C PRO A 126 48.13 -4.44 -53.34
N ASP A 127 49.37 -4.94 -53.31
CA ASP A 127 50.59 -4.13 -53.43
C ASP A 127 50.85 -3.63 -54.88
N ASP A 128 50.21 -4.26 -55.87
CA ASP A 128 50.26 -3.96 -57.31
C ASP A 128 48.93 -3.35 -57.80
N ASP A 129 48.88 -2.02 -57.90
CA ASP A 129 47.91 -1.31 -58.76
C ASP A 129 46.43 -1.67 -58.51
N LEU A 130 45.88 -1.29 -57.34
CA LEU A 130 44.45 -1.39 -56.99
C LEU A 130 43.52 -0.52 -57.88
N SER A 131 43.93 -0.13 -59.08
CA SER A 131 43.07 0.56 -60.03
C SER A 131 41.87 -0.30 -60.42
N VAL A 132 40.74 0.36 -60.61
CA VAL A 132 39.46 -0.26 -60.95
C VAL A 132 39.52 -1.03 -62.28
N GLU A 133 40.47 -0.70 -63.16
CA GLU A 133 40.79 -1.44 -64.38
C GLU A 133 41.36 -2.86 -64.14
N LYS A 134 41.83 -3.20 -62.93
CA LYS A 134 42.30 -4.54 -62.55
C LYS A 134 41.24 -5.49 -62.03
N ILE A 135 40.01 -5.02 -61.79
CA ILE A 135 38.99 -5.82 -61.11
C ILE A 135 38.61 -7.07 -61.92
N ASP A 136 38.44 -8.18 -61.23
CA ASP A 136 37.93 -9.43 -61.76
C ASP A 136 36.42 -9.51 -61.52
N CYS A 137 35.65 -8.88 -62.39
CA CYS A 137 34.18 -8.95 -62.35
C CYS A 137 33.65 -10.40 -62.46
N LEU A 138 34.45 -11.36 -62.94
CA LEU A 138 33.98 -12.72 -63.24
C LEU A 138 34.06 -13.65 -62.03
N ILE A 139 34.94 -13.41 -61.06
CA ILE A 139 35.08 -14.27 -59.87
C ILE A 139 33.77 -14.37 -59.06
N CYS A 140 32.98 -13.28 -59.01
CA CYS A 140 31.70 -13.24 -58.30
C CYS A 140 30.45 -13.38 -59.19
N HIS A 141 30.56 -13.17 -60.52
CA HIS A 141 29.40 -13.15 -61.42
C HIS A 141 29.35 -14.29 -62.46
N ALA A 142 30.43 -15.04 -62.68
CA ALA A 142 30.48 -16.14 -63.64
C ALA A 142 30.53 -17.52 -62.94
N PRO A 143 29.61 -18.46 -63.25
CA PRO A 143 29.67 -19.84 -62.76
C PRO A 143 30.79 -20.62 -63.46
N ASN A 144 31.41 -21.57 -62.74
CA ASN A 144 32.57 -22.35 -63.22
C ASN A 144 33.79 -21.49 -63.66
N TYR A 145 33.89 -20.24 -63.19
CA TYR A 145 35.04 -19.38 -63.49
C TYR A 145 36.16 -19.57 -62.46
N ASN A 146 37.35 -19.91 -62.95
CA ASN A 146 38.56 -19.99 -62.14
C ASN A 146 39.60 -18.96 -62.58
N LYS A 147 40.44 -18.53 -61.65
CA LYS A 147 41.57 -17.62 -61.88
C LYS A 147 42.90 -18.15 -61.36
N THR A 148 43.97 -17.72 -62.03
CA THR A 148 45.30 -17.54 -61.44
C THR A 148 45.36 -16.15 -60.77
N ALA A 149 46.40 -15.86 -60.00
CA ALA A 149 46.58 -14.52 -59.43
C ALA A 149 46.66 -13.40 -60.49
N THR A 150 47.10 -13.70 -61.72
CA THR A 150 47.35 -12.71 -62.78
C THR A 150 46.30 -12.70 -63.90
N GLY A 151 45.22 -13.46 -63.79
CA GLY A 151 44.21 -13.60 -64.85
C GLY A 151 43.41 -14.90 -64.79
N PRO A 152 42.38 -15.07 -65.64
CA PRO A 152 41.62 -16.32 -65.79
C PRO A 152 42.51 -17.56 -65.94
N GLU A 153 42.08 -18.73 -65.46
CA GLU A 153 42.83 -19.98 -65.74
C GLU A 153 42.78 -20.30 -67.26
N PRO A 154 43.88 -20.77 -67.89
CA PRO A 154 43.95 -21.00 -69.34
C PRO A 154 42.96 -22.04 -69.91
N SER A 155 42.24 -22.75 -69.05
CA SER A 155 41.16 -23.70 -69.35
C SER A 155 39.78 -23.03 -69.52
N ILE A 156 39.62 -21.76 -69.15
CA ILE A 156 38.33 -21.05 -69.15
C ILE A 156 38.08 -20.37 -70.49
N ASP A 157 36.94 -20.65 -71.14
CA ASP A 157 36.43 -19.81 -72.23
C ASP A 157 35.80 -18.54 -71.64
N VAL A 158 36.64 -17.52 -71.49
CA VAL A 158 36.26 -16.22 -70.92
C VAL A 158 35.20 -15.51 -71.77
N LEU A 159 35.18 -15.71 -73.09
CA LEU A 159 34.16 -15.11 -73.95
C LEU A 159 32.80 -15.80 -73.80
N ALA A 160 32.77 -17.12 -73.61
CA ALA A 160 31.54 -17.83 -73.26
C ALA A 160 31.01 -17.41 -71.88
N ALA A 161 31.90 -17.32 -70.88
CA ALA A 161 31.57 -16.87 -69.53
C ALA A 161 30.96 -15.46 -69.54
N VAL A 162 31.62 -14.49 -70.18
CA VAL A 162 31.15 -13.11 -70.31
C VAL A 162 29.80 -13.04 -71.06
N ARG A 163 29.71 -13.63 -72.26
CA ARG A 163 28.53 -13.47 -73.14
C ARG A 163 27.25 -14.11 -72.61
N GLY A 164 27.37 -15.25 -71.92
CA GLY A 164 26.24 -16.13 -71.64
C GLY A 164 26.15 -16.66 -70.21
N MET A 165 27.08 -16.31 -69.32
CA MET A 165 27.08 -16.84 -67.94
C MET A 165 27.17 -15.78 -66.84
N VAL A 166 27.55 -14.53 -67.14
CA VAL A 166 27.50 -13.41 -66.18
C VAL A 166 26.07 -13.19 -65.68
N LYS A 167 25.88 -13.29 -64.36
CA LYS A 167 24.59 -13.20 -63.67
C LYS A 167 24.79 -12.70 -62.22
N SER A 168 23.70 -12.55 -61.46
CA SER A 168 23.79 -12.33 -60.00
C SER A 168 24.55 -13.47 -59.32
N PRO A 169 25.35 -13.21 -58.27
CA PRO A 169 26.14 -14.25 -57.59
C PRO A 169 25.30 -15.44 -57.11
N THR A 170 25.89 -16.62 -57.12
CA THR A 170 25.31 -17.86 -56.56
C THR A 170 26.29 -18.48 -55.58
N ARG A 171 25.82 -19.27 -54.59
CA ARG A 171 26.61 -19.87 -53.50
C ARG A 171 27.98 -20.42 -53.95
N GLU A 172 28.01 -21.21 -55.02
CA GLU A 172 29.23 -21.73 -55.68
C GLU A 172 30.31 -20.66 -55.93
N MET A 173 29.94 -19.46 -56.40
CA MET A 173 30.84 -18.36 -56.73
C MET A 173 31.47 -17.70 -55.49
N CYS A 174 30.79 -17.75 -54.34
CA CYS A 174 31.34 -17.31 -53.06
C CYS A 174 32.21 -18.42 -52.45
N LEU A 175 31.67 -19.65 -52.41
CA LEU A 175 32.27 -20.79 -51.72
C LEU A 175 33.57 -21.29 -52.37
N ARG A 176 33.74 -21.15 -53.69
CA ARG A 176 35.03 -21.42 -54.38
C ARG A 176 36.22 -20.68 -53.76
N CYS A 177 35.99 -19.59 -53.02
CA CYS A 177 36.99 -18.85 -52.27
C CYS A 177 36.79 -18.92 -50.74
N HIS A 178 35.55 -18.97 -50.25
CA HIS A 178 35.25 -18.92 -48.82
C HIS A 178 35.40 -20.27 -48.11
N ALA A 179 34.93 -21.36 -48.73
CA ALA A 179 35.08 -22.72 -48.20
C ALA A 179 36.53 -23.24 -48.36
N THR A 180 37.17 -22.90 -49.48
CA THR A 180 38.55 -23.30 -49.80
C THR A 180 39.63 -22.50 -49.05
N ALA A 181 39.23 -21.57 -48.17
CA ALA A 181 40.14 -20.76 -47.37
C ALA A 181 41.04 -21.66 -46.49
N GLY A 182 42.35 -21.39 -46.48
CA GLY A 182 43.35 -22.32 -45.93
C GLY A 182 43.91 -23.33 -46.95
N GLY A 183 43.43 -23.28 -48.20
CA GLY A 183 44.01 -23.98 -49.35
C GLY A 183 43.39 -25.34 -49.68
N GLY A 184 42.16 -25.57 -49.24
CA GLY A 184 41.42 -26.82 -49.36
C GLY A 184 40.06 -26.64 -48.70
N ASP A 185 39.07 -27.45 -49.11
CA ASP A 185 37.73 -27.39 -48.54
C ASP A 185 37.76 -27.71 -47.04
N ASN A 186 36.98 -26.97 -46.26
CA ASN A 186 36.98 -27.00 -44.80
C ASN A 186 38.37 -26.99 -44.11
N ASN A 187 39.37 -26.35 -44.72
CA ASN A 187 40.64 -26.11 -44.03
C ASN A 187 40.46 -25.05 -42.94
N LYS A 188 40.10 -23.81 -43.31
CA LYS A 188 39.95 -22.72 -42.34
C LYS A 188 38.59 -22.71 -41.65
N ARG A 189 37.49 -22.73 -42.41
CA ARG A 189 36.18 -22.29 -41.90
C ARG A 189 35.51 -23.31 -40.99
N GLY A 190 35.22 -24.52 -41.47
CA GLY A 190 34.49 -25.53 -40.71
C GLY A 190 32.97 -25.39 -40.87
N ASP A 191 32.46 -24.16 -40.88
CA ASP A 191 31.05 -23.84 -41.14
C ASP A 191 30.71 -23.64 -42.63
N LEU A 192 31.70 -23.59 -43.52
CA LEU A 192 31.50 -23.27 -44.95
C LEU A 192 32.17 -24.32 -45.84
N GLU A 193 31.36 -25.13 -46.51
CA GLU A 193 31.78 -26.30 -47.29
C GLU A 193 31.43 -26.13 -48.79
N LEU A 194 32.20 -26.74 -49.71
CA LEU A 194 31.83 -26.69 -51.13
C LEU A 194 30.49 -27.37 -51.45
N ALA A 195 30.05 -28.32 -50.61
CA ALA A 195 28.73 -28.95 -50.69
C ALA A 195 27.58 -27.93 -50.63
N MET A 196 27.73 -26.85 -49.85
CA MET A 196 26.76 -25.75 -49.77
C MET A 196 26.64 -24.96 -51.10
N GLY A 197 27.60 -25.13 -52.02
CA GLY A 197 27.57 -24.53 -53.35
C GLY A 197 26.64 -25.23 -54.35
N ALA A 198 26.14 -26.42 -54.01
CA ALA A 198 25.27 -27.21 -54.88
C ALA A 198 23.90 -26.55 -55.15
N SER A 199 23.24 -26.97 -56.24
CA SER A 199 21.91 -26.45 -56.62
C SER A 199 20.79 -26.88 -55.66
N SER A 200 21.00 -27.98 -54.93
CA SER A 200 20.20 -28.40 -53.78
C SER A 200 21.17 -28.71 -52.65
N VAL A 201 20.80 -28.35 -51.42
CA VAL A 201 21.63 -28.47 -50.21
C VAL A 201 20.82 -29.22 -49.16
N SER A 202 21.43 -30.14 -48.42
CA SER A 202 20.72 -30.87 -47.36
C SER A 202 20.29 -29.91 -46.26
N ARG A 203 19.08 -30.09 -45.73
CA ARG A 203 18.58 -29.37 -44.55
C ARG A 203 19.45 -29.61 -43.32
N ASP A 204 20.06 -30.79 -43.24
CA ASP A 204 20.87 -31.23 -42.12
C ASP A 204 22.27 -30.56 -42.16
N LEU A 205 22.76 -30.26 -43.38
CA LEU A 205 23.98 -29.49 -43.61
C LEU A 205 23.78 -28.02 -43.20
N ASP A 206 22.78 -27.33 -43.78
CA ASP A 206 22.40 -25.97 -43.38
C ASP A 206 20.92 -25.68 -43.72
N VAL A 207 20.12 -25.32 -42.71
CA VAL A 207 18.68 -25.08 -42.89
C VAL A 207 18.37 -23.90 -43.81
N HIS A 208 19.13 -22.80 -43.76
CA HIS A 208 18.87 -21.60 -44.54
C HIS A 208 19.25 -21.82 -46.01
N LEU A 209 20.42 -22.41 -46.27
CA LEU A 209 20.87 -22.71 -47.62
C LEU A 209 20.04 -23.85 -48.26
N SER A 210 19.40 -24.72 -47.48
CA SER A 210 18.46 -25.72 -48.00
C SER A 210 17.24 -25.09 -48.69
N THR A 211 16.80 -23.89 -48.32
CA THR A 211 15.64 -23.20 -48.92
C THR A 211 16.00 -22.36 -50.16
N GLU A 212 16.98 -22.81 -50.96
CA GLU A 212 17.56 -22.10 -52.12
C GLU A 212 18.19 -20.70 -51.82
N MET A 213 18.32 -20.32 -50.54
CA MET A 213 18.89 -19.03 -50.12
C MET A 213 20.35 -18.88 -50.57
N LYS A 214 20.75 -17.66 -50.94
CA LYS A 214 22.09 -17.30 -51.40
C LYS A 214 22.81 -16.46 -50.35
N CYS A 215 24.14 -16.45 -50.40
CA CYS A 215 24.97 -15.70 -49.45
C CYS A 215 24.55 -14.23 -49.33
N GLN A 216 24.24 -13.57 -50.45
CA GLN A 216 23.83 -12.16 -50.47
C GLN A 216 22.39 -11.88 -50.02
N ASP A 217 21.59 -12.92 -49.79
CA ASP A 217 20.23 -12.76 -49.24
C ASP A 217 20.30 -12.45 -47.71
N CYS A 218 21.42 -12.80 -47.05
CA CYS A 218 21.78 -12.34 -45.69
C CYS A 218 22.88 -11.28 -45.71
N HIS A 219 23.98 -11.52 -46.44
CA HIS A 219 25.07 -10.56 -46.63
C HIS A 219 24.68 -9.51 -47.69
N THR A 220 23.89 -8.53 -47.27
CA THR A 220 23.55 -7.36 -48.11
C THR A 220 24.79 -6.71 -48.72
N PHE A 221 24.67 -6.26 -49.97
CA PHE A 221 25.69 -5.46 -50.65
C PHE A 221 25.17 -4.05 -50.88
N GLU A 222 25.90 -3.06 -50.36
CA GLU A 222 25.61 -1.63 -50.50
C GLU A 222 26.77 -1.03 -51.28
N ASP A 223 26.53 -0.56 -52.51
CA ASP A 223 27.56 -0.14 -53.47
C ASP A 223 28.76 -1.10 -53.50
N HIS A 224 28.48 -2.40 -53.69
CA HIS A 224 29.43 -3.53 -53.72
C HIS A 224 30.29 -3.77 -52.46
N HIS A 225 30.20 -2.93 -51.43
CA HIS A 225 30.69 -3.24 -50.09
C HIS A 225 29.74 -4.23 -49.40
N VAL A 226 30.26 -5.18 -48.61
CA VAL A 226 29.48 -6.29 -48.02
C VAL A 226 29.17 -6.09 -46.53
N SER A 227 27.98 -6.50 -46.08
CA SER A 227 27.64 -6.53 -44.66
C SER A 227 28.20 -7.75 -43.93
N GLY A 228 28.42 -7.60 -42.62
CA GLY A 228 28.78 -8.70 -41.71
C GLY A 228 30.28 -8.95 -41.54
N ARG A 229 30.67 -9.16 -40.27
CA ARG A 229 32.04 -9.43 -39.82
C ARG A 229 32.03 -10.57 -38.80
N GLY A 230 32.81 -11.61 -39.08
CA GLY A 230 33.03 -12.73 -38.16
C GLY A 230 34.13 -12.43 -37.12
N MET A 231 34.12 -13.21 -36.03
CA MET A 231 35.02 -13.11 -34.87
C MET A 231 36.52 -12.99 -35.20
N ASP A 232 36.98 -13.59 -36.30
CA ASP A 232 38.39 -13.63 -36.72
C ASP A 232 38.78 -12.54 -37.77
N LEU A 233 37.87 -11.61 -38.05
CA LEU A 233 38.01 -10.53 -39.02
C LEU A 233 38.18 -9.16 -38.35
N ARG A 234 38.76 -8.20 -39.10
CA ARG A 234 39.26 -6.92 -38.55
C ARG A 234 38.42 -5.70 -38.89
N VAL A 235 37.85 -5.71 -40.10
CA VAL A 235 37.16 -4.57 -40.74
C VAL A 235 35.72 -5.00 -40.98
N ASP A 236 34.78 -4.09 -40.75
CA ASP A 236 33.42 -4.17 -41.26
C ASP A 236 33.39 -3.35 -42.58
N ASP A 237 33.03 -3.95 -43.71
CA ASP A 237 33.07 -3.30 -45.05
C ASP A 237 31.88 -2.34 -45.26
N THR A 238 30.77 -2.59 -44.57
CA THR A 238 29.66 -1.64 -44.35
C THR A 238 29.33 -1.56 -42.86
N THR A 239 28.53 -0.57 -42.44
CA THR A 239 28.01 -0.49 -41.06
C THR A 239 26.92 -1.53 -40.75
N THR A 240 26.45 -2.28 -41.76
CA THR A 240 25.33 -3.20 -41.62
C THR A 240 25.79 -4.52 -40.98
N VAL A 241 25.18 -4.88 -39.85
CA VAL A 241 25.48 -6.10 -39.11
C VAL A 241 24.57 -7.24 -39.57
N VAL A 242 25.16 -8.27 -40.16
CA VAL A 242 24.48 -9.56 -40.37
C VAL A 242 24.38 -10.28 -39.03
N SER A 243 23.16 -10.63 -38.63
CA SER A 243 22.84 -11.28 -37.36
C SER A 243 21.59 -12.17 -37.49
N CYS A 244 21.47 -13.15 -36.61
CA CYS A 244 20.30 -14.03 -36.56
C CYS A 244 19.07 -13.31 -35.98
N ASP A 245 19.28 -12.36 -35.07
CA ASP A 245 18.24 -11.59 -34.38
C ASP A 245 17.71 -10.38 -35.19
N ASP A 246 17.97 -10.30 -36.50
CA ASP A 246 17.29 -9.35 -37.38
C ASP A 246 15.80 -9.71 -37.49
N VAL A 247 14.95 -8.75 -37.11
CA VAL A 247 13.47 -8.81 -37.19
C VAL A 247 12.95 -9.08 -38.61
N LYS A 248 13.76 -8.86 -39.66
CA LYS A 248 13.43 -9.24 -41.04
C LYS A 248 13.42 -10.77 -41.26
N CYS A 249 14.00 -11.54 -40.35
CA CYS A 249 14.18 -13.00 -40.50
C CYS A 249 13.63 -13.79 -39.29
N HIS A 250 14.09 -13.46 -38.07
CA HIS A 250 13.75 -14.21 -36.86
C HIS A 250 13.46 -13.30 -35.64
N GLY A 251 14.14 -12.16 -35.53
CA GLY A 251 14.06 -11.30 -34.35
C GLY A 251 14.84 -11.85 -33.13
N SER A 252 14.87 -11.07 -32.05
CA SER A 252 15.50 -11.43 -30.76
C SER A 252 14.86 -12.63 -30.08
N GLU A 253 13.57 -12.87 -30.35
CA GLU A 253 12.69 -13.74 -29.56
C GLU A 253 11.92 -14.71 -30.50
N PRO A 254 12.64 -15.58 -31.24
CA PRO A 254 12.08 -16.32 -32.37
C PRO A 254 11.25 -17.57 -31.97
N HIS A 255 11.19 -17.90 -30.69
CA HIS A 255 10.49 -19.07 -30.18
C HIS A 255 9.10 -18.69 -29.66
N GLN A 256 8.14 -19.62 -29.75
CA GLN A 256 6.74 -19.31 -29.40
C GLN A 256 6.53 -19.15 -27.88
N GLU A 257 6.30 -17.91 -27.46
CA GLU A 257 6.01 -17.47 -26.07
C GLU A 257 4.86 -18.25 -25.43
N ASN A 258 3.84 -18.62 -26.21
CA ASN A 258 2.70 -19.43 -25.77
C ASN A 258 3.07 -20.86 -25.29
N SER A 259 4.35 -21.21 -25.31
CA SER A 259 4.90 -22.43 -24.75
C SER A 259 5.94 -22.11 -23.67
N THR A 260 5.85 -22.77 -22.51
CA THR A 260 6.79 -22.56 -21.39
C THR A 260 8.26 -22.76 -21.79
N LYS A 261 8.54 -23.55 -22.83
CA LYS A 261 9.91 -23.74 -23.34
C LYS A 261 10.35 -22.64 -24.32
N GLY A 262 9.44 -22.14 -25.16
CA GLY A 262 9.76 -21.14 -26.18
C GLY A 262 10.26 -19.85 -25.55
N TRP A 263 9.50 -19.28 -24.61
CA TRP A 263 9.94 -18.06 -23.93
C TRP A 263 11.29 -18.28 -23.18
N VAL A 264 11.59 -19.46 -22.58
CA VAL A 264 12.87 -19.71 -21.90
C VAL A 264 14.02 -19.59 -22.90
N TYR A 265 13.84 -20.15 -24.09
CA TYR A 265 14.82 -20.03 -25.17
C TYR A 265 14.93 -18.60 -25.72
N ASN A 266 13.87 -17.78 -25.61
CA ASN A 266 13.93 -16.34 -25.88
C ASN A 266 14.77 -15.61 -24.82
N LEU A 267 14.55 -15.82 -23.52
CA LEU A 267 15.42 -15.24 -22.47
C LEU A 267 16.88 -15.65 -22.65
N HIS A 268 17.13 -16.91 -23.03
CA HIS A 268 18.49 -17.38 -23.30
C HIS A 268 19.19 -16.53 -24.37
N THR A 269 18.49 -15.89 -25.33
CA THR A 269 19.14 -15.03 -26.34
C THR A 269 19.83 -13.81 -25.74
N ASN A 270 19.47 -13.39 -24.52
CA ASN A 270 20.18 -12.34 -23.79
C ASN A 270 21.64 -12.70 -23.50
N ARG A 271 21.96 -13.99 -23.30
CA ARG A 271 23.31 -14.45 -22.91
C ARG A 271 23.91 -15.54 -23.81
N LEU A 272 23.12 -16.28 -24.57
CA LEU A 272 23.54 -17.25 -25.58
C LEU A 272 23.08 -16.75 -26.95
N TYR A 273 24.02 -16.38 -27.82
CA TYR A 273 23.66 -16.03 -29.19
C TYR A 273 23.21 -17.29 -29.96
N CYS A 274 22.30 -17.13 -30.91
CA CYS A 274 21.56 -18.23 -31.56
C CYS A 274 22.45 -19.39 -32.09
N THR A 275 23.67 -19.10 -32.55
CA THR A 275 24.58 -20.16 -33.04
C THR A 275 25.07 -21.10 -31.94
N ALA A 276 25.12 -20.68 -30.66
CA ALA A 276 25.48 -21.53 -29.53
C ALA A 276 24.56 -22.76 -29.37
N CYS A 277 23.29 -22.63 -29.75
CA CYS A 277 22.30 -23.71 -29.69
C CYS A 277 21.97 -24.32 -31.06
N HIS A 278 22.02 -23.53 -32.14
CA HIS A 278 21.61 -23.97 -33.49
C HIS A 278 22.76 -24.43 -34.41
N ILE A 279 24.02 -24.25 -34.02
CA ILE A 279 25.15 -24.97 -34.66
C ILE A 279 25.58 -26.03 -33.66
N THR A 280 25.18 -27.28 -33.89
CA THR A 280 25.47 -28.40 -32.98
C THR A 280 26.68 -29.23 -33.38
N SER A 281 27.07 -29.16 -34.65
CA SER A 281 28.34 -29.64 -35.20
C SER A 281 28.76 -28.77 -36.38
N TYR A 282 30.02 -28.88 -36.81
CA TYR A 282 30.53 -28.23 -38.03
C TYR A 282 31.44 -29.21 -38.78
N GLY A 283 31.51 -29.14 -40.12
CA GLY A 283 32.21 -30.17 -40.92
C GLY A 283 31.38 -31.42 -41.17
N LYS A 284 30.13 -31.21 -41.58
CA LYS A 284 29.06 -32.22 -41.65
C LYS A 284 29.17 -33.12 -42.90
N GLU A 285 29.73 -32.62 -44.00
CA GLU A 285 29.99 -33.41 -45.22
C GLU A 285 31.50 -33.57 -45.48
N GLN A 286 32.31 -32.57 -45.11
CA GLN A 286 33.76 -32.56 -45.27
C GLN A 286 34.49 -32.29 -43.96
N SER A 287 35.26 -33.28 -43.50
CA SER A 287 36.17 -33.22 -42.35
C SER A 287 36.98 -31.93 -42.28
N VAL A 288 37.21 -31.40 -41.08
CA VAL A 288 37.77 -30.07 -40.85
C VAL A 288 39.20 -30.16 -40.36
N GLU A 289 40.08 -29.30 -40.85
CA GLU A 289 41.45 -29.17 -40.34
C GLU A 289 41.45 -28.55 -38.93
N MET A 290 41.79 -29.33 -37.92
CA MET A 290 41.79 -28.95 -36.50
C MET A 290 43.17 -28.48 -36.01
N SER A 291 44.25 -28.97 -36.62
CA SER A 291 45.57 -28.41 -36.39
C SER A 291 46.55 -28.56 -37.56
N ARG A 292 47.53 -27.64 -37.62
CA ARG A 292 48.61 -27.64 -38.61
C ARG A 292 49.99 -27.40 -37.98
N ASP A 293 50.89 -28.36 -38.12
CA ASP A 293 52.29 -28.26 -37.68
C ASP A 293 53.22 -28.10 -38.89
N TRP A 294 53.86 -26.93 -39.00
CA TRP A 294 54.89 -26.63 -40.00
C TRP A 294 56.29 -27.11 -39.59
N SER A 295 56.51 -27.52 -38.34
CA SER A 295 57.77 -28.10 -37.86
C SER A 295 57.90 -29.59 -38.19
N ASN A 296 56.77 -30.29 -38.36
CA ASN A 296 56.68 -31.69 -38.79
C ASN A 296 56.16 -31.75 -40.24
N ARG A 297 56.95 -32.32 -41.17
CA ARG A 297 56.63 -32.35 -42.60
C ARG A 297 57.05 -33.69 -43.21
N SER A 298 56.31 -34.17 -44.22
CA SER A 298 56.63 -35.44 -44.90
C SER A 298 56.39 -35.37 -46.40
N LEU A 299 57.17 -36.14 -47.18
CA LEU A 299 57.08 -36.17 -48.65
C LEU A 299 55.85 -36.99 -49.09
N GLY A 300 54.86 -36.32 -49.68
CA GLY A 300 53.64 -36.94 -50.19
C GLY A 300 53.77 -37.56 -51.58
N GLU A 301 52.76 -38.34 -51.97
CA GLU A 301 52.71 -39.06 -53.26
C GLU A 301 52.79 -38.14 -54.50
N ASN A 302 52.42 -36.86 -54.33
CA ASN A 302 52.51 -35.82 -55.35
C ASN A 302 53.94 -35.27 -55.57
N GLY A 303 54.94 -35.82 -54.86
CA GLY A 303 56.34 -35.38 -54.94
C GLY A 303 56.63 -34.05 -54.24
N LYS A 304 55.74 -33.59 -53.36
CA LYS A 304 55.89 -32.38 -52.54
C LYS A 304 55.91 -32.73 -51.06
N TYR A 305 56.61 -31.93 -50.27
CA TYR A 305 56.51 -31.99 -48.82
C TYR A 305 55.17 -31.39 -48.40
N ASN A 306 54.44 -32.10 -47.55
CA ASN A 306 53.22 -31.64 -46.92
C ASN A 306 53.49 -31.40 -45.43
N GLU A 307 52.94 -30.31 -44.91
CA GLU A 307 52.79 -30.05 -43.48
C GLU A 307 51.99 -31.17 -42.78
N TYR A 308 52.25 -31.40 -41.49
CA TYR A 308 51.44 -32.33 -40.70
C TYR A 308 50.12 -31.67 -40.31
N ILE A 309 49.00 -32.27 -40.72
CA ILE A 309 47.65 -31.78 -40.48
C ILE A 309 46.84 -32.86 -39.76
N VAL A 310 46.10 -32.44 -38.72
CA VAL A 310 45.05 -33.25 -38.08
C VAL A 310 43.71 -32.76 -38.61
N ARG A 311 42.84 -33.70 -39.00
CA ARG A 311 41.43 -33.43 -39.36
C ARG A 311 40.48 -34.25 -38.49
N GLU A 312 39.26 -33.77 -38.37
CA GLU A 312 38.17 -34.36 -37.58
C GLU A 312 36.86 -34.30 -38.39
N ASP A 313 36.05 -35.35 -38.33
CA ASP A 313 34.75 -35.45 -38.99
C ASP A 313 33.65 -35.02 -38.01
N ASP A 314 32.73 -34.14 -38.45
CA ASP A 314 31.59 -33.63 -37.66
C ASP A 314 31.89 -33.11 -36.23
N PRO A 315 33.02 -32.39 -35.97
CA PRO A 315 33.34 -31.89 -34.62
C PRO A 315 32.27 -30.97 -34.02
N ALA A 316 32.08 -31.10 -32.71
CA ALA A 316 31.26 -30.19 -31.91
C ALA A 316 31.95 -28.81 -31.74
N PRO A 317 31.19 -27.70 -31.67
CA PRO A 317 31.73 -26.38 -31.33
C PRO A 317 32.33 -26.31 -29.92
N ILE A 318 33.15 -25.28 -29.71
CA ILE A 318 33.39 -24.71 -28.38
C ILE A 318 32.51 -23.47 -28.18
N HIS A 319 32.10 -23.23 -26.94
CA HIS A 319 31.32 -22.06 -26.54
C HIS A 319 32.23 -20.99 -25.94
N VAL A 320 32.10 -19.75 -26.39
CA VAL A 320 32.96 -18.62 -25.95
C VAL A 320 32.16 -17.32 -25.81
N TRP A 321 32.47 -16.53 -24.78
CA TRP A 321 31.95 -15.16 -24.66
C TRP A 321 32.49 -14.26 -25.77
N TRP A 322 31.62 -13.47 -26.40
CA TRP A 322 32.00 -12.47 -27.40
C TRP A 322 31.08 -11.25 -27.34
N ASN A 323 31.66 -10.06 -27.16
CA ASN A 323 30.98 -8.76 -27.22
C ASN A 323 31.14 -8.05 -28.58
N ARG A 324 31.22 -8.85 -29.65
CA ARG A 324 31.55 -8.43 -31.02
C ARG A 324 32.98 -7.89 -31.22
N LYS A 325 33.74 -7.53 -30.18
CA LYS A 325 35.16 -7.14 -30.29
C LYS A 325 36.11 -8.33 -30.28
N SER A 326 37.30 -8.17 -30.86
CA SER A 326 38.29 -9.24 -30.94
C SER A 326 39.70 -8.72 -30.65
N GLU A 327 40.55 -9.54 -30.03
CA GLU A 327 42.00 -9.34 -30.05
C GLU A 327 42.55 -10.10 -31.26
N ILE A 328 43.24 -9.42 -32.17
CA ILE A 328 43.74 -10.04 -33.42
C ILE A 328 45.17 -9.57 -33.73
N MET A 329 46.08 -10.52 -33.83
CA MET A 329 47.49 -10.29 -34.15
C MET A 329 47.70 -10.03 -35.66
N ASP A 330 48.45 -8.97 -35.97
CA ASP A 330 49.01 -8.68 -37.29
C ASP A 330 50.49 -9.05 -37.35
N LEU A 331 51.01 -9.25 -38.56
CA LEU A 331 52.39 -9.70 -38.81
C LEU A 331 53.44 -8.73 -38.25
N THR A 332 53.09 -7.46 -38.10
CA THR A 332 53.91 -6.39 -37.55
C THR A 332 53.81 -6.23 -36.03
N ASP A 333 53.01 -7.03 -35.34
CA ASP A 333 52.88 -7.01 -33.88
C ASP A 333 53.92 -7.92 -33.23
N PRO A 334 54.39 -7.61 -32.00
CA PRO A 334 55.17 -8.56 -31.23
C PRO A 334 54.31 -9.77 -30.80
N ALA A 335 54.84 -10.98 -31.01
CA ALA A 335 54.27 -12.24 -30.58
C ALA A 335 54.38 -12.39 -29.07
N VAL A 336 53.31 -12.08 -28.34
CA VAL A 336 53.19 -12.33 -26.90
C VAL A 336 52.87 -13.81 -26.66
N LEU A 337 53.50 -14.40 -25.65
CA LEU A 337 53.15 -15.73 -25.15
C LEU A 337 52.09 -15.61 -24.04
N ASP A 338 50.97 -16.30 -24.23
CA ASP A 338 49.91 -16.53 -23.26
C ASP A 338 49.86 -18.05 -23.00
N ASP A 339 50.03 -18.49 -21.75
CA ASP A 339 50.38 -19.88 -21.35
C ASP A 339 51.30 -20.66 -22.32
N GLY A 340 52.32 -19.99 -22.87
CA GLY A 340 53.29 -20.60 -23.80
C GLY A 340 52.81 -20.79 -25.25
N VAL A 341 51.62 -20.30 -25.60
CA VAL A 341 51.12 -20.21 -27.00
C VAL A 341 51.02 -18.74 -27.47
N VAL A 342 51.01 -18.50 -28.77
CA VAL A 342 50.71 -17.17 -29.35
C VAL A 342 49.25 -17.14 -29.82
N VAL A 343 48.46 -16.22 -29.27
CA VAL A 343 47.07 -16.01 -29.65
C VAL A 343 47.00 -15.19 -30.94
N MET A 344 46.54 -15.82 -32.03
CA MET A 344 46.45 -15.23 -33.37
C MET A 344 45.16 -14.42 -33.58
N ALA A 345 44.07 -14.91 -33.00
CA ALA A 345 42.81 -14.20 -32.83
C ALA A 345 42.01 -14.87 -31.70
N LYS A 346 41.42 -14.08 -30.81
CA LYS A 346 40.42 -14.53 -29.83
C LYS A 346 39.24 -13.55 -29.78
N PRO A 347 38.02 -13.99 -29.42
CA PRO A 347 36.97 -13.07 -29.04
C PRO A 347 37.40 -12.28 -27.80
N VAL A 348 36.82 -11.10 -27.62
CA VAL A 348 36.80 -10.38 -26.34
C VAL A 348 35.40 -10.50 -25.79
N GLY A 349 35.30 -10.81 -24.49
CA GLY A 349 34.04 -10.94 -23.77
C GLY A 349 34.23 -11.74 -22.48
N GLU A 350 33.33 -11.55 -21.52
CA GLU A 350 33.37 -12.21 -20.21
C GLU A 350 31.98 -12.30 -19.58
N LEU A 351 31.82 -13.18 -18.59
CA LEU A 351 30.57 -13.44 -17.87
C LEU A 351 29.91 -12.17 -17.28
N ASN A 352 30.70 -11.20 -16.82
CA ASN A 352 30.18 -9.97 -16.21
C ASN A 352 29.99 -8.79 -17.20
N ASP A 353 30.37 -8.94 -18.46
CA ASP A 353 30.15 -7.92 -19.48
C ASP A 353 28.72 -8.04 -20.06
N PRO A 354 27.86 -7.00 -19.93
CA PRO A 354 26.49 -7.04 -20.45
C PRO A 354 26.42 -7.00 -21.99
N ALA A 355 27.49 -6.62 -22.68
CA ALA A 355 27.57 -6.72 -24.14
C ALA A 355 28.01 -8.12 -24.62
N SER A 356 28.44 -9.00 -23.71
CA SER A 356 28.89 -10.35 -24.04
C SER A 356 27.74 -11.36 -24.07
N ARG A 357 27.63 -12.05 -25.22
CA ARG A 357 26.86 -13.29 -25.39
C ARG A 357 27.81 -14.46 -25.68
N ILE A 358 27.38 -15.68 -25.38
CA ILE A 358 28.08 -16.93 -25.72
C ILE A 358 27.80 -17.26 -27.20
N TYR A 359 28.84 -17.50 -27.99
CA TYR A 359 28.74 -17.92 -29.39
C TYR A 359 29.31 -19.33 -29.58
N ALA A 360 28.77 -20.07 -30.56
CA ALA A 360 29.46 -21.22 -31.11
C ALA A 360 30.70 -20.74 -31.88
N ALA A 361 31.84 -21.35 -31.58
CA ALA A 361 33.11 -21.12 -32.23
C ALA A 361 33.87 -22.43 -32.42
N ARG A 362 34.95 -22.36 -33.18
CA ARG A 362 35.94 -23.43 -33.26
C ARG A 362 37.33 -22.92 -32.90
N LEU A 363 38.13 -23.81 -32.32
CA LEU A 363 39.56 -23.57 -32.08
C LEU A 363 40.38 -24.22 -33.21
N HIS A 364 41.38 -23.52 -33.72
CA HIS A 364 42.39 -24.08 -34.61
C HIS A 364 43.78 -23.91 -33.99
N LEU A 365 44.49 -25.04 -33.83
CA LEU A 365 45.84 -25.08 -33.26
C LEU A 365 46.89 -25.06 -34.37
N GLY A 366 47.96 -24.30 -34.18
CA GLY A 366 49.07 -24.23 -35.12
C GLY A 366 50.40 -24.45 -34.44
N ARG A 367 51.41 -24.81 -35.24
CA ARG A 367 52.81 -24.75 -34.85
C ARG A 367 53.64 -24.23 -36.02
N GLN A 368 54.22 -23.04 -35.88
CA GLN A 368 54.77 -22.29 -37.03
C GLN A 368 56.04 -21.50 -36.67
N PRO A 369 56.83 -21.05 -37.69
CA PRO A 369 58.04 -20.29 -37.48
C PRO A 369 57.85 -18.96 -36.72
N TRP A 370 58.76 -18.68 -35.79
CA TRP A 370 58.85 -17.39 -35.09
C TRP A 370 60.30 -17.05 -34.71
N ASN A 371 60.57 -15.78 -34.46
CA ASN A 371 61.83 -15.31 -33.90
C ASN A 371 61.68 -15.12 -32.39
N ASN A 372 62.23 -16.05 -31.61
CA ASN A 372 62.20 -16.02 -30.14
C ASN A 372 63.05 -14.90 -29.50
N THR A 373 63.84 -14.17 -30.29
CA THR A 373 64.77 -13.12 -29.83
C THR A 373 64.24 -11.72 -30.12
N SER A 374 63.60 -11.50 -31.27
CA SER A 374 62.86 -10.27 -31.56
C SER A 374 61.39 -10.32 -31.14
N THR A 375 60.87 -11.50 -30.79
CA THR A 375 59.46 -11.79 -30.48
C THR A 375 58.51 -11.39 -31.62
N TYR A 376 58.74 -11.89 -32.83
CA TYR A 376 57.82 -11.73 -33.97
C TYR A 376 57.53 -13.06 -34.66
N MET A 377 56.34 -13.19 -35.26
CA MET A 377 56.01 -14.31 -36.13
C MET A 377 56.74 -14.16 -37.47
N LEU A 378 57.30 -15.25 -38.00
CA LEU A 378 58.06 -15.21 -39.26
C LEU A 378 57.17 -15.60 -40.45
N PRO A 379 57.01 -14.75 -41.47
CA PRO A 379 56.39 -15.15 -42.73
C PRO A 379 57.34 -16.10 -43.48
N PHE A 380 56.78 -17.01 -44.28
CA PHE A 380 57.56 -17.98 -45.03
C PHE A 380 56.84 -18.37 -46.32
N LYS A 381 57.62 -18.64 -47.37
CA LYS A 381 57.13 -19.03 -48.69
C LYS A 381 56.72 -20.50 -48.74
N VAL A 382 55.42 -20.76 -48.64
CA VAL A 382 54.79 -22.10 -48.63
C VAL A 382 55.26 -22.95 -49.81
N MET A 383 55.37 -22.39 -51.01
CA MET A 383 55.81 -23.15 -52.18
C MET A 383 57.28 -23.57 -52.11
N THR A 384 58.14 -22.81 -51.42
CA THR A 384 59.54 -23.21 -51.19
C THR A 384 59.56 -24.39 -50.21
N VAL A 385 58.94 -24.26 -49.03
CA VAL A 385 58.81 -25.36 -48.04
C VAL A 385 58.30 -26.65 -48.69
N ARG A 386 57.20 -26.57 -49.45
CA ARG A 386 56.59 -27.74 -50.09
C ARG A 386 57.40 -28.34 -51.24
N THR A 387 58.45 -27.68 -51.74
CA THR A 387 59.28 -28.21 -52.86
C THR A 387 60.73 -28.52 -52.48
N THR A 388 61.28 -27.90 -51.43
CA THR A 388 62.68 -28.11 -51.00
C THR A 388 62.81 -28.69 -49.59
N ASP A 389 61.74 -28.66 -48.78
CA ASP A 389 61.76 -28.86 -47.32
C ASP A 389 62.58 -27.81 -46.52
N ASP A 390 63.08 -26.76 -47.19
CA ASP A 390 63.92 -25.75 -46.56
C ASP A 390 63.09 -24.55 -46.05
N MET A 391 62.84 -24.55 -44.74
CA MET A 391 62.16 -23.45 -44.05
C MET A 391 63.04 -22.20 -43.91
N ILE A 392 64.37 -22.32 -43.87
CA ILE A 392 65.28 -21.16 -43.80
C ILE A 392 65.24 -20.42 -45.14
N GLN A 393 65.33 -21.15 -46.26
CA GLN A 393 65.14 -20.58 -47.59
C GLN A 393 63.76 -19.94 -47.73
N ALA A 394 62.70 -20.60 -47.23
CA ALA A 394 61.35 -20.06 -47.32
C ALA A 394 61.14 -18.76 -46.52
N ILE A 395 61.79 -18.61 -45.35
CA ILE A 395 61.77 -17.36 -44.56
C ILE A 395 62.64 -16.28 -45.23
N LEU A 396 63.81 -16.65 -45.78
CA LEU A 396 64.67 -15.73 -46.54
C LEU A 396 63.95 -15.15 -47.77
N GLU A 397 63.21 -15.99 -48.51
CA GLU A 397 62.39 -15.55 -49.65
C GLU A 397 61.18 -14.70 -49.25
N ALA A 398 60.82 -14.64 -47.95
CA ALA A 398 59.70 -13.87 -47.42
C ALA A 398 60.11 -12.58 -46.68
N THR A 399 61.29 -12.57 -46.06
CA THR A 399 61.77 -11.47 -45.20
C THR A 399 62.98 -10.73 -45.76
N GLY A 400 63.75 -11.37 -46.65
CA GLY A 400 65.08 -10.89 -47.06
C GLY A 400 66.19 -11.14 -46.02
N GLU A 401 65.87 -11.73 -44.86
CA GLU A 401 66.80 -11.98 -43.76
C GLU A 401 67.22 -13.46 -43.68
N ILE A 402 68.48 -13.70 -43.27
CA ILE A 402 69.02 -15.06 -43.08
C ILE A 402 68.96 -15.42 -41.59
N TYR A 403 68.40 -16.58 -41.30
CA TYR A 403 68.24 -17.13 -39.95
C TYR A 403 69.10 -18.40 -39.78
N ASP A 404 70.02 -18.40 -38.81
CA ASP A 404 70.88 -19.58 -38.50
C ASP A 404 70.07 -20.79 -37.99
N ASN A 405 68.87 -20.55 -37.46
CA ASN A 405 67.99 -21.52 -36.81
C ASN A 405 66.53 -21.04 -36.90
N VAL A 406 65.60 -21.94 -37.24
CA VAL A 406 64.16 -21.65 -37.20
C VAL A 406 63.59 -22.17 -35.89
N SER A 407 63.20 -21.26 -34.99
CA SER A 407 62.38 -21.61 -33.84
C SER A 407 60.91 -21.75 -34.26
N TYR A 408 60.18 -22.62 -33.58
CA TYR A 408 58.74 -22.82 -33.79
C TYR A 408 57.98 -22.63 -32.48
N VAL A 409 56.82 -22.01 -32.55
CA VAL A 409 55.92 -21.76 -31.41
C VAL A 409 54.54 -22.35 -31.69
N ASN A 410 53.85 -22.75 -30.63
CA ASN A 410 52.45 -23.16 -30.71
C ASN A 410 51.56 -21.91 -30.81
N THR A 411 50.51 -21.96 -31.62
CA THR A 411 49.65 -20.81 -31.91
C THR A 411 48.18 -21.21 -31.86
N VAL A 412 47.32 -20.33 -31.37
CA VAL A 412 45.88 -20.62 -31.22
C VAL A 412 45.04 -19.57 -31.94
N ARG A 413 43.96 -20.00 -32.61
CA ARG A 413 43.03 -19.11 -33.29
C ARG A 413 41.59 -19.55 -33.04
N TYR A 414 40.80 -18.68 -32.43
CA TYR A 414 39.36 -18.83 -32.33
C TYR A 414 38.70 -18.30 -33.61
N MET A 415 37.67 -18.99 -34.10
CA MET A 415 36.88 -18.57 -35.25
C MET A 415 35.41 -18.89 -34.96
N GLY A 416 34.56 -17.86 -34.87
CA GLY A 416 33.12 -18.03 -34.69
C GLY A 416 32.49 -18.78 -35.87
N LEU A 417 31.51 -19.62 -35.58
CA LEU A 417 30.73 -20.39 -36.54
C LEU A 417 29.39 -19.66 -36.77
N PHE A 418 29.01 -19.45 -38.03
CA PHE A 418 27.81 -18.68 -38.39
C PHE A 418 26.93 -19.34 -39.47
N HIS A 419 27.38 -20.48 -40.00
CA HIS A 419 26.70 -21.28 -41.02
C HIS A 419 26.75 -22.77 -40.60
N GLY A 420 26.18 -23.65 -41.40
CA GLY A 420 26.00 -25.05 -41.02
C GLY A 420 24.85 -25.22 -40.03
N VAL A 421 23.89 -24.29 -40.03
CA VAL A 421 22.84 -24.20 -39.02
C VAL A 421 21.96 -25.45 -39.06
N SER A 422 21.92 -26.18 -37.95
CA SER A 422 21.22 -27.46 -37.82
C SER A 422 19.70 -27.30 -37.86
N PRO A 423 18.97 -28.37 -38.22
CA PRO A 423 17.54 -28.49 -37.95
C PRO A 423 17.16 -28.02 -36.54
N LYS A 424 16.00 -27.35 -36.40
CA LYS A 424 15.46 -26.99 -35.07
C LYS A 424 15.16 -28.21 -34.19
N GLU A 425 15.02 -29.38 -34.81
CA GLU A 425 14.84 -30.66 -34.15
C GLU A 425 16.14 -31.19 -33.51
N ASP A 426 17.30 -30.72 -33.99
CA ASP A 426 18.65 -31.12 -33.55
C ASP A 426 19.38 -29.99 -32.80
N ALA A 427 18.67 -28.92 -32.43
CA ALA A 427 19.21 -27.79 -31.68
C ALA A 427 19.35 -28.12 -30.19
N LEU A 428 20.34 -27.54 -29.51
CA LEU A 428 20.58 -27.82 -28.09
C LEU A 428 19.35 -27.46 -27.23
N THR A 429 18.94 -28.41 -26.41
CA THR A 429 17.82 -28.30 -25.46
C THR A 429 18.32 -28.02 -24.04
N CYS A 430 17.43 -27.97 -23.06
CA CYS A 430 17.81 -27.79 -21.65
C CYS A 430 18.82 -28.87 -21.20
N SER A 431 18.54 -30.15 -21.48
CA SER A 431 19.38 -31.26 -20.99
C SER A 431 20.76 -31.27 -21.64
N ASP A 432 20.88 -30.86 -22.91
CA ASP A 432 22.17 -30.72 -23.59
C ASP A 432 23.16 -29.80 -22.84
N CYS A 433 22.62 -28.77 -22.20
CA CYS A 433 23.39 -27.71 -21.54
C CYS A 433 23.55 -27.96 -20.04
N HIS A 434 22.47 -28.41 -19.37
CA HIS A 434 22.39 -28.54 -17.92
C HIS A 434 22.66 -29.96 -17.39
N ASP A 435 22.35 -31.02 -18.16
CA ASP A 435 22.56 -32.43 -17.75
C ASP A 435 23.80 -33.05 -18.43
N ASP A 436 23.92 -32.90 -19.75
CA ASP A 436 25.03 -33.40 -20.58
C ASP A 436 26.24 -32.45 -20.60
N HIS A 437 26.09 -31.24 -20.05
CA HIS A 437 27.16 -30.25 -19.86
C HIS A 437 27.95 -29.89 -21.14
N LYS A 438 27.27 -29.76 -22.29
CA LYS A 438 27.92 -29.36 -23.56
C LYS A 438 28.52 -27.95 -23.52
N LEU A 439 28.04 -27.07 -22.63
CA LEU A 439 28.73 -25.83 -22.29
C LEU A 439 29.76 -26.11 -21.18
N ASN A 440 31.03 -25.81 -21.45
CA ASN A 440 32.07 -25.86 -20.43
C ASN A 440 32.02 -24.61 -19.53
N PHE A 441 31.19 -24.69 -18.49
CA PHE A 441 30.99 -23.61 -17.49
C PHE A 441 32.31 -23.09 -16.89
N GLU A 442 33.26 -23.97 -16.59
CA GLU A 442 34.59 -23.61 -16.05
C GLU A 442 35.38 -22.73 -17.04
N ALA A 443 35.39 -23.10 -18.33
CA ALA A 443 36.04 -22.31 -19.39
C ALA A 443 35.29 -21.02 -19.74
N LEU A 444 34.02 -20.89 -19.33
CA LEU A 444 33.20 -19.68 -19.45
C LEU A 444 33.30 -18.76 -18.22
N GLY A 445 34.10 -19.12 -17.20
CA GLY A 445 34.34 -18.30 -16.02
C GLY A 445 33.27 -18.40 -14.93
N TYR A 446 32.49 -19.48 -14.91
CA TYR A 446 31.63 -19.84 -13.79
C TYR A 446 32.44 -20.59 -12.71
N ASP A 447 32.09 -20.39 -11.45
CA ASP A 447 32.66 -21.17 -10.34
C ASP A 447 32.01 -22.56 -10.36
N VAL A 448 32.82 -23.62 -10.36
CA VAL A 448 32.34 -25.00 -10.54
C VAL A 448 32.79 -25.94 -9.42
N GLU A 449 31.88 -26.79 -8.97
CA GLU A 449 32.21 -27.94 -8.12
C GLU A 449 31.99 -29.24 -8.87
N LYS A 450 32.85 -30.24 -8.59
CA LYS A 450 32.84 -31.54 -9.26
C LYS A 450 32.95 -32.67 -8.25
N ASP A 451 32.29 -33.79 -8.55
CA ASP A 451 32.34 -34.99 -7.72
C ASP A 451 33.72 -35.67 -7.78
N ALA A 452 33.92 -36.71 -6.97
CA ALA A 452 35.16 -37.49 -6.96
C ALA A 452 35.41 -38.30 -8.27
N SER A 453 34.47 -38.28 -9.21
CA SER A 453 34.56 -38.88 -10.55
C SER A 453 34.90 -37.86 -11.64
N GLY A 454 34.71 -36.56 -11.37
CA GLY A 454 34.87 -35.44 -12.31
C GLY A 454 33.55 -34.92 -12.92
N ASN A 455 32.39 -35.44 -12.51
CA ASN A 455 31.07 -34.94 -12.94
C ASN A 455 30.79 -33.58 -12.29
N LEU A 456 30.08 -32.68 -12.98
CA LEU A 456 29.67 -31.40 -12.41
C LEU A 456 28.60 -31.63 -11.32
N ILE A 457 28.74 -30.93 -10.19
CA ILE A 457 27.74 -30.83 -9.12
C ILE A 457 27.09 -29.45 -9.19
N SER A 458 27.90 -28.42 -9.34
CA SER A 458 27.44 -27.04 -9.42
C SER A 458 28.22 -26.21 -10.44
N ALA A 459 27.54 -25.23 -11.02
CA ALA A 459 28.11 -24.13 -11.79
C ALA A 459 27.39 -22.84 -11.40
N THR A 460 27.99 -22.02 -10.55
CA THR A 460 27.44 -20.73 -10.13
C THR A 460 28.14 -19.59 -10.85
N LYS A 461 27.45 -18.45 -10.98
CA LYS A 461 28.13 -17.20 -11.31
C LYS A 461 29.03 -16.82 -10.12
N PRO A 462 30.27 -16.34 -10.31
CA PRO A 462 31.10 -15.90 -9.20
C PRO A 462 30.41 -14.82 -8.36
N GLY A 463 30.20 -15.12 -7.08
CA GLY A 463 29.42 -14.29 -6.15
C GLY A 463 27.89 -14.39 -6.29
N GLY A 464 27.34 -15.47 -6.85
CA GLY A 464 25.90 -15.77 -6.87
C GLY A 464 25.60 -17.20 -6.43
N THR A 465 24.39 -17.44 -5.90
CA THR A 465 23.98 -18.73 -5.31
C THR A 465 23.18 -19.64 -6.25
N VAL A 466 22.68 -19.11 -7.38
CA VAL A 466 21.95 -19.90 -8.38
C VAL A 466 22.88 -20.88 -9.08
N ASN A 467 22.70 -22.17 -8.82
CA ASN A 467 23.40 -23.26 -9.49
C ASN A 467 22.78 -23.51 -10.88
N LEU A 468 23.52 -23.18 -11.93
CA LEU A 468 23.12 -23.38 -13.32
C LEU A 468 23.19 -24.84 -13.78
N ALA A 469 23.83 -25.75 -13.03
CA ALA A 469 23.81 -27.17 -13.33
C ALA A 469 22.47 -27.83 -12.92
N THR A 470 21.79 -27.30 -11.90
CA THR A 470 20.54 -27.88 -11.36
C THR A 470 19.33 -26.94 -11.44
N ILE A 471 19.54 -25.68 -11.85
CA ILE A 471 18.53 -24.59 -11.88
C ILE A 471 17.88 -24.44 -10.49
N SER A 472 18.72 -24.28 -9.46
CA SER A 472 18.30 -24.20 -8.06
C SER A 472 19.26 -23.36 -7.21
N GLY A 473 18.77 -22.73 -6.14
CA GLY A 473 19.58 -21.97 -5.19
C GLY A 473 18.69 -21.18 -4.22
N THR A 474 19.31 -20.39 -3.33
CA THR A 474 18.61 -19.57 -2.32
C THR A 474 18.07 -18.23 -2.84
N ASP A 475 18.62 -17.70 -3.94
CA ASP A 475 18.22 -16.41 -4.53
C ASP A 475 16.98 -16.54 -5.44
N CYS A 476 15.82 -16.74 -4.80
CA CYS A 476 14.51 -16.70 -5.42
C CYS A 476 14.27 -15.40 -6.20
N VAL A 477 14.69 -14.25 -5.67
CA VAL A 477 14.42 -12.91 -6.24
C VAL A 477 15.08 -12.74 -7.61
N SER A 478 16.33 -13.17 -7.79
CA SER A 478 17.00 -13.10 -9.10
C SER A 478 16.30 -13.92 -10.19
N CYS A 479 15.62 -15.00 -9.80
CA CYS A 479 14.87 -15.87 -10.70
C CYS A 479 13.43 -15.36 -10.93
N HIS A 480 12.72 -14.99 -9.87
CA HIS A 480 11.27 -14.74 -9.86
C HIS A 480 10.87 -13.26 -9.80
N SER A 481 11.75 -12.29 -9.59
CA SER A 481 11.36 -10.88 -9.76
C SER A 481 10.96 -10.58 -11.20
N ILE A 482 10.09 -9.60 -11.43
CA ILE A 482 9.91 -8.99 -12.75
C ILE A 482 11.28 -8.56 -13.31
N GLY A 483 11.58 -8.99 -14.54
CA GLY A 483 12.89 -8.86 -15.18
C GLY A 483 13.93 -9.93 -14.79
N GLY A 484 13.51 -10.96 -14.06
CA GLY A 484 14.34 -12.09 -13.61
C GLY A 484 14.57 -13.17 -14.68
N ILE A 485 15.03 -14.35 -14.21
CA ILE A 485 15.53 -15.44 -15.07
C ILE A 485 14.44 -16.48 -15.43
N LEU A 486 13.22 -16.37 -14.90
CA LEU A 486 12.08 -17.25 -15.16
C LEU A 486 10.98 -16.58 -16.02
N PRO A 487 10.01 -17.31 -16.59
CA PRO A 487 8.96 -16.72 -17.44
C PRO A 487 8.22 -15.58 -16.78
N GLU A 488 7.69 -14.60 -17.53
CA GLU A 488 6.76 -13.60 -16.99
C GLU A 488 5.67 -14.27 -16.14
N LYS A 489 5.06 -15.36 -16.62
CA LYS A 489 4.05 -16.16 -15.90
C LYS A 489 4.56 -17.03 -14.73
N LEU A 490 5.82 -16.85 -14.33
CA LEU A 490 6.48 -17.36 -13.11
C LEU A 490 7.33 -16.25 -12.44
N GLN A 491 7.33 -15.04 -12.99
CA GLN A 491 7.82 -13.83 -12.35
C GLN A 491 6.68 -13.25 -11.51
N ILE A 492 7.05 -12.45 -10.53
CA ILE A 492 6.17 -11.74 -9.61
C ILE A 492 6.75 -10.35 -9.35
N ASP A 493 5.90 -9.36 -9.10
CA ASP A 493 6.35 -8.03 -8.70
C ASP A 493 6.87 -8.03 -7.25
N VAL A 494 8.13 -8.44 -7.08
CA VAL A 494 8.83 -8.42 -5.79
C VAL A 494 8.90 -7.00 -5.20
N GLN A 495 8.77 -5.93 -6.01
CA GLN A 495 8.75 -4.58 -5.47
C GLN A 495 7.39 -4.19 -4.89
N ALA A 496 6.28 -4.81 -5.33
CA ALA A 496 4.99 -4.68 -4.66
C ALA A 496 5.05 -5.27 -3.24
N MET A 497 5.61 -6.48 -3.06
CA MET A 497 5.90 -7.04 -1.71
C MET A 497 6.83 -6.15 -0.86
N ASN A 498 7.60 -5.26 -1.49
CA ASN A 498 8.57 -4.38 -0.84
C ASN A 498 8.02 -2.97 -0.54
N MET A 499 6.72 -2.73 -0.79
CA MET A 499 6.02 -1.54 -0.30
C MET A 499 5.68 -1.72 1.19
N SER A 500 5.76 -0.63 1.96
CA SER A 500 5.57 -0.66 3.43
C SER A 500 4.17 -1.06 3.88
N ASP A 501 3.21 -1.00 2.97
CA ASP A 501 1.81 -1.37 3.12
C ASP A 501 1.50 -2.78 2.56
N ALA A 502 2.46 -3.54 2.01
CA ALA A 502 2.19 -4.93 1.59
C ALA A 502 1.95 -5.86 2.80
N ILE A 503 0.95 -6.76 2.75
CA ILE A 503 0.57 -7.61 3.92
C ILE A 503 1.78 -8.39 4.47
N HIS A 504 2.64 -8.87 3.57
CA HIS A 504 3.81 -9.71 3.89
C HIS A 504 5.13 -8.93 3.95
N TYR A 505 5.10 -7.60 4.14
CA TYR A 505 6.30 -6.78 4.21
C TYR A 505 7.25 -7.21 5.35
N ASP A 506 6.75 -7.49 6.56
CA ASP A 506 7.60 -7.89 7.68
C ASP A 506 7.86 -9.41 7.80
N LEU A 507 7.38 -10.19 6.82
CA LEU A 507 7.50 -11.65 6.82
C LEU A 507 8.97 -12.11 6.86
N ASN A 508 9.31 -12.88 7.89
CA ASN A 508 10.62 -13.48 8.15
C ASN A 508 11.81 -12.49 8.21
N ARG A 509 11.55 -11.22 8.53
CA ARG A 509 12.55 -10.12 8.62
C ARG A 509 13.64 -10.32 9.70
N GLY A 510 13.58 -11.42 10.46
CA GLY A 510 14.56 -11.78 11.50
C GLY A 510 15.75 -12.63 11.01
N ALA A 511 15.74 -13.14 9.77
CA ALA A 511 16.86 -13.89 9.22
C ALA A 511 17.98 -12.96 8.72
N GLU A 512 19.23 -13.21 9.11
CA GLU A 512 20.41 -12.58 8.51
C GLU A 512 20.78 -13.32 7.21
N ASP A 513 21.11 -12.59 6.13
CA ASP A 513 21.59 -13.13 4.85
C ASP A 513 22.35 -12.06 4.03
N GLU A 514 23.12 -12.48 3.01
CA GLU A 514 23.85 -11.60 2.09
C GLU A 514 23.12 -11.28 0.76
N LEU A 515 21.95 -11.88 0.48
CA LEU A 515 21.18 -11.67 -0.76
C LEU A 515 20.16 -10.52 -0.65
N ASP A 516 19.28 -10.38 -1.66
CA ASP A 516 18.17 -9.43 -1.60
C ASP A 516 17.22 -9.78 -0.43
N PRO A 517 16.87 -8.84 0.47
CA PRO A 517 16.01 -9.10 1.64
C PRO A 517 14.63 -9.69 1.33
N ASN A 518 14.12 -9.60 0.09
CA ASN A 518 12.87 -10.23 -0.28
C ASN A 518 12.96 -11.76 -0.33
N ASN A 519 14.16 -12.34 -0.46
CA ASN A 519 14.37 -13.78 -0.46
C ASN A 519 13.85 -14.44 0.84
N VAL A 520 14.04 -13.80 2.00
CA VAL A 520 13.60 -14.34 3.29
C VAL A 520 12.08 -14.49 3.37
N ARG A 521 11.34 -13.58 2.73
CA ARG A 521 9.87 -13.63 2.60
C ARG A 521 9.45 -14.83 1.75
N CYS A 522 10.11 -15.05 0.60
CA CYS A 522 9.85 -16.19 -0.27
C CYS A 522 10.10 -17.53 0.45
N TRP A 523 11.18 -17.67 1.22
CA TRP A 523 11.49 -18.90 1.97
C TRP A 523 10.47 -19.22 3.07
N ALA A 524 9.84 -18.20 3.66
CA ALA A 524 8.81 -18.39 4.67
C ALA A 524 7.53 -18.99 4.08
N CYS A 525 7.11 -18.53 2.90
CA CYS A 525 5.90 -19.04 2.25
C CYS A 525 6.13 -20.37 1.49
N HIS A 526 7.26 -20.49 0.78
CA HIS A 526 7.54 -21.61 -0.13
C HIS A 526 8.54 -22.65 0.41
N GLY A 527 8.98 -22.58 1.67
CA GLY A 527 9.99 -23.49 2.24
C GLY A 527 9.63 -24.19 3.54
N ASP A 528 10.54 -25.05 3.99
CA ASP A 528 10.47 -25.81 5.25
C ASP A 528 10.74 -24.94 6.51
N GLY A 529 10.86 -23.62 6.35
CA GLY A 529 11.40 -22.69 7.35
C GLY A 529 10.64 -22.61 8.68
N ASP A 530 11.40 -22.30 9.74
CA ASP A 530 10.94 -22.05 11.12
C ASP A 530 11.20 -20.59 11.59
N GLY A 531 11.55 -19.70 10.65
CA GLY A 531 11.96 -18.32 10.92
C GLY A 531 13.47 -18.13 11.11
N SER A 532 14.30 -19.15 10.88
CA SER A 532 15.76 -19.07 11.04
C SER A 532 16.57 -19.18 9.74
N GLU A 533 17.72 -18.50 9.71
CA GLU A 533 18.78 -18.62 8.67
C GLU A 533 19.17 -20.09 8.40
N ALA A 534 19.15 -20.94 9.44
CA ALA A 534 19.54 -22.34 9.34
C ALA A 534 18.57 -23.21 8.51
N ALA A 535 17.40 -22.68 8.15
CA ALA A 535 16.38 -23.36 7.35
C ALA A 535 16.29 -22.85 5.89
N GLN A 536 17.32 -22.14 5.40
CA GLN A 536 17.41 -21.71 4.00
C GLN A 536 17.28 -22.90 3.01
N PRO A 537 16.50 -22.77 1.92
CA PRO A 537 16.33 -23.83 0.94
C PRO A 537 17.55 -23.96 0.01
N ALA A 538 18.26 -25.09 0.07
CA ALA A 538 19.43 -25.37 -0.78
C ALA A 538 19.13 -25.58 -2.28
N GLY A 539 17.85 -25.52 -2.65
CA GLY A 539 17.28 -25.63 -3.99
C GLY A 539 15.76 -25.51 -3.88
N HIS A 540 14.98 -25.81 -4.93
CA HIS A 540 13.52 -25.85 -4.80
C HIS A 540 13.10 -26.92 -3.76
N PRO A 541 12.44 -26.54 -2.64
CA PRO A 541 11.95 -27.48 -1.62
C PRO A 541 10.69 -28.22 -2.11
N GLU A 542 10.22 -29.24 -1.38
CA GLU A 542 9.07 -30.05 -1.83
C GLU A 542 7.75 -29.26 -1.91
N ASN A 543 7.63 -28.12 -1.21
CA ASN A 543 6.45 -27.25 -1.21
C ASN A 543 6.58 -26.01 -2.14
N TYR A 544 7.56 -25.97 -3.05
CA TYR A 544 7.78 -24.80 -3.92
C TYR A 544 6.55 -24.42 -4.78
N ASP A 545 5.76 -25.41 -5.24
CA ASP A 545 4.55 -25.23 -6.05
C ASP A 545 3.24 -25.27 -5.24
N ASN A 546 3.33 -25.51 -3.93
CA ASN A 546 2.22 -25.53 -2.98
C ASN A 546 2.63 -24.73 -1.72
N PRO A 547 2.58 -23.39 -1.76
CA PRO A 547 2.93 -22.54 -0.62
C PRO A 547 2.14 -22.88 0.65
N LYS A 548 2.67 -22.50 1.81
CA LYS A 548 1.98 -22.61 3.11
C LYS A 548 0.60 -21.97 3.05
N ASN A 549 -0.40 -22.64 3.61
CA ASN A 549 -1.76 -22.12 3.61
C ASN A 549 -1.89 -20.93 4.57
N CYS A 550 -2.76 -19.97 4.25
CA CYS A 550 -3.05 -18.84 5.13
C CYS A 550 -3.63 -19.30 6.47
N SER A 551 -4.53 -20.29 6.46
CA SER A 551 -5.24 -20.77 7.64
C SER A 551 -4.77 -22.15 8.12
N GLY A 552 -5.22 -22.56 9.31
CA GLY A 552 -4.96 -23.89 9.87
C GLY A 552 -3.67 -24.03 10.68
N GLY A 553 -2.86 -22.97 10.80
CA GLY A 553 -1.61 -22.96 11.55
C GLY A 553 -0.34 -23.25 10.75
N ASP A 554 -0.41 -23.25 9.41
CA ASP A 554 0.78 -23.25 8.54
C ASP A 554 1.50 -21.89 8.56
N CYS A 555 0.71 -20.81 8.46
CA CYS A 555 1.12 -19.42 8.73
C CYS A 555 0.30 -18.84 9.89
N HIS A 556 -0.90 -18.27 9.61
CA HIS A 556 -1.69 -17.62 10.64
C HIS A 556 -2.32 -18.65 11.59
N SER A 557 -2.28 -18.34 12.89
CA SER A 557 -2.93 -19.13 13.94
C SER A 557 -3.58 -18.20 14.98
N ILE A 558 -4.63 -18.66 15.65
CA ILE A 558 -5.41 -17.82 16.58
C ILE A 558 -4.66 -17.42 17.87
N ASN A 559 -3.44 -17.94 18.11
CA ASN A 559 -2.68 -17.76 19.35
C ASN A 559 -1.24 -17.22 19.14
N GLN A 560 -0.69 -17.26 17.93
CA GLN A 560 0.68 -16.84 17.65
C GLN A 560 0.88 -16.51 16.17
N SER A 561 1.78 -15.58 15.90
CA SER A 561 2.43 -15.45 14.60
C SER A 561 3.66 -16.37 14.54
N ILE A 562 3.96 -16.91 13.36
CA ILE A 562 5.09 -17.83 13.12
C ILE A 562 6.27 -17.12 12.45
N PHE A 563 5.99 -16.22 11.49
CA PHE A 563 6.97 -15.53 10.65
C PHE A 563 6.88 -14.00 10.73
N ASN A 564 6.16 -13.43 11.71
CA ASN A 564 5.79 -12.01 11.81
C ASN A 564 4.75 -11.55 10.76
N GLU A 565 3.95 -12.48 10.20
CA GLU A 565 2.74 -12.14 9.45
C GLU A 565 1.70 -11.41 10.33
N PRO A 566 0.93 -10.45 9.78
CA PRO A 566 -0.14 -9.78 10.51
C PRO A 566 -1.19 -10.77 11.06
N MET A 567 -1.68 -10.50 12.26
CA MET A 567 -2.73 -11.31 12.90
C MET A 567 -4.11 -10.81 12.46
N VAL A 568 -4.95 -11.73 11.99
CA VAL A 568 -6.37 -11.46 11.67
C VAL A 568 -7.21 -11.92 12.85
N TYR A 569 -8.01 -11.03 13.45
CA TYR A 569 -8.78 -11.32 14.67
C TYR A 569 -10.30 -11.33 14.43
N GLU A 570 -10.74 -10.83 13.28
CA GLU A 570 -12.13 -10.46 13.00
C GLU A 570 -12.89 -11.50 12.17
N HIS A 571 -12.17 -12.22 11.32
CA HIS A 571 -12.69 -13.20 10.38
C HIS A 571 -11.70 -14.37 10.28
N PHE A 572 -12.15 -15.60 10.48
CA PHE A 572 -11.29 -16.78 10.33
C PHE A 572 -12.06 -17.93 9.71
N MET A 573 -11.43 -18.65 8.78
CA MET A 573 -12.06 -19.80 8.13
C MET A 573 -12.37 -20.88 9.19
N TYR A 574 -13.66 -21.17 9.36
CA TYR A 574 -14.18 -22.03 10.42
C TYR A 574 -13.86 -21.59 11.88
N ALA A 575 -13.93 -20.29 12.17
CA ALA A 575 -13.84 -19.77 13.54
C ALA A 575 -14.84 -20.46 14.51
N ASP A 576 -16.00 -20.90 14.02
CA ASP A 576 -17.03 -21.69 14.73
C ASP A 576 -16.54 -23.05 15.27
N LYS A 577 -15.48 -23.62 14.69
CA LYS A 577 -14.95 -24.96 15.01
C LYS A 577 -13.63 -24.90 15.79
N LEU A 578 -13.07 -23.71 16.01
CA LEU A 578 -11.90 -23.48 16.84
C LEU A 578 -12.37 -23.18 18.27
N ASP A 579 -11.88 -23.93 19.26
CA ASP A 579 -12.29 -23.80 20.68
C ASP A 579 -11.71 -22.52 21.32
N ASN A 580 -12.30 -21.39 20.97
CA ASN A 580 -11.75 -20.04 21.13
C ASN A 580 -12.02 -19.44 22.52
N SER A 581 -11.79 -20.23 23.57
CA SER A 581 -12.14 -19.91 24.97
C SER A 581 -11.32 -18.79 25.64
N GLY A 582 -10.66 -17.92 24.87
CA GLY A 582 -9.78 -16.85 25.36
C GLY A 582 -9.66 -15.61 24.49
N ASN A 583 -10.45 -15.44 23.42
CA ASN A 583 -10.39 -14.22 22.59
C ASN A 583 -11.04 -13.02 23.31
N VAL A 584 -10.53 -11.82 23.03
CA VAL A 584 -10.89 -10.57 23.73
C VAL A 584 -12.12 -9.88 23.12
N LEU A 585 -12.53 -10.27 21.91
CA LEU A 585 -13.66 -9.70 21.16
C LEU A 585 -14.74 -10.75 20.86
N PRO A 586 -15.85 -10.82 21.65
CA PRO A 586 -16.88 -11.85 21.49
C PRO A 586 -17.72 -11.77 20.19
N THR A 587 -17.67 -10.65 19.47
CA THR A 587 -18.45 -10.39 18.25
C THR A 587 -17.70 -10.75 16.96
N ALA A 588 -16.42 -11.11 17.04
CA ALA A 588 -15.50 -11.17 15.90
C ALA A 588 -15.17 -12.62 15.49
N ASN A 589 -16.10 -13.55 15.70
CA ASN A 589 -15.92 -14.98 15.44
C ASN A 589 -16.69 -15.41 14.15
N ILE A 590 -16.72 -14.52 13.16
CA ILE A 590 -17.39 -14.70 11.87
C ILE A 590 -16.66 -15.77 11.07
N SER A 591 -17.39 -16.79 10.61
CA SER A 591 -16.83 -18.02 10.06
C SER A 591 -16.96 -18.04 8.55
N THR A 592 -15.91 -17.65 7.85
CA THR A 592 -15.87 -17.78 6.40
C THR A 592 -15.87 -19.26 6.00
N VAL A 593 -16.67 -19.59 4.98
CA VAL A 593 -16.53 -20.83 4.20
C VAL A 593 -15.70 -20.59 2.94
N GLY A 594 -15.58 -19.34 2.50
CA GLY A 594 -14.54 -18.88 1.58
C GLY A 594 -13.14 -18.95 2.21
N SER A 595 -12.14 -19.26 1.39
CA SER A 595 -10.73 -19.16 1.75
C SER A 595 -10.28 -17.69 1.72
N CYS A 596 -9.29 -17.35 2.56
CA CYS A 596 -8.89 -15.96 2.82
C CYS A 596 -8.52 -15.18 1.56
N ASP A 597 -7.99 -15.88 0.56
CA ASP A 597 -7.62 -15.33 -0.75
C ASP A 597 -8.80 -14.86 -1.59
N ARG A 598 -9.96 -15.51 -1.52
CA ARG A 598 -11.18 -15.01 -2.19
C ARG A 598 -11.65 -13.69 -1.59
N CYS A 599 -11.49 -13.51 -0.28
CA CYS A 599 -11.92 -12.30 0.42
C CYS A 599 -10.93 -11.14 0.25
N HIS A 600 -9.63 -11.41 0.25
CA HIS A 600 -8.59 -10.40 0.13
C HIS A 600 -8.20 -10.07 -1.32
N ILE A 601 -8.85 -10.67 -2.33
CA ILE A 601 -8.56 -10.38 -3.76
C ILE A 601 -8.73 -8.90 -4.10
N ASN A 602 -9.66 -8.20 -3.44
CA ASN A 602 -9.89 -6.76 -3.62
C ASN A 602 -8.82 -5.88 -2.94
N SER A 603 -7.93 -6.45 -2.11
CA SER A 603 -6.80 -5.71 -1.52
C SER A 603 -5.53 -5.74 -2.37
N VAL A 604 -5.58 -6.36 -3.56
CA VAL A 604 -4.45 -6.52 -4.48
C VAL A 604 -4.12 -5.18 -5.14
N MET A 605 -2.93 -4.64 -4.84
CA MET A 605 -2.41 -3.39 -5.41
C MET A 605 -2.29 -3.43 -6.94
N GLU A 606 -2.17 -2.26 -7.56
CA GLU A 606 -1.63 -2.17 -8.92
C GLU A 606 -0.22 -2.80 -9.00
N THR A 607 -0.14 -3.97 -9.62
CA THR A 607 1.13 -4.65 -9.88
C THR A 607 1.62 -4.40 -11.30
N ARG A 608 2.87 -4.76 -11.58
CA ARG A 608 3.45 -4.68 -12.93
C ARG A 608 3.46 -6.04 -13.63
N ASP A 609 2.77 -7.03 -13.06
CA ASP A 609 2.68 -8.41 -13.55
C ASP A 609 1.79 -8.50 -14.79
N THR A 610 2.40 -8.84 -15.92
CA THR A 610 1.74 -8.97 -17.23
C THR A 610 0.98 -10.29 -17.41
N THR A 611 1.18 -11.26 -16.51
CA THR A 611 0.72 -12.65 -16.68
C THR A 611 0.30 -13.31 -15.37
N ILE A 612 -0.54 -12.58 -14.62
CA ILE A 612 -1.41 -13.00 -13.51
C ILE A 612 -1.34 -14.52 -13.20
N PRO A 613 -0.71 -14.94 -12.08
CA PRO A 613 -0.69 -16.34 -11.68
C PRO A 613 -2.12 -16.84 -11.43
N SER A 614 -2.41 -18.07 -11.85
CA SER A 614 -3.77 -18.53 -12.19
C SER A 614 -4.65 -18.96 -11.00
N SER A 615 -4.57 -18.25 -9.87
CA SER A 615 -5.32 -18.53 -8.64
C SER A 615 -5.23 -17.38 -7.64
N ASP A 616 -6.35 -17.01 -7.04
CA ASP A 616 -6.53 -15.88 -6.12
C ASP A 616 -5.48 -15.87 -4.99
N ILE A 617 -5.17 -17.02 -4.39
CA ILE A 617 -4.11 -17.18 -3.37
C ILE A 617 -2.75 -16.64 -3.79
N SER A 618 -2.40 -16.76 -5.08
CA SER A 618 -1.12 -16.29 -5.61
C SER A 618 -1.12 -14.79 -5.89
N LEU A 619 -2.29 -14.17 -6.06
CA LEU A 619 -2.41 -12.71 -6.13
C LEU A 619 -2.35 -12.10 -4.73
N VAL A 620 -3.20 -12.57 -3.81
CA VAL A 620 -3.24 -12.05 -2.43
C VAL A 620 -1.88 -12.21 -1.72
N SER A 621 -1.25 -13.39 -1.81
CA SER A 621 -0.01 -13.66 -1.07
C SER A 621 1.19 -12.83 -1.54
N HIS A 622 1.21 -12.37 -2.78
CA HIS A 622 2.28 -11.52 -3.31
C HIS A 622 1.94 -10.03 -3.34
N TYR A 623 0.66 -9.66 -3.44
CA TYR A 623 0.28 -8.31 -3.91
C TYR A 623 -0.78 -7.59 -3.07
N GLY A 624 -1.32 -8.22 -2.02
CA GLY A 624 -2.27 -7.57 -1.12
C GLY A 624 -1.64 -6.40 -0.33
N SER A 625 -2.44 -5.38 0.02
CA SER A 625 -2.02 -4.22 0.81
C SER A 625 -2.92 -3.93 2.01
N THR A 626 -2.30 -3.50 3.11
CA THR A 626 -2.90 -2.97 4.34
C THR A 626 -3.70 -1.68 4.12
N TYR A 627 -3.62 -1.06 2.94
CA TYR A 627 -4.38 0.15 2.59
C TYR A 627 -5.82 -0.19 2.14
N GLU A 628 -6.02 -1.30 1.44
CA GLU A 628 -7.34 -1.76 0.95
C GLU A 628 -7.85 -3.02 1.69
N LEU A 629 -7.02 -3.60 2.57
CA LEU A 629 -7.47 -4.47 3.65
C LEU A 629 -8.32 -3.68 4.66
N MET A 630 -9.48 -4.23 5.04
CA MET A 630 -10.39 -3.67 6.06
C MET A 630 -9.85 -3.76 7.51
N ALA A 631 -8.53 -3.70 7.72
CA ALA A 631 -7.87 -4.13 8.96
C ALA A 631 -6.63 -3.31 9.39
N TYR A 632 -6.48 -2.04 8.97
CA TYR A 632 -5.43 -1.15 9.51
C TYR A 632 -5.94 0.26 9.89
N PRO A 633 -5.44 0.89 10.97
CA PRO A 633 -6.20 1.90 11.72
C PRO A 633 -6.43 3.25 11.05
N ASP A 634 -5.66 3.58 10.01
CA ASP A 634 -5.81 4.84 9.28
C ASP A 634 -6.96 4.79 8.25
N PHE A 635 -7.32 3.59 7.78
CA PHE A 635 -8.27 3.36 6.67
C PHE A 635 -9.16 2.12 6.90
N THR A 636 -9.71 1.93 8.11
CA THR A 636 -10.74 0.90 8.35
C THR A 636 -12.03 1.26 7.61
N MET A 637 -12.11 0.87 6.33
CA MET A 637 -13.32 0.88 5.54
C MET A 637 -14.30 -0.17 6.11
N THR A 638 -15.23 0.27 6.96
CA THR A 638 -16.37 -0.55 7.40
C THR A 638 -17.47 -0.59 6.34
N ASP A 639 -17.07 -0.62 5.06
CA ASP A 639 -17.97 -0.61 3.92
C ASP A 639 -18.46 -2.04 3.64
N CYS A 640 -19.47 -2.46 4.39
CA CYS A 640 -20.16 -3.72 4.15
C CYS A 640 -20.85 -3.74 2.77
N VAL A 641 -21.23 -2.56 2.23
CA VAL A 641 -21.95 -2.43 0.96
C VAL A 641 -21.06 -2.92 -0.19
N TYR A 642 -19.77 -2.56 -0.19
CA TYR A 642 -18.77 -2.98 -1.19
C TYR A 642 -18.66 -4.51 -1.38
N CYS A 643 -18.95 -5.30 -0.34
CA CYS A 643 -18.93 -6.76 -0.40
C CYS A 643 -20.32 -7.42 -0.46
N HIS A 644 -21.40 -6.69 -0.21
CA HIS A 644 -22.77 -7.25 -0.12
C HIS A 644 -23.73 -6.75 -1.23
N GLU A 645 -23.47 -5.61 -1.88
CA GLU A 645 -24.31 -5.15 -3.02
C GLU A 645 -23.77 -5.60 -4.39
N GLY A 646 -24.63 -6.23 -5.20
CA GLY A 646 -24.32 -6.72 -6.55
C GLY A 646 -24.19 -5.65 -7.65
N HIS A 647 -23.77 -4.41 -7.32
CA HIS A 647 -23.97 -3.23 -8.17
C HIS A 647 -22.74 -2.66 -8.92
N TYR A 648 -21.75 -3.50 -9.26
CA TYR A 648 -20.68 -3.12 -10.21
C TYR A 648 -20.85 -3.77 -11.59
N LYS A 649 -21.42 -3.04 -12.58
CA LYS A 649 -21.54 -3.57 -13.96
C LYS A 649 -21.65 -2.61 -15.15
N GLU A 650 -21.90 -1.31 -14.97
CA GLU A 650 -22.23 -0.43 -16.13
C GLU A 650 -21.05 0.36 -16.72
N ASP A 651 -19.98 0.67 -15.97
CA ASP A 651 -18.88 1.54 -16.43
C ASP A 651 -17.57 0.83 -16.85
N TRP A 652 -17.47 -0.50 -16.68
CA TRP A 652 -16.32 -1.29 -17.17
C TRP A 652 -16.75 -2.21 -18.32
N GLY A 653 -16.07 -2.08 -19.46
CA GLY A 653 -16.58 -2.52 -20.78
C GLY A 653 -16.70 -4.03 -21.01
N GLU A 654 -17.46 -4.38 -22.05
CA GLU A 654 -17.78 -5.76 -22.49
C GLU A 654 -16.56 -6.71 -22.47
N GLY A 655 -16.54 -7.69 -21.56
CA GLY A 655 -15.39 -8.59 -21.41
C GLY A 655 -15.63 -9.98 -20.81
N ILE A 656 -16.28 -10.09 -19.65
CA ILE A 656 -16.33 -11.33 -18.86
C ILE A 656 -17.79 -11.80 -18.64
N SER A 657 -18.03 -13.12 -18.71
CA SER A 657 -19.36 -13.72 -18.75
C SER A 657 -19.60 -14.75 -17.63
N GLY A 658 -20.68 -14.56 -16.85
CA GLY A 658 -21.28 -15.59 -15.99
C GLY A 658 -21.62 -15.11 -14.58
N ASP A 659 -22.91 -15.07 -14.26
CA ASP A 659 -23.59 -15.53 -13.03
C ASP A 659 -23.10 -15.12 -11.61
N TRP A 660 -22.13 -14.21 -11.44
CA TRP A 660 -21.69 -13.69 -10.12
C TRP A 660 -22.60 -12.61 -9.48
N GLY A 661 -23.90 -12.59 -9.77
CA GLY A 661 -24.75 -11.42 -9.47
C GLY A 661 -25.43 -11.36 -8.09
N ASP A 662 -25.86 -12.51 -7.56
CA ASP A 662 -27.09 -12.52 -6.74
C ASP A 662 -26.93 -13.05 -5.28
N TYR A 663 -25.78 -13.65 -4.89
CA TYR A 663 -25.63 -14.37 -3.60
C TYR A 663 -24.19 -14.32 -3.01
N ILE A 664 -23.55 -13.15 -2.93
CA ILE A 664 -22.15 -13.04 -2.48
C ILE A 664 -21.99 -13.38 -0.98
N SER A 665 -22.92 -12.94 -0.14
CA SER A 665 -22.99 -13.21 1.30
C SER A 665 -23.15 -14.69 1.63
N GLU A 666 -24.21 -15.33 1.12
CA GLU A 666 -24.50 -16.75 1.35
C GLU A 666 -23.40 -17.70 0.83
N GLU A 667 -22.62 -17.31 -0.19
CA GLU A 667 -21.49 -18.13 -0.67
C GLU A 667 -20.27 -18.11 0.27
N TRP A 668 -20.05 -17.04 1.04
CA TRP A 668 -18.72 -16.75 1.62
C TRP A 668 -18.59 -17.01 3.12
N GLY A 669 -19.68 -17.04 3.90
CA GLY A 669 -19.61 -17.34 5.34
C GLY A 669 -20.97 -17.63 6.00
N ASP A 670 -20.98 -17.59 7.33
CA ASP A 670 -22.20 -17.42 8.14
C ASP A 670 -22.54 -15.93 8.39
N ALA A 671 -21.92 -15.04 7.60
CA ALA A 671 -22.18 -13.61 7.61
C ALA A 671 -23.62 -13.32 7.16
N ILE A 672 -24.41 -12.76 8.07
CA ILE A 672 -25.78 -12.31 7.79
C ILE A 672 -25.71 -11.18 6.76
N ASP A 673 -26.44 -11.32 5.66
CA ASP A 673 -26.57 -10.21 4.71
C ASP A 673 -27.35 -9.06 5.36
N PRO A 674 -26.84 -7.80 5.31
CA PRO A 674 -27.57 -6.66 5.86
C PRO A 674 -28.93 -6.44 5.18
N MET A 675 -29.10 -6.88 3.93
CA MET A 675 -30.35 -6.76 3.15
C MET A 675 -31.35 -7.89 3.45
N ASP A 676 -30.90 -9.10 3.82
CA ASP A 676 -31.80 -10.24 4.13
C ASP A 676 -32.60 -10.05 5.44
N GLN A 677 -32.31 -9.02 6.24
CA GLN A 677 -33.18 -8.60 7.33
C GLN A 677 -34.18 -7.50 6.93
N GLU A 678 -34.89 -7.72 5.81
CA GLU A 678 -36.29 -7.28 5.65
C GLU A 678 -37.24 -7.96 6.66
N THR A 679 -36.90 -7.92 7.95
CA THR A 679 -37.84 -8.20 9.05
C THR A 679 -38.63 -6.94 9.35
N ASP A 680 -39.96 -7.03 9.37
CA ASP A 680 -40.84 -5.90 9.65
C ASP A 680 -40.47 -5.15 10.94
N MET A 681 -40.74 -3.83 10.94
CA MET A 681 -40.51 -2.93 12.09
C MET A 681 -41.19 -3.38 13.39
N ILE A 682 -42.21 -4.22 13.26
CA ILE A 682 -42.97 -4.86 14.33
C ILE A 682 -43.05 -6.36 13.97
N GLU A 683 -42.62 -7.22 14.89
CA GLU A 683 -42.56 -8.68 14.69
C GLU A 683 -43.62 -9.36 15.56
N ASP A 684 -44.47 -10.18 14.94
CA ASP A 684 -45.54 -10.89 15.65
C ASP A 684 -45.03 -12.19 16.29
N GLU A 685 -44.36 -12.05 17.44
CA GLU A 685 -43.90 -13.17 18.28
C GLU A 685 -45.08 -13.95 18.94
N GLY A 686 -46.34 -13.60 18.66
CA GLY A 686 -47.53 -14.36 19.04
C GLY A 686 -47.87 -14.31 20.54
N ASP A 687 -48.33 -15.46 21.08
CA ASP A 687 -48.97 -15.60 22.41
C ASP A 687 -48.12 -15.10 23.61
N GLU A 688 -46.81 -14.83 23.44
CA GLU A 688 -45.88 -14.48 24.54
C GLU A 688 -46.00 -13.04 25.08
N TYR A 689 -46.66 -12.09 24.39
CA TYR A 689 -46.88 -10.71 24.87
C TYR A 689 -48.31 -10.43 25.36
N SER A 690 -48.99 -11.45 25.89
CA SER A 690 -50.24 -11.28 26.65
C SER A 690 -49.94 -10.93 28.12
N LYS A 691 -50.54 -9.86 28.66
CA LYS A 691 -50.44 -9.52 30.10
C LYS A 691 -51.78 -9.22 30.75
N THR A 692 -52.00 -9.89 31.88
CA THR A 692 -53.12 -9.64 32.81
C THR A 692 -52.65 -8.65 33.88
N MET A 693 -53.35 -7.52 34.05
CA MET A 693 -53.00 -6.44 34.98
C MET A 693 -54.16 -6.07 35.90
N PHE A 694 -53.87 -5.88 37.20
CA PHE A 694 -54.79 -5.29 38.16
C PHE A 694 -54.69 -3.76 38.13
N ALA A 695 -55.76 -3.07 38.55
CA ALA A 695 -55.72 -1.62 38.73
C ALA A 695 -54.68 -1.21 39.79
N GLY A 696 -53.61 -0.55 39.34
CA GLY A 696 -52.42 -0.18 40.11
C GLY A 696 -51.12 -0.83 39.62
N ASP A 697 -51.19 -1.89 38.82
CA ASP A 697 -50.01 -2.61 38.32
C ASP A 697 -49.24 -1.84 37.23
N LEU A 698 -47.93 -2.12 37.14
CA LEU A 698 -47.02 -1.57 36.14
C LEU A 698 -46.61 -2.64 35.12
N TRP A 699 -46.34 -2.21 33.88
CA TRP A 699 -45.73 -3.00 32.84
C TRP A 699 -44.60 -2.20 32.19
N GLU A 700 -43.36 -2.56 32.52
CA GLU A 700 -42.17 -2.11 31.80
C GLU A 700 -42.16 -2.75 30.40
N LEU A 701 -42.07 -1.90 29.39
CA LEU A 701 -42.05 -2.21 27.97
C LEU A 701 -40.65 -1.93 27.41
N ARG A 702 -40.40 -2.23 26.13
CA ARG A 702 -39.12 -1.90 25.47
C ARG A 702 -38.93 -0.37 25.41
N ASN A 703 -37.68 0.07 25.21
CA ASN A 703 -37.28 1.48 25.05
C ASN A 703 -37.60 2.42 26.25
N GLY A 704 -37.85 1.86 27.43
CA GLY A 704 -38.04 2.61 28.69
C GLY A 704 -39.46 3.10 28.94
N TYR A 705 -40.42 2.67 28.13
CA TYR A 705 -41.84 2.90 28.36
C TYR A 705 -42.38 2.05 29.52
N ILE A 706 -43.30 2.62 30.31
CA ILE A 706 -43.96 1.95 31.43
C ILE A 706 -45.46 2.24 31.34
N PHE A 707 -46.24 1.20 31.05
CA PHE A 707 -47.70 1.23 30.94
C PHE A 707 -48.36 0.81 32.26
N LYS A 708 -49.52 1.39 32.58
CA LYS A 708 -50.16 1.24 33.89
C LYS A 708 -51.67 1.36 33.80
N VAL A 709 -52.40 0.36 34.30
CA VAL A 709 -53.86 0.44 34.47
C VAL A 709 -54.15 1.18 35.77
N THR A 710 -54.80 2.35 35.71
CA THR A 710 -55.11 3.14 36.92
C THR A 710 -56.49 2.82 37.49
N SER A 711 -57.47 2.61 36.62
CA SER A 711 -58.82 2.16 36.98
C SER A 711 -59.51 1.55 35.76
N VAL A 712 -60.68 0.96 35.96
CA VAL A 712 -61.60 0.56 34.87
C VAL A 712 -62.97 1.16 35.16
N ASP A 713 -63.80 1.31 34.13
CA ASP A 713 -65.11 1.94 34.28
C ASP A 713 -66.10 1.11 35.12
N LEU A 714 -67.34 1.59 35.23
CA LEU A 714 -68.42 0.87 35.91
C LEU A 714 -69.30 0.02 34.98
N GLU A 715 -69.29 0.25 33.66
CA GLU A 715 -70.23 -0.40 32.74
C GLU A 715 -69.69 -1.75 32.25
N GLY A 716 -68.43 -1.82 31.82
CA GLY A 716 -67.78 -3.10 31.49
C GLY A 716 -66.54 -3.00 30.59
N ASP A 717 -66.49 -1.95 29.77
CA ASP A 717 -65.86 -2.04 28.45
C ASP A 717 -64.64 -1.11 28.28
N ASN A 718 -64.35 -0.28 29.30
CA ASN A 718 -63.29 0.73 29.27
C ASN A 718 -62.28 0.63 30.44
N ALA A 719 -61.00 0.90 30.16
CA ALA A 719 -59.91 1.01 31.13
C ALA A 719 -59.21 2.37 31.05
N HIS A 720 -58.99 3.01 32.20
CA HIS A 720 -58.22 4.26 32.29
C HIS A 720 -56.74 3.93 32.53
N VAL A 721 -55.88 4.33 31.61
CA VAL A 721 -54.47 3.91 31.56
C VAL A 721 -53.53 5.11 31.55
N GLN A 722 -52.29 4.87 31.98
CA GLN A 722 -51.19 5.83 31.96
C GLN A 722 -50.00 5.20 31.24
N LEU A 723 -49.41 5.93 30.29
CA LEU A 723 -48.11 5.60 29.69
C LEU A 723 -47.06 6.62 30.16
N SER A 724 -45.90 6.14 30.57
CA SER A 724 -44.82 6.96 31.13
C SER A 724 -43.46 6.51 30.60
N ARG A 725 -42.46 7.41 30.57
CA ARG A 725 -41.08 7.11 30.15
C ARG A 725 -40.11 7.98 30.94
N GLY A 726 -39.02 7.39 31.42
CA GLY A 726 -38.03 8.11 32.26
C GLY A 726 -38.55 8.63 33.62
N GLY A 727 -39.80 8.34 33.97
CA GLY A 727 -40.49 8.87 35.16
C GLY A 727 -41.48 10.00 34.87
N GLU A 728 -41.53 10.55 33.66
CA GLU A 728 -42.57 11.48 33.23
C GLU A 728 -43.78 10.74 32.66
N LEU A 729 -44.98 11.29 32.91
CA LEU A 729 -46.23 10.81 32.34
C LEU A 729 -46.38 11.39 30.93
N LEU A 730 -46.42 10.53 29.92
CA LEU A 730 -46.53 10.93 28.52
C LEU A 730 -48.00 11.06 28.09
N GLU A 731 -48.83 10.12 28.53
CA GLU A 731 -50.25 10.06 28.15
C GLU A 731 -51.10 9.41 29.25
N GLU A 732 -52.35 9.85 29.34
CA GLU A 732 -53.38 9.31 30.22
C GLU A 732 -54.72 9.29 29.47
N GLU A 733 -55.27 8.09 29.21
CA GLU A 733 -56.38 7.90 28.27
C GLU A 733 -57.39 6.82 28.72
N ILE A 734 -58.51 6.68 28.01
CA ILE A 734 -59.57 5.68 28.28
C ILE A 734 -59.69 4.72 27.09
N VAL A 735 -59.09 3.53 27.24
CA VAL A 735 -59.04 2.48 26.22
C VAL A 735 -60.30 1.61 26.27
N HIS A 736 -60.86 1.25 25.11
CA HIS A 736 -62.05 0.39 24.97
C HIS A 736 -61.68 -1.00 24.45
N THR A 737 -62.49 -2.04 24.71
CA THR A 737 -62.30 -3.40 24.16
C THR A 737 -62.37 -3.53 22.62
N ASP A 738 -62.79 -2.48 21.92
CA ASP A 738 -63.17 -2.54 20.50
C ASP A 738 -62.16 -1.80 19.60
N TYR A 739 -61.16 -1.15 20.21
CA TYR A 739 -60.13 -0.34 19.56
C TYR A 739 -58.78 -0.57 20.27
N PRO A 740 -57.66 -0.62 19.53
CA PRO A 740 -56.34 -0.68 20.16
C PRO A 740 -56.03 0.62 20.91
N TYR A 741 -55.20 0.52 21.94
CA TYR A 741 -54.43 1.65 22.45
C TYR A 741 -53.16 1.80 21.62
N GLU A 742 -53.03 2.94 20.95
CA GLU A 742 -51.91 3.26 20.05
C GLU A 742 -51.22 4.53 20.55
N TYR A 743 -50.08 4.39 21.22
CA TYR A 743 -49.23 5.54 21.50
C TYR A 743 -48.41 5.87 20.26
N GLU A 744 -48.94 6.79 19.47
CA GLU A 744 -48.23 7.38 18.35
C GLU A 744 -47.42 8.58 18.83
N ARG A 745 -46.10 8.48 18.71
CA ARG A 745 -45.21 9.62 18.90
C ARG A 745 -45.06 10.31 17.55
N GLU A 746 -45.50 11.55 17.47
CA GLU A 746 -45.30 12.41 16.30
C GLU A 746 -43.80 12.71 16.20
N ILE A 747 -43.09 11.99 15.32
CA ILE A 747 -41.68 12.26 15.03
C ILE A 747 -41.63 13.34 13.98
N THR A 748 -41.26 14.53 14.43
CA THR A 748 -40.67 15.57 13.59
C THR A 748 -39.28 15.10 13.19
N ASP A 749 -39.00 15.01 11.88
CA ASP A 749 -37.61 15.03 11.42
C ASP A 749 -37.01 16.44 11.62
N GLU A 750 -35.69 16.60 11.42
CA GLU A 750 -35.05 17.91 11.54
C GLU A 750 -35.56 18.95 10.52
N ASP A 751 -36.24 18.50 9.46
CA ASP A 751 -36.93 19.33 8.47
C ASP A 751 -38.38 19.62 8.87
N GLY A 752 -38.70 19.58 10.17
CA GLY A 752 -39.99 20.04 10.69
C GLY A 752 -41.18 19.20 10.22
N LYS A 753 -40.94 18.09 9.54
CA LYS A 753 -41.96 17.30 8.87
C LYS A 753 -42.33 16.13 9.74
N THR A 754 -43.58 16.13 10.19
CA THR A 754 -44.04 15.15 11.15
C THR A 754 -44.62 13.90 10.50
N PHE A 755 -44.22 12.75 11.04
CA PHE A 755 -44.88 11.47 10.81
C PHE A 755 -45.18 10.79 12.14
N ASN A 756 -46.38 10.23 12.26
CA ASN A 756 -46.75 9.45 13.42
C ASN A 756 -45.99 8.11 13.38
N GLN A 757 -45.24 7.82 14.44
CA GLN A 757 -44.68 6.50 14.68
C GLN A 757 -45.40 5.84 15.85
N THR A 758 -46.09 4.74 15.58
CA THR A 758 -46.71 3.89 16.61
C THR A 758 -45.62 3.18 17.42
N ASP A 759 -45.26 3.73 18.58
CA ASP A 759 -44.20 3.19 19.46
C ASP A 759 -44.70 1.98 20.28
N VAL A 760 -45.99 2.01 20.64
CA VAL A 760 -46.68 1.01 21.46
C VAL A 760 -48.09 0.78 20.89
N HIS A 761 -48.44 -0.48 20.62
CA HIS A 761 -49.77 -0.88 20.13
C HIS A 761 -50.31 -2.03 20.99
N LEU A 762 -51.36 -1.79 21.79
CA LEU A 762 -51.92 -2.72 22.77
C LEU A 762 -53.44 -2.87 22.63
N ASN A 763 -53.92 -4.06 22.27
CA ASN A 763 -55.35 -4.36 22.25
C ASN A 763 -55.82 -4.83 23.62
N MET A 764 -56.93 -4.29 24.14
CA MET A 764 -57.54 -4.75 25.39
C MET A 764 -58.48 -5.94 25.13
N THR A 765 -57.94 -7.16 25.16
CA THR A 765 -58.65 -8.39 24.75
C THR A 765 -59.65 -8.93 25.79
N GLY A 766 -59.66 -8.39 27.01
CA GLY A 766 -60.76 -8.65 27.94
C GLY A 766 -60.65 -8.00 29.32
N ILE A 767 -61.80 -7.78 29.96
CA ILE A 767 -61.91 -7.29 31.34
C ILE A 767 -62.56 -8.36 32.23
N MET A 768 -62.04 -8.54 33.45
CA MET A 768 -62.62 -9.43 34.46
C MET A 768 -62.84 -8.71 35.80
N ARG A 769 -64.01 -8.93 36.41
CA ARG A 769 -64.40 -8.36 37.72
C ARG A 769 -64.68 -9.48 38.73
N SER A 770 -64.18 -9.35 39.96
CA SER A 770 -64.44 -10.28 41.07
C SER A 770 -64.48 -9.57 42.43
N GLU A 771 -64.91 -10.25 43.51
CA GLU A 771 -64.78 -9.72 44.89
C GLU A 771 -63.32 -9.47 45.31
N GLY A 772 -62.33 -10.00 44.58
CA GLY A 772 -60.90 -9.80 44.85
C GLY A 772 -60.26 -8.62 44.11
N GLY A 773 -60.95 -8.00 43.13
CA GLY A 773 -60.40 -6.90 42.35
C GLY A 773 -60.97 -6.80 40.92
N MET A 774 -60.46 -5.80 40.20
CA MET A 774 -60.75 -5.52 38.79
C MET A 774 -59.46 -5.70 37.98
N VAL A 775 -59.59 -6.36 36.83
CA VAL A 775 -58.46 -6.84 36.01
C VAL A 775 -58.76 -6.55 34.54
N ALA A 776 -57.76 -6.10 33.80
CA ALA A 776 -57.78 -6.00 32.34
C ALA A 776 -56.66 -6.88 31.76
N ILE A 777 -56.89 -7.38 30.55
CA ILE A 777 -55.94 -8.18 29.76
C ILE A 777 -55.61 -7.38 28.52
N PHE A 778 -54.32 -7.23 28.25
CA PHE A 778 -53.79 -6.55 27.07
C PHE A 778 -52.88 -7.51 26.30
N GLU A 779 -52.99 -7.49 24.97
CA GLU A 779 -52.18 -8.24 24.01
C GLU A 779 -51.69 -7.26 22.95
N GLY A 780 -50.39 -7.24 22.67
CA GLY A 780 -49.84 -6.30 21.69
C GLY A 780 -48.31 -6.21 21.70
N GLN A 781 -47.79 -5.23 20.96
CA GLN A 781 -46.42 -5.17 20.49
C GLN A 781 -45.80 -3.78 20.77
N THR A 782 -44.47 -3.73 20.83
CA THR A 782 -43.69 -2.50 21.06
C THR A 782 -42.44 -2.49 20.19
N ILE A 783 -42.08 -1.32 19.68
CA ILE A 783 -41.15 -1.18 18.55
C ILE A 783 -39.73 -1.74 18.82
N LYS A 784 -39.18 -2.51 17.86
CA LYS A 784 -37.91 -3.27 17.99
C LYS A 784 -36.66 -2.44 17.66
N ARG A 785 -36.77 -1.50 16.71
CA ARG A 785 -35.77 -0.47 16.34
C ARG A 785 -36.40 0.92 16.52
N ILE A 786 -35.62 1.99 16.71
CA ILE A 786 -36.20 3.32 17.06
C ILE A 786 -36.79 4.03 15.84
N HIS A 787 -36.37 3.69 14.62
CA HIS A 787 -36.94 4.13 13.35
C HIS A 787 -36.57 3.10 12.26
N LYS A 788 -37.15 3.24 11.06
CA LYS A 788 -36.64 2.57 9.86
C LYS A 788 -35.43 3.37 9.35
N GLU A 789 -34.55 2.76 8.56
CA GLU A 789 -33.59 3.52 7.77
C GLU A 789 -34.36 4.34 6.71
N THR A 790 -34.04 5.63 6.62
CA THR A 790 -34.85 6.63 5.89
C THR A 790 -33.98 7.69 5.21
N GLU A 791 -34.62 8.38 4.27
CA GLU A 791 -34.07 9.41 3.37
C GLU A 791 -33.84 10.78 4.08
N ASN A 792 -33.37 10.81 5.34
CA ASN A 792 -33.41 12.05 6.14
C ASN A 792 -32.26 12.33 7.14
N SER A 793 -32.15 13.61 7.45
CA SER A 793 -30.98 14.29 8.04
C SER A 793 -30.61 13.88 9.45
N ALA A 794 -31.57 13.48 10.28
CA ALA A 794 -31.27 12.87 11.58
C ALA A 794 -30.48 11.55 11.43
N CYS A 795 -30.71 10.81 10.34
CA CYS A 795 -30.03 9.56 10.05
C CYS A 795 -28.59 9.80 9.58
N TYR A 796 -28.38 10.72 8.64
CA TYR A 796 -27.01 11.06 8.17
C TYR A 796 -26.19 11.82 9.22
N ALA A 797 -26.78 12.72 10.01
CA ALA A 797 -26.05 13.48 11.05
C ALA A 797 -25.45 12.59 12.15
N CYS A 798 -26.00 11.39 12.39
CA CYS A 798 -25.43 10.38 13.30
C CYS A 798 -24.37 9.47 12.66
N HIS A 799 -24.32 9.37 11.33
CA HIS A 799 -23.51 8.37 10.61
C HIS A 799 -22.38 8.97 9.76
N MET A 800 -22.53 10.21 9.28
CA MET A 800 -21.53 10.91 8.48
C MET A 800 -21.32 12.34 8.98
N GLU A 801 -20.08 12.63 9.33
CA GLU A 801 -19.74 13.87 10.03
C GLU A 801 -19.64 15.10 9.11
N GLY A 802 -19.97 16.27 9.67
CA GLY A 802 -19.84 17.55 8.96
C GLY A 802 -21.06 17.96 8.12
N TYR A 803 -22.23 17.36 8.35
CA TYR A 803 -23.46 17.65 7.60
C TYR A 803 -24.04 19.04 7.93
N THR A 804 -23.43 20.12 7.43
CA THR A 804 -23.99 21.47 7.53
C THR A 804 -25.23 21.58 6.66
N ARG A 805 -26.41 21.66 7.29
CA ARG A 805 -27.67 22.09 6.67
C ARG A 805 -27.47 23.40 5.91
N ASN A 806 -27.35 23.31 4.58
CA ASN A 806 -27.22 24.47 3.69
C ASN A 806 -28.42 25.40 3.89
N ASN A 807 -28.19 26.69 4.15
CA ASN A 807 -29.27 27.61 4.50
C ASN A 807 -30.26 27.73 3.33
N ARG A 808 -31.54 27.97 3.64
CA ARG A 808 -32.54 28.28 2.62
C ARG A 808 -32.60 29.79 2.36
N TYR A 809 -32.48 30.17 1.10
CA TYR A 809 -32.42 31.56 0.64
C TYR A 809 -33.54 31.85 -0.36
N THR A 810 -33.89 33.13 -0.49
CA THR A 810 -34.74 33.65 -1.58
C THR A 810 -34.03 34.80 -2.29
N LEU A 811 -34.18 34.86 -3.62
CA LEU A 811 -33.64 35.94 -4.46
C LEU A 811 -34.65 37.08 -4.55
N VAL A 812 -34.42 38.15 -3.80
CA VAL A 812 -35.33 39.29 -3.66
C VAL A 812 -35.36 40.15 -4.93
N ASP A 813 -34.19 40.41 -5.55
CA ASP A 813 -34.07 41.21 -6.78
C ASP A 813 -32.71 40.98 -7.48
N ARG A 814 -32.58 41.41 -8.74
CA ARG A 814 -31.31 41.40 -9.51
C ARG A 814 -31.28 42.63 -10.41
N ARG A 815 -30.29 43.51 -10.21
CA ARG A 815 -30.24 44.84 -10.85
C ARG A 815 -28.85 45.18 -11.37
N SER A 816 -28.76 45.34 -12.68
CA SER A 816 -27.49 45.27 -13.39
C SER A 816 -26.82 43.95 -12.99
N ASP A 817 -25.64 44.04 -12.40
CA ASP A 817 -24.73 42.93 -12.15
C ASP A 817 -24.79 42.48 -10.67
N LEU A 818 -25.45 43.31 -9.83
CA LEU A 818 -25.73 43.02 -8.43
C LEU A 818 -26.98 42.14 -8.25
N THR A 819 -26.84 41.11 -7.44
CA THR A 819 -27.91 40.18 -7.04
C THR A 819 -28.21 40.33 -5.55
N TYR A 820 -29.50 40.48 -5.21
CA TYR A 820 -30.00 40.68 -3.86
C TYR A 820 -30.69 39.41 -3.37
N TYR A 821 -30.31 38.95 -2.18
CA TYR A 821 -30.85 37.73 -1.57
C TYR A 821 -31.01 37.90 -0.05
N THR A 822 -31.90 37.12 0.55
CA THR A 822 -32.02 37.04 2.01
C THR A 822 -32.34 35.62 2.46
N LYS A 823 -32.20 35.36 3.76
CA LYS A 823 -32.52 34.07 4.38
C LYS A 823 -34.02 33.90 4.55
N MET A 824 -34.48 32.67 4.40
CA MET A 824 -35.83 32.26 4.77
C MET A 824 -35.82 31.75 6.21
N LEU A 825 -36.71 32.27 7.06
CA LEU A 825 -36.75 31.97 8.49
C LEU A 825 -37.82 30.94 8.83
N VAL A 826 -38.99 31.04 8.18
CA VAL A 826 -40.11 30.10 8.30
C VAL A 826 -40.74 29.94 6.91
N ASP A 827 -41.10 28.72 6.50
CA ASP A 827 -41.84 28.46 5.25
C ASP A 827 -42.51 27.08 5.29
N PHE A 828 -43.77 27.03 5.73
CA PHE A 828 -44.51 25.77 5.90
C PHE A 828 -44.74 25.05 4.56
N ASP A 829 -44.87 25.79 3.45
CA ASP A 829 -45.04 25.26 2.09
C ASP A 829 -43.91 24.31 1.65
N TYR A 830 -42.70 24.48 2.18
CA TYR A 830 -41.53 23.66 1.83
C TYR A 830 -41.51 22.31 2.56
N TYR A 831 -41.97 22.30 3.80
CA TYR A 831 -42.02 21.12 4.66
C TYR A 831 -43.29 20.28 4.42
N GLY A 832 -44.39 20.93 3.98
CA GLY A 832 -45.51 20.31 3.26
C GLY A 832 -46.90 20.61 3.84
N ASP A 833 -47.93 20.30 3.04
CA ASP A 833 -49.37 20.65 3.16
C ASP A 833 -50.06 20.44 4.54
N ASN A 834 -49.40 19.79 5.50
CA ASN A 834 -49.94 19.46 6.82
C ASN A 834 -49.33 20.24 8.00
N VAL A 835 -48.18 20.90 7.84
CA VAL A 835 -47.46 21.55 8.95
C VAL A 835 -48.33 22.63 9.61
N SER A 836 -48.42 22.59 10.93
CA SER A 836 -49.28 23.49 11.71
C SER A 836 -48.72 23.79 13.09
N LYS A 837 -48.98 24.99 13.63
CA LYS A 837 -48.50 25.43 14.94
C LYS A 837 -49.67 25.74 15.87
N THR A 838 -49.79 24.97 16.93
CA THR A 838 -50.73 25.23 18.04
C THR A 838 -50.16 26.25 19.02
N LEU A 839 -51.00 27.15 19.52
CA LEU A 839 -50.68 28.15 20.55
C LEU A 839 -51.82 28.27 21.58
N ALA A 840 -51.47 28.19 22.86
CA ALA A 840 -52.38 28.42 23.98
C ALA A 840 -52.66 29.92 24.19
N THR A 841 -53.80 30.25 24.81
CA THR A 841 -54.12 31.65 25.13
C THR A 841 -53.12 32.25 26.11
N GLY A 842 -52.30 33.18 25.64
CA GLY A 842 -51.19 33.81 26.37
C GLY A 842 -49.79 33.28 25.98
N GLU A 843 -49.70 32.26 25.13
CA GLU A 843 -48.43 31.72 24.61
C GLU A 843 -47.87 32.62 23.50
N GLU A 844 -46.55 32.79 23.52
CA GLU A 844 -45.76 33.60 22.58
C GLU A 844 -44.80 32.68 21.80
N TRP A 845 -44.79 32.83 20.48
CA TRP A 845 -43.97 32.05 19.55
C TRP A 845 -42.88 32.94 18.95
N ASP A 846 -41.62 32.66 19.25
CA ASP A 846 -40.48 33.24 18.53
C ASP A 846 -40.41 32.67 17.10
N LEU A 847 -40.30 33.56 16.12
CA LEU A 847 -40.25 33.27 14.69
C LEU A 847 -38.86 33.52 14.07
N GLY A 848 -37.91 34.06 14.84
CA GLY A 848 -36.58 34.46 14.34
C GLY A 848 -36.46 35.96 14.02
N ASP A 849 -35.23 36.45 13.93
CA ASP A 849 -34.84 37.87 13.72
C ASP A 849 -35.58 38.88 14.62
N GLY A 850 -35.95 38.44 15.83
CA GLY A 850 -36.65 39.22 16.86
C GLY A 850 -38.18 39.22 16.73
N PHE A 851 -38.76 38.57 15.72
CA PHE A 851 -40.22 38.49 15.53
C PHE A 851 -40.86 37.46 16.48
N THR A 852 -42.00 37.83 17.06
CA THR A 852 -42.75 37.04 18.04
C THR A 852 -44.26 37.16 17.79
N LEU A 853 -45.00 36.05 17.86
CA LEU A 853 -46.45 36.00 17.64
C LEU A 853 -47.17 35.43 18.86
N THR A 854 -48.08 36.21 19.48
CA THR A 854 -48.83 35.78 20.68
C THR A 854 -50.31 35.53 20.39
N ALA A 855 -50.86 34.42 20.89
CA ALA A 855 -52.29 34.18 20.94
C ALA A 855 -52.94 34.89 22.14
N LYS A 856 -53.30 36.18 22.03
CA LYS A 856 -53.76 36.98 23.19
C LYS A 856 -55.12 36.56 23.75
N GLN A 857 -56.07 36.10 22.92
CA GLN A 857 -57.39 35.64 23.37
C GLN A 857 -58.10 34.76 22.33
N ILE A 858 -58.97 33.85 22.77
CA ILE A 858 -59.85 33.04 21.91
C ILE A 858 -61.30 33.25 22.36
N ASP A 859 -62.25 33.30 21.42
CA ASP A 859 -63.65 33.57 21.74
C ASP A 859 -64.39 32.35 22.35
N ILE A 860 -65.46 32.62 23.09
CA ILE A 860 -66.24 31.63 23.84
C ILE A 860 -66.90 30.60 22.90
N ASP A 861 -67.41 31.06 21.75
CA ASP A 861 -68.13 30.24 20.78
C ASP A 861 -67.20 29.46 19.82
N GLY A 862 -65.89 29.78 19.81
CA GLY A 862 -64.85 28.95 19.19
C GLY A 862 -64.64 29.09 17.67
N ASP A 863 -64.74 30.30 17.11
CA ASP A 863 -64.40 30.56 15.68
C ASP A 863 -63.47 31.78 15.44
N LEU A 864 -63.03 32.47 16.50
CA LEU A 864 -62.21 33.68 16.43
C LEU A 864 -61.03 33.62 17.40
N ALA A 865 -59.85 34.07 16.96
CA ALA A 865 -58.68 34.30 17.81
C ALA A 865 -58.15 35.73 17.64
N ARG A 866 -57.69 36.31 18.74
CA ARG A 866 -57.10 37.65 18.81
C ARG A 866 -55.58 37.53 18.99
N ILE A 867 -54.83 38.06 18.04
CA ILE A 867 -53.38 37.83 17.92
C ILE A 867 -52.58 39.14 18.04
N GLU A 868 -51.27 39.03 18.26
CA GLU A 868 -50.35 40.17 18.28
C GLU A 868 -48.99 39.72 17.72
N LEU A 869 -48.55 40.32 16.61
CA LEU A 869 -47.19 40.17 16.08
C LEU A 869 -46.33 41.33 16.61
N ALA A 870 -45.16 41.01 17.13
CA ALA A 870 -44.21 41.96 17.70
C ALA A 870 -42.78 41.68 17.19
N ARG A 871 -41.94 42.71 17.15
CA ARG A 871 -40.49 42.58 16.92
C ARG A 871 -39.73 43.23 18.08
N ASP A 872 -38.73 42.54 18.62
CA ASP A 872 -37.93 43.01 19.77
C ASP A 872 -38.79 43.42 20.99
N GLY A 873 -39.92 42.74 21.19
CA GLY A 873 -40.90 43.04 22.25
C GLY A 873 -41.80 44.26 22.01
N VAL A 874 -41.84 44.80 20.79
CA VAL A 874 -42.73 45.89 20.37
C VAL A 874 -43.69 45.42 19.29
N ALA A 875 -45.01 45.53 19.52
CA ALA A 875 -46.02 45.17 18.53
C ALA A 875 -45.81 45.95 17.22
N VAL A 876 -45.64 45.22 16.10
CA VAL A 876 -45.36 45.84 14.79
C VAL A 876 -46.60 46.47 14.18
N GLU A 877 -47.78 45.95 14.53
CA GLU A 877 -49.08 46.53 14.20
C GLU A 877 -49.85 46.86 15.49
N ASN A 878 -50.60 47.97 15.48
CA ASN A 878 -51.20 48.55 16.69
C ASN A 878 -52.72 48.32 16.83
N ASP A 879 -53.41 47.94 15.75
CA ASP A 879 -54.76 47.40 15.82
C ASP A 879 -54.64 45.88 16.07
N ILE A 880 -55.30 45.39 17.11
CA ILE A 880 -55.09 44.01 17.58
C ILE A 880 -56.08 43.09 16.88
N ASP A 881 -55.62 42.49 15.78
CA ASP A 881 -56.45 41.72 14.86
C ASP A 881 -57.17 40.56 15.53
N VAL A 882 -58.42 40.38 15.09
CA VAL A 882 -59.31 39.27 15.45
C VAL A 882 -59.56 38.47 14.18
N VAL A 883 -58.73 37.46 13.97
CA VAL A 883 -58.74 36.60 12.77
C VAL A 883 -59.77 35.48 12.96
N ARG A 884 -60.49 35.10 11.91
CA ARG A 884 -61.39 33.94 11.91
C ARG A 884 -60.69 32.68 11.38
N THR A 885 -61.11 31.52 11.89
CA THR A 885 -60.73 30.21 11.36
C THR A 885 -61.03 30.11 9.86
N GLY A 886 -59.98 29.97 9.03
CA GLY A 886 -59.99 29.93 7.57
C GLY A 886 -59.43 31.19 6.89
N GLU A 887 -59.03 32.23 7.62
CA GLU A 887 -58.54 33.50 7.06
C GLU A 887 -57.00 33.62 7.12
N MET A 888 -56.43 34.21 6.06
CA MET A 888 -55.01 34.58 5.96
C MET A 888 -54.77 36.01 6.47
N PHE A 889 -53.67 36.22 7.19
CA PHE A 889 -53.15 37.53 7.58
C PHE A 889 -51.66 37.66 7.21
N TYR A 890 -51.13 38.89 7.13
CA TYR A 890 -49.78 39.17 6.63
C TYR A 890 -49.25 40.52 7.14
N TYR A 891 -47.92 40.68 7.12
CA TYR A 891 -47.21 41.92 7.49
C TYR A 891 -46.28 42.35 6.35
N GLU A 892 -46.34 43.64 6.01
CA GLU A 892 -45.64 44.31 4.90
C GLU A 892 -44.99 45.60 5.42
N ASP A 893 -43.69 45.83 5.14
CA ASP A 893 -42.91 46.97 5.66
C ASP A 893 -41.72 47.33 4.73
N ASP A 894 -41.06 48.48 4.98
CA ASP A 894 -40.01 49.07 4.15
C ASP A 894 -38.59 48.74 4.67
N PHE A 895 -37.72 48.14 3.83
CA PHE A 895 -36.38 47.67 4.25
C PHE A 895 -35.22 48.17 3.39
N HIS A 896 -34.03 48.27 4.00
CA HIS A 896 -32.78 48.64 3.33
C HIS A 896 -31.84 47.43 3.19
N ALA A 897 -31.19 47.29 2.04
CA ALA A 897 -30.12 46.31 1.88
C ALA A 897 -28.91 46.66 2.76
N THR A 898 -28.25 45.63 3.32
CA THR A 898 -27.10 45.80 4.23
C THR A 898 -25.96 44.86 3.79
N SER A 899 -24.77 45.41 3.56
CA SER A 899 -23.70 44.73 2.82
C SER A 899 -22.71 43.97 3.70
N VAL A 900 -22.71 42.63 3.64
CA VAL A 900 -21.58 41.78 4.06
C VAL A 900 -21.45 40.54 3.17
N TYR A 901 -20.33 40.41 2.46
CA TYR A 901 -19.61 39.14 2.36
C TYR A 901 -18.11 39.42 2.14
N TYR A 902 -17.26 38.41 2.35
CA TYR A 902 -15.81 38.50 2.15
C TYR A 902 -15.32 37.33 1.30
N ASP A 903 -14.51 37.63 0.29
CA ASP A 903 -13.43 36.73 -0.13
C ASP A 903 -12.07 37.30 0.30
N ASP A 904 -10.98 36.63 -0.07
CA ASP A 904 -9.64 36.91 0.42
C ASP A 904 -9.02 38.26 -0.04
N GLU A 905 -9.62 38.99 -0.99
CA GLU A 905 -9.12 40.34 -1.41
C GLU A 905 -10.11 41.51 -1.18
N PHE A 906 -10.96 41.43 -0.15
CA PHE A 906 -11.34 42.57 0.72
C PHE A 906 -11.85 43.86 0.02
N HIS A 907 -12.91 43.79 -0.79
CA HIS A 907 -13.62 44.97 -1.32
C HIS A 907 -15.09 44.99 -0.89
N ALA A 908 -15.54 46.10 -0.28
CA ALA A 908 -16.91 46.23 0.23
C ALA A 908 -17.83 46.98 -0.74
N ILE A 909 -18.83 46.28 -1.29
CA ILE A 909 -19.96 46.87 -2.02
C ILE A 909 -20.80 47.69 -1.04
N ASN A 910 -21.33 48.84 -1.46
CA ASN A 910 -22.05 49.77 -0.58
C ASN A 910 -23.20 50.45 -1.34
N ASP A 911 -24.21 49.66 -1.69
CA ASP A 911 -25.48 50.15 -2.22
C ASP A 911 -26.44 50.47 -1.06
N SER A 912 -27.34 51.44 -1.25
CA SER A 912 -28.33 51.87 -0.25
C SER A 912 -29.76 51.65 -0.75
N HIS A 913 -29.98 50.56 -1.49
CA HIS A 913 -31.29 50.26 -2.05
C HIS A 913 -32.35 50.03 -0.95
N THR A 914 -33.57 50.46 -1.23
CA THR A 914 -34.74 50.42 -0.34
C THR A 914 -35.87 49.69 -1.04
N PHE A 915 -36.32 48.61 -0.44
CA PHE A 915 -37.52 47.87 -0.84
C PHE A 915 -38.71 48.46 -0.11
N HIS A 916 -39.84 48.62 -0.80
CA HIS A 916 -41.07 49.19 -0.25
C HIS A 916 -42.20 48.17 -0.30
N ASP A 917 -43.10 48.22 0.69
CA ASP A 917 -44.24 47.30 0.82
C ASP A 917 -43.82 45.80 0.74
N LEU A 918 -42.67 45.43 1.30
CA LEU A 918 -42.13 44.06 1.20
C LEU A 918 -42.84 43.14 2.20
N ARG A 919 -43.47 42.07 1.70
CA ARG A 919 -44.14 41.07 2.54
C ARG A 919 -43.12 40.22 3.29
N ILE A 920 -42.98 40.49 4.58
CA ILE A 920 -42.07 39.79 5.48
C ILE A 920 -42.72 38.53 6.04
N PHE A 921 -43.97 38.63 6.51
CA PHE A 921 -44.69 37.53 7.18
C PHE A 921 -46.08 37.28 6.58
N SER A 922 -46.53 36.01 6.59
CA SER A 922 -47.94 35.63 6.40
C SER A 922 -48.29 34.32 7.10
N ALA A 923 -49.57 34.15 7.49
CA ALA A 923 -50.08 32.93 8.12
C ALA A 923 -51.60 32.76 7.95
N ASN A 924 -52.08 31.52 8.06
CA ASN A 924 -53.49 31.14 8.17
C ASN A 924 -53.88 30.82 9.62
N LEU A 925 -55.06 31.24 10.08
CA LEU A 925 -55.66 30.66 11.30
C LEU A 925 -56.55 29.48 10.93
N SER A 926 -56.14 28.25 11.22
CA SER A 926 -56.84 27.03 10.77
C SER A 926 -58.01 26.62 11.69
N SER A 927 -57.79 26.52 13.00
CA SER A 927 -58.81 26.04 13.96
C SER A 927 -58.57 26.51 15.41
N VAL A 928 -59.50 26.22 16.32
CA VAL A 928 -59.38 26.46 17.78
C VAL A 928 -60.01 25.32 18.60
N PHE A 929 -59.54 25.10 19.83
CA PHE A 929 -59.96 24.02 20.74
C PHE A 929 -60.16 24.51 22.19
N ARG A 930 -61.05 23.86 22.96
CA ARG A 930 -61.39 24.23 24.35
C ARG A 930 -61.70 23.01 25.25
N SER A 931 -61.24 23.03 26.49
CA SER A 931 -61.61 22.07 27.57
C SER A 931 -62.05 22.81 28.86
N GLU A 932 -62.21 22.13 30.01
CA GLU A 932 -62.48 22.82 31.28
C GLU A 932 -61.29 23.69 31.74
N ASP A 933 -60.05 23.31 31.39
CA ASP A 933 -58.82 23.98 31.83
C ASP A 933 -58.08 24.78 30.74
N ASN A 934 -58.24 24.45 29.45
CA ASN A 934 -57.42 25.00 28.35
C ASN A 934 -58.20 25.61 27.17
N ASN A 935 -57.57 26.57 26.45
CA ASN A 935 -58.08 27.15 25.19
C ASN A 935 -56.90 27.37 24.22
N LEU A 936 -56.95 26.77 23.02
CA LEU A 936 -55.85 26.68 22.05
C LEU A 936 -56.27 27.15 20.65
N MET A 937 -55.36 27.74 19.86
CA MET A 937 -55.54 28.05 18.43
C MET A 937 -54.49 27.35 17.57
N VAL A 938 -54.78 27.09 16.29
CA VAL A 938 -53.88 26.37 15.36
C VAL A 938 -53.65 27.19 14.09
N LEU A 939 -52.39 27.47 13.76
CA LEU A 939 -51.95 28.19 12.55
C LEU A 939 -51.46 27.23 11.46
N ARG A 940 -51.60 27.61 10.19
CA ARG A 940 -51.05 26.94 8.99
C ARG A 940 -50.51 27.97 7.99
N ASP A 941 -49.95 27.51 6.87
CA ASP A 941 -49.51 28.34 5.73
C ASP A 941 -48.58 29.51 6.16
N VAL A 942 -47.68 29.24 7.12
CA VAL A 942 -46.84 30.26 7.75
C VAL A 942 -45.54 30.46 6.97
N ARG A 943 -45.22 31.71 6.62
CA ARG A 943 -43.97 32.09 5.94
C ARG A 943 -43.39 33.37 6.57
N LEU A 944 -42.07 33.38 6.79
CA LEU A 944 -41.28 34.52 7.25
C LEU A 944 -39.95 34.56 6.47
N ILE A 945 -39.60 35.72 5.91
CA ILE A 945 -38.25 36.00 5.38
C ILE A 945 -37.50 36.98 6.28
N SER A 946 -36.18 36.92 6.27
CA SER A 946 -35.35 37.87 7.02
C SER A 946 -35.44 39.27 6.40
N PRO A 947 -35.51 40.34 7.22
CA PRO A 947 -35.44 41.72 6.74
C PRO A 947 -34.02 42.15 6.36
N ASP A 948 -33.00 41.38 6.73
CA ASP A 948 -31.60 41.68 6.44
C ASP A 948 -31.24 41.17 5.02
N ILE A 949 -31.29 42.08 4.04
CA ILE A 949 -31.10 41.75 2.62
C ILE A 949 -29.63 41.97 2.22
N SER A 950 -28.98 40.87 1.81
CA SER A 950 -27.59 40.82 1.34
C SER A 950 -27.47 41.10 -0.16
N VAL A 951 -26.27 41.46 -0.61
CA VAL A 951 -25.96 41.78 -2.02
C VAL A 951 -24.60 41.23 -2.44
N VAL A 952 -24.51 40.75 -3.69
CA VAL A 952 -23.28 40.18 -4.29
C VAL A 952 -23.17 40.57 -5.78
N ASP A 953 -21.94 40.77 -6.27
CA ASP A 953 -21.60 40.99 -7.69
C ASP A 953 -21.11 39.67 -8.32
N ILE A 954 -21.30 39.47 -9.62
CA ILE A 954 -21.09 38.16 -10.28
C ILE A 954 -20.25 38.24 -11.58
N GLU A 955 -19.80 39.41 -12.05
CA GLU A 955 -18.93 39.49 -13.25
C GLU A 955 -17.41 39.35 -12.97
N ASP A 956 -16.95 39.49 -11.71
CA ASP A 956 -15.51 39.57 -11.35
C ASP A 956 -14.84 38.21 -11.01
N MET A 957 -15.45 37.06 -11.33
CA MET A 957 -14.92 35.70 -11.02
C MET A 957 -14.57 34.88 -12.28
N GLU A 958 -13.57 33.99 -12.19
CA GLU A 958 -13.06 33.24 -13.36
C GLU A 958 -14.11 32.32 -14.04
N GLU A 959 -14.07 32.27 -15.38
CA GLU A 959 -15.25 32.03 -16.26
C GLU A 959 -15.94 30.65 -16.14
N ASP A 960 -15.37 29.64 -15.48
CA ASP A 960 -15.86 28.24 -15.50
C ASP A 960 -16.42 27.70 -14.14
N THR A 961 -16.34 28.43 -13.03
CA THR A 961 -16.75 27.90 -11.71
C THR A 961 -18.01 28.54 -11.10
N GLY A 962 -18.12 29.88 -11.22
CA GLY A 962 -19.23 30.72 -10.72
C GLY A 962 -19.29 30.86 -9.19
N PHE A 963 -19.87 31.96 -8.69
CA PHE A 963 -20.10 32.12 -7.25
C PHE A 963 -21.10 31.07 -6.75
N ARG A 964 -20.72 30.35 -5.68
CA ARG A 964 -21.54 29.31 -5.05
C ARG A 964 -21.90 29.73 -3.62
N LEU A 965 -23.20 29.84 -3.36
CA LEU A 965 -23.75 30.04 -2.03
C LEU A 965 -24.21 28.68 -1.49
N ASP A 966 -23.62 28.22 -0.39
CA ASP A 966 -23.89 26.93 0.24
C ASP A 966 -23.90 25.76 -0.80
N GLY A 967 -22.89 25.76 -1.68
CA GLY A 967 -22.71 24.80 -2.78
C GLY A 967 -23.44 25.13 -4.10
N TYR A 968 -24.54 25.88 -4.07
CA TYR A 968 -25.38 26.17 -5.24
C TYR A 968 -24.87 27.36 -6.06
N ASN A 969 -24.74 27.20 -7.39
CA ASN A 969 -24.36 28.28 -8.30
C ASN A 969 -25.52 29.27 -8.50
N ILE A 970 -25.44 30.44 -7.86
CA ILE A 970 -26.54 31.43 -7.81
C ILE A 970 -26.86 32.09 -9.15
N SER A 971 -25.95 32.00 -10.13
CA SER A 971 -26.15 32.56 -11.47
C SER A 971 -27.26 31.84 -12.26
N TRP A 972 -27.56 30.59 -11.91
CA TRP A 972 -28.55 29.74 -12.58
C TRP A 972 -29.97 29.91 -12.03
N ILE A 973 -30.14 30.63 -10.92
CA ILE A 973 -31.38 30.74 -10.14
C ILE A 973 -32.04 32.11 -10.42
N ARG A 974 -33.38 32.16 -10.44
CA ARG A 974 -34.16 33.36 -10.77
C ARG A 974 -34.57 34.16 -9.53
N VAL A 975 -34.86 35.44 -9.76
CA VAL A 975 -35.54 36.31 -8.77
C VAL A 975 -36.92 35.72 -8.46
N GLY A 976 -37.22 35.55 -7.17
CA GLY A 976 -38.44 34.90 -6.67
C GLY A 976 -38.41 33.37 -6.68
N GLU A 977 -37.28 32.72 -6.96
CA GLU A 977 -37.08 31.29 -6.69
C GLU A 977 -36.37 31.10 -5.34
N ASP A 978 -36.89 30.16 -4.54
CA ASP A 978 -36.35 29.79 -3.22
C ASP A 978 -35.46 28.55 -3.34
N PHE A 979 -34.26 28.55 -2.74
CA PHE A 979 -33.23 27.54 -2.97
C PHE A 979 -32.40 27.21 -1.72
N GLY A 980 -31.70 26.07 -1.74
CA GLY A 980 -30.95 25.49 -0.62
C GLY A 980 -31.71 24.38 0.14
N GLY A 981 -31.04 23.80 1.14
CA GLY A 981 -31.67 22.96 2.17
C GLY A 981 -32.04 21.51 1.84
N ARG A 982 -31.38 20.82 0.90
CA ARG A 982 -31.66 19.38 0.62
C ARG A 982 -30.46 18.46 0.65
N GLU A 983 -30.79 17.18 0.75
CA GLU A 983 -30.00 16.03 1.21
C GLU A 983 -29.96 14.91 0.14
N PRO A 984 -28.96 14.00 0.14
CA PRO A 984 -28.99 12.73 -0.63
C PRO A 984 -30.12 11.78 -0.18
N PHE A 985 -30.39 10.73 -0.97
CA PHE A 985 -31.66 10.00 -0.88
C PHE A 985 -31.63 8.77 0.06
N THR A 986 -30.53 8.05 0.24
CA THR A 986 -30.45 7.00 1.30
C THR A 986 -29.04 6.81 1.84
N LEU A 987 -28.91 6.27 3.06
CA LEU A 987 -27.60 5.86 3.61
C LEU A 987 -26.88 4.77 2.79
N HIS A 988 -27.55 4.17 1.79
CA HIS A 988 -26.96 3.27 0.80
C HIS A 988 -26.42 4.01 -0.45
N GLU A 989 -26.60 5.34 -0.55
CA GLU A 989 -25.88 6.19 -1.50
C GLU A 989 -24.59 6.74 -0.87
N ALA A 990 -23.44 6.49 -1.51
CA ALA A 990 -22.13 6.84 -0.97
C ALA A 990 -21.95 8.36 -0.69
N PRO A 991 -21.56 8.76 0.54
CA PRO A 991 -21.46 10.16 0.94
C PRO A 991 -20.23 10.86 0.33
N LEU A 992 -20.44 12.07 -0.22
CA LEU A 992 -19.40 12.79 -0.98
C LEU A 992 -18.34 13.53 -0.13
N HIS A 993 -18.34 13.40 1.20
CA HIS A 993 -17.33 13.97 2.10
C HIS A 993 -16.98 13.02 3.26
N ASN A 994 -15.68 12.94 3.57
CA ASN A 994 -15.14 12.07 4.63
C ASN A 994 -15.25 12.78 5.99
N GLY A 995 -16.14 12.31 6.85
CA GLY A 995 -16.28 12.83 8.22
C GLY A 995 -15.23 12.25 9.18
N ARG A 996 -14.38 13.10 9.80
CA ARG A 996 -13.36 12.66 10.79
C ARG A 996 -12.88 13.77 11.75
N ALA A 997 -13.75 14.33 12.58
CA ALA A 997 -13.42 15.24 13.69
C ALA A 997 -14.27 15.01 14.98
N THR A 998 -14.97 13.89 15.10
CA THR A 998 -15.69 13.45 16.30
C THR A 998 -14.79 12.64 17.24
N ASN A 999 -14.76 13.06 18.51
CA ASN A 999 -13.89 12.50 19.54
C ASN A 999 -14.56 11.31 20.25
N PHE A 1000 -14.39 10.07 19.76
CA PHE A 1000 -14.93 8.86 20.44
C PHE A 1000 -14.40 8.67 21.88
N ALA A 1001 -13.27 9.28 22.21
CA ALA A 1001 -12.73 9.34 23.56
C ALA A 1001 -13.58 10.15 24.56
N ASP A 1002 -14.37 11.12 24.09
CA ASP A 1002 -15.20 12.01 24.90
C ASP A 1002 -16.60 11.40 25.11
N CYS A 1003 -16.66 10.41 26.00
CA CYS A 1003 -17.87 9.70 26.39
C CYS A 1003 -18.85 10.62 27.12
N VAL A 1004 -18.36 11.56 27.93
CA VAL A 1004 -19.16 12.49 28.74
C VAL A 1004 -19.92 13.47 27.84
N ASN A 1005 -19.29 14.00 26.78
CA ASN A 1005 -19.97 14.87 25.81
C ASN A 1005 -21.17 14.20 25.11
N CYS A 1006 -21.15 12.87 24.95
CA CYS A 1006 -22.21 12.13 24.26
C CYS A 1006 -23.25 11.47 25.18
N HIS A 1007 -22.86 11.03 26.39
CA HIS A 1007 -23.73 10.24 27.29
C HIS A 1007 -24.17 10.98 28.57
N ASP A 1008 -23.64 12.17 28.88
CA ASP A 1008 -24.09 12.89 30.08
C ASP A 1008 -25.51 13.44 29.94
N LEU A 1009 -26.28 13.46 31.05
CA LEU A 1009 -27.62 14.06 31.13
C LEU A 1009 -27.69 15.50 30.61
N GLY A 1010 -26.62 16.27 30.77
CA GLY A 1010 -26.50 17.67 30.35
C GLY A 1010 -26.08 17.89 28.88
N SER A 1011 -25.71 16.82 28.14
CA SER A 1011 -25.30 16.92 26.73
C SER A 1011 -26.44 17.31 25.78
N GLY A 1012 -27.67 16.89 26.08
CA GLY A 1012 -28.83 17.02 25.20
C GLY A 1012 -28.95 15.92 24.12
N MET A 1013 -28.00 15.01 24.00
CA MET A 1013 -27.90 14.01 22.90
C MET A 1013 -28.92 12.84 22.97
N ASP A 1014 -29.67 12.71 24.08
CA ASP A 1014 -30.66 11.67 24.41
C ASP A 1014 -30.25 10.18 24.26
N ILE A 1015 -28.96 9.91 24.00
CA ILE A 1015 -28.40 8.57 23.96
C ILE A 1015 -28.12 8.10 25.41
N LYS A 1016 -28.78 7.00 25.83
CA LYS A 1016 -28.52 6.22 27.06
C LYS A 1016 -28.02 7.03 28.29
N ARG A 1017 -28.72 8.12 28.61
CA ARG A 1017 -28.22 9.18 29.51
C ARG A 1017 -27.70 8.67 30.87
N VAL A 1018 -26.54 9.16 31.28
CA VAL A 1018 -25.88 8.93 32.58
C VAL A 1018 -25.65 10.28 33.28
N ASP A 1019 -25.78 10.35 34.61
CA ASP A 1019 -25.44 11.57 35.37
C ASP A 1019 -23.92 11.66 35.63
N ALA A 1020 -23.10 11.65 34.58
CA ALA A 1020 -21.65 11.57 34.72
C ALA A 1020 -21.08 12.81 35.44
N ILE A 1021 -21.44 14.02 34.97
CA ILE A 1021 -20.90 15.28 35.47
C ILE A 1021 -21.42 15.60 36.89
N THR A 1022 -22.73 15.49 37.16
CA THR A 1022 -23.29 15.90 38.46
C THR A 1022 -23.02 14.87 39.56
N SER A 1023 -23.14 13.58 39.26
CA SER A 1023 -22.84 12.52 40.24
C SER A 1023 -21.34 12.28 40.44
N GLN A 1024 -20.52 12.71 39.47
CA GLN A 1024 -19.09 12.44 39.37
C GLN A 1024 -18.73 10.93 39.34
N LEU A 1025 -19.68 10.04 38.99
CA LEU A 1025 -19.57 8.58 39.19
C LEU A 1025 -19.29 8.17 40.67
N GLY A 1026 -19.60 9.06 41.61
CA GLY A 1026 -19.38 8.87 43.05
C GLY A 1026 -17.92 8.60 43.41
N ALA A 1027 -17.63 7.38 43.87
CA ALA A 1027 -16.31 6.93 44.29
C ALA A 1027 -15.37 6.63 43.10
N HIS A 1028 -15.92 6.42 41.89
CA HIS A 1028 -15.14 6.08 40.70
C HIS A 1028 -14.68 7.32 39.89
N VAL A 1029 -14.99 8.54 40.35
CA VAL A 1029 -14.50 9.84 39.84
C VAL A 1029 -12.99 9.90 39.49
N ARG A 1030 -12.17 9.05 40.11
CA ARG A 1030 -10.72 8.98 39.90
C ARG A 1030 -10.20 7.60 39.50
N LEU A 1031 -11.09 6.68 39.12
CA LEU A 1031 -10.69 5.44 38.45
C LEU A 1031 -9.88 5.82 37.21
N ASN A 1032 -8.74 5.15 36.98
CA ASN A 1032 -7.90 5.36 35.80
C ASN A 1032 -7.38 6.81 35.55
N CYS A 1033 -7.42 7.70 36.55
CA CYS A 1033 -7.13 9.14 36.36
C CYS A 1033 -5.68 9.49 35.95
N ASN A 1034 -4.80 8.48 35.78
CA ASN A 1034 -3.43 8.63 35.31
C ASN A 1034 -3.24 8.24 33.84
N ALA A 1035 -4.29 7.77 33.14
CA ALA A 1035 -4.18 7.41 31.72
C ALA A 1035 -3.78 8.62 30.87
N SER A 1036 -2.84 8.40 29.95
CA SER A 1036 -2.52 9.34 28.87
C SER A 1036 -3.75 9.58 28.00
N SER A 1037 -3.77 10.70 27.31
CA SER A 1037 -4.81 11.07 26.36
C SER A 1037 -4.27 12.10 25.40
N GLU A 1038 -4.60 11.97 24.12
CA GLU A 1038 -4.20 12.90 23.07
C GLU A 1038 -5.39 13.75 22.60
N THR A 1039 -6.60 13.19 22.67
CA THR A 1039 -7.87 13.88 22.49
C THR A 1039 -8.13 14.96 23.55
N ALA A 1040 -8.80 16.04 23.14
CA ALA A 1040 -9.35 17.05 24.06
C ALA A 1040 -10.72 16.58 24.59
N LEU A 1041 -10.77 16.27 25.89
CA LEU A 1041 -11.93 15.71 26.59
C LEU A 1041 -12.75 16.78 27.33
N SER A 1042 -14.07 16.61 27.38
CA SER A 1042 -14.99 17.50 28.09
C SER A 1042 -14.85 17.43 29.61
N ASP A 1043 -14.65 16.25 30.20
CA ASP A 1043 -14.36 16.06 31.62
C ASP A 1043 -13.37 14.90 31.88
N PRO A 1044 -12.43 15.01 32.84
CA PRO A 1044 -11.56 13.89 33.24
C PRO A 1044 -12.25 12.55 33.58
N ILE A 1045 -13.55 12.55 33.86
CA ILE A 1045 -14.40 11.36 34.09
C ILE A 1045 -14.41 10.40 32.90
N ASP A 1046 -14.20 10.86 31.66
CA ASP A 1046 -14.07 10.01 30.46
C ASP A 1046 -13.15 8.81 30.70
N LYS A 1047 -12.02 9.04 31.38
CA LYS A 1047 -11.00 8.02 31.65
C LYS A 1047 -11.50 6.91 32.57
N ALA A 1048 -12.45 7.22 33.45
CA ALA A 1048 -13.13 6.23 34.28
C ALA A 1048 -14.13 5.40 33.43
N CYS A 1049 -14.83 6.01 32.49
CA CYS A 1049 -15.67 5.32 31.52
C CYS A 1049 -14.85 4.32 30.68
N TRP A 1050 -13.67 4.72 30.18
CA TRP A 1050 -12.77 3.85 29.40
C TRP A 1050 -12.29 2.61 30.18
N ALA A 1051 -12.12 2.72 31.50
CA ALA A 1051 -11.70 1.62 32.37
C ALA A 1051 -12.87 0.70 32.77
N CYS A 1052 -14.08 1.25 32.85
CA CYS A 1052 -15.29 0.50 33.17
C CYS A 1052 -15.84 -0.26 31.96
N HIS A 1053 -15.83 0.36 30.77
CA HIS A 1053 -16.44 -0.15 29.53
C HIS A 1053 -15.44 -0.64 28.47
N GLY A 1054 -14.17 -0.24 28.57
CA GLY A 1054 -13.11 -0.60 27.62
C GLY A 1054 -11.95 -1.31 28.30
N ILE A 1055 -10.72 -1.00 27.88
CA ILE A 1055 -9.47 -1.53 28.47
C ILE A 1055 -8.67 -0.47 29.24
N GLY A 1056 -9.21 0.73 29.44
CA GLY A 1056 -8.59 1.81 30.22
C GLY A 1056 -7.55 2.66 29.47
N ILE A 1057 -7.43 2.52 28.15
CA ILE A 1057 -6.73 3.49 27.28
C ILE A 1057 -7.75 4.36 26.54
N GLU A 1058 -7.28 5.39 25.83
CA GLU A 1058 -8.12 6.22 24.96
C GLU A 1058 -8.78 5.36 23.86
N PRO A 1059 -10.11 5.39 23.69
CA PRO A 1059 -10.80 4.53 22.72
C PRO A 1059 -10.96 5.23 21.36
N ASP A 1060 -10.32 4.67 20.33
CA ASP A 1060 -10.48 5.13 18.93
C ASP A 1060 -11.88 4.84 18.35
N VAL A 1061 -12.60 3.89 18.96
CA VAL A 1061 -13.98 3.48 18.61
C VAL A 1061 -14.81 3.24 19.88
N HIS A 1062 -16.14 3.35 19.78
CA HIS A 1062 -17.03 3.29 20.96
C HIS A 1062 -16.88 1.98 21.78
N PRO A 1063 -16.61 2.04 23.10
CA PRO A 1063 -16.43 0.85 23.95
C PRO A 1063 -17.73 0.08 24.24
N ASP A 1064 -17.62 -1.09 24.90
CA ASP A 1064 -18.77 -2.00 25.15
C ASP A 1064 -19.87 -1.32 26.00
N LYS A 1065 -21.12 -1.58 25.62
CA LYS A 1065 -22.34 -1.15 26.31
C LYS A 1065 -22.52 -1.82 27.68
N LYS A 1066 -21.71 -2.83 28.04
CA LYS A 1066 -21.65 -3.46 29.36
C LYS A 1066 -20.41 -2.99 30.16
N PRO A 1067 -20.56 -2.58 31.43
CA PRO A 1067 -19.43 -2.36 32.32
C PRO A 1067 -18.82 -3.70 32.77
N LYS A 1068 -17.53 -3.70 33.16
CA LYS A 1068 -16.87 -4.84 33.82
C LYS A 1068 -17.54 -5.17 35.16
N GLU A 1069 -17.51 -6.44 35.55
CA GLU A 1069 -18.01 -6.85 36.85
C GLU A 1069 -17.12 -6.33 37.98
N CYS A 1070 -17.72 -6.00 39.14
CA CYS A 1070 -16.98 -5.40 40.25
C CYS A 1070 -15.80 -6.27 40.72
N VAL A 1071 -15.95 -7.60 40.65
CA VAL A 1071 -14.91 -8.57 41.03
C VAL A 1071 -13.69 -8.54 40.11
N ASP A 1072 -13.82 -8.14 38.84
CA ASP A 1072 -12.70 -8.12 37.90
C ASP A 1072 -11.64 -7.10 38.33
N CYS A 1073 -12.12 -5.90 38.69
CA CYS A 1073 -11.29 -4.81 39.16
C CYS A 1073 -10.92 -4.92 40.65
N HIS A 1074 -11.75 -5.52 41.52
CA HIS A 1074 -11.53 -5.53 42.97
C HIS A 1074 -11.02 -6.85 43.58
N VAL A 1075 -11.08 -7.96 42.85
CA VAL A 1075 -10.70 -9.31 43.35
C VAL A 1075 -9.77 -10.03 42.38
N ASN A 1076 -10.10 -10.07 41.08
CA ASN A 1076 -9.41 -10.92 40.11
C ASN A 1076 -8.11 -10.32 39.57
N GLY A 1077 -8.08 -9.00 39.30
CA GLY A 1077 -6.94 -8.35 38.61
C GLY A 1077 -6.38 -7.06 39.25
N ILE A 1078 -7.06 -6.48 40.24
CA ILE A 1078 -6.70 -5.22 40.93
C ILE A 1078 -6.33 -4.09 39.94
N LEU A 1079 -7.27 -3.82 39.03
CA LEU A 1079 -7.05 -2.98 37.84
C LEU A 1079 -7.31 -1.49 38.11
N TYR A 1080 -6.72 -0.63 37.27
CA TYR A 1080 -7.00 0.83 37.16
C TYR A 1080 -6.91 1.66 38.46
N GLY A 1081 -6.30 1.14 39.52
CA GLY A 1081 -6.21 1.77 40.83
C GLY A 1081 -7.36 1.44 41.80
N ALA A 1082 -8.10 0.36 41.54
CA ALA A 1082 -9.14 -0.15 42.43
C ALA A 1082 -8.60 -0.54 43.82
N THR A 1083 -9.52 -0.66 44.79
CA THR A 1083 -9.19 -1.15 46.15
C THR A 1083 -9.24 -2.66 46.17
N ASP A 1084 -8.16 -3.30 46.60
CA ASP A 1084 -8.08 -4.74 46.78
C ASP A 1084 -9.05 -5.24 47.86
N LEU A 1085 -9.86 -6.24 47.49
CA LEU A 1085 -10.80 -6.98 48.34
C LEU A 1085 -10.63 -8.50 48.17
N SER A 1086 -9.54 -8.97 47.54
CA SER A 1086 -9.33 -10.38 47.20
C SER A 1086 -9.22 -11.30 48.43
N ASP A 1087 -8.50 -10.84 49.46
CA ASP A 1087 -8.33 -11.52 50.75
C ASP A 1087 -9.53 -11.37 51.72
N GLU A 1088 -10.59 -10.65 51.35
CA GLU A 1088 -11.73 -10.34 52.24
C GLU A 1088 -13.01 -11.09 51.81
N ALA A 1089 -13.74 -11.66 52.77
CA ALA A 1089 -15.03 -12.33 52.49
C ALA A 1089 -16.09 -11.37 51.89
N HIS A 1090 -15.90 -10.06 52.05
CA HIS A 1090 -16.71 -9.02 51.40
C HIS A 1090 -16.54 -8.97 49.88
N GLY A 1091 -15.33 -9.24 49.36
CA GLY A 1091 -15.07 -9.25 47.90
C GLY A 1091 -15.79 -10.38 47.17
N GLN A 1092 -16.19 -11.43 47.90
CA GLN A 1092 -16.84 -12.63 47.39
C GLN A 1092 -18.39 -12.55 47.40
N ALA A 1093 -18.96 -11.36 47.61
CA ALA A 1093 -20.40 -11.15 47.69
C ALA A 1093 -21.04 -10.89 46.30
N GLU A 1094 -22.10 -11.62 45.96
CA GLU A 1094 -22.84 -11.42 44.71
C GLU A 1094 -23.71 -10.14 44.75
N GLY A 1095 -23.80 -9.43 43.62
CA GLY A 1095 -24.71 -8.29 43.45
C GLY A 1095 -24.27 -7.02 44.18
N CYS A 1096 -22.99 -6.67 44.13
CA CYS A 1096 -22.39 -5.51 44.79
C CYS A 1096 -23.17 -4.20 44.59
N ASN A 1097 -23.71 -3.98 43.39
CA ASN A 1097 -24.52 -2.80 43.05
C ASN A 1097 -25.75 -2.62 43.96
N ARG A 1098 -26.35 -3.70 44.47
CA ARG A 1098 -27.52 -3.65 45.39
C ARG A 1098 -27.22 -2.96 46.72
N CYS A 1099 -25.95 -2.87 47.10
CA CYS A 1099 -25.50 -2.11 48.27
C CYS A 1099 -24.75 -0.84 47.87
N HIS A 1100 -23.92 -0.89 46.82
CA HIS A 1100 -22.99 0.19 46.50
C HIS A 1100 -23.50 1.21 45.48
N ALA A 1101 -24.38 0.87 44.55
CA ALA A 1101 -24.89 1.84 43.57
C ALA A 1101 -25.96 2.75 44.22
N ALA A 1102 -25.77 4.06 44.15
CA ALA A 1102 -26.79 5.04 44.54
C ALA A 1102 -27.93 5.12 43.51
N ASP A 1103 -27.65 4.72 42.27
CA ASP A 1103 -28.53 4.73 41.11
C ASP A 1103 -29.24 3.38 40.85
N TYR A 1104 -29.19 2.43 41.79
CA TYR A 1104 -29.75 1.08 41.65
C TYR A 1104 -31.20 1.08 41.09
N PRO A 1105 -31.51 0.34 40.00
CA PRO A 1105 -30.75 -0.78 39.40
C PRO A 1105 -29.53 -0.41 38.54
N GLY A 1106 -29.25 0.88 38.36
CA GLY A 1106 -28.02 1.37 37.72
C GLY A 1106 -26.73 0.98 38.47
N THR A 1107 -25.60 1.36 37.87
CA THR A 1107 -24.23 1.01 38.32
C THR A 1107 -23.22 2.15 38.14
N HIS A 1108 -23.65 3.33 37.69
CA HIS A 1108 -22.73 4.43 37.35
C HIS A 1108 -22.36 5.27 38.57
N VAL A 1109 -23.19 5.31 39.61
CA VAL A 1109 -23.00 6.17 40.80
C VAL A 1109 -22.59 5.33 42.02
N ILE A 1110 -21.36 4.84 42.00
CA ILE A 1110 -20.85 3.94 43.06
C ILE A 1110 -20.52 4.70 44.34
N THR A 1111 -21.04 4.23 45.48
CA THR A 1111 -20.80 4.79 46.81
C THR A 1111 -19.88 3.89 47.63
N VAL A 1112 -18.94 4.53 48.34
CA VAL A 1112 -18.15 3.88 49.39
C VAL A 1112 -18.77 4.23 50.73
N PHE A 1113 -19.43 3.24 51.35
CA PHE A 1113 -19.63 3.26 52.79
C PHE A 1113 -18.26 3.42 53.44
N LYS A 1114 -18.06 4.50 54.21
CA LYS A 1114 -16.81 4.69 54.94
C LYS A 1114 -16.59 3.45 55.80
N PRO A 1115 -15.46 2.71 55.66
CA PRO A 1115 -15.27 1.49 56.42
C PRO A 1115 -15.39 1.83 57.90
N ASN A 1116 -16.29 1.12 58.59
CA ASN A 1116 -16.46 1.24 60.02
C ASN A 1116 -15.15 0.80 60.66
N LYS A 1117 -14.30 1.77 61.02
CA LYS A 1117 -13.03 1.52 61.69
C LYS A 1117 -13.25 0.47 62.79
N PRO A 1118 -12.36 -0.53 62.93
CA PRO A 1118 -12.57 -1.63 63.86
C PRO A 1118 -12.72 -1.09 65.28
N ASN A 1119 -13.85 -1.39 65.92
CA ASN A 1119 -14.22 -0.83 67.22
C ASN A 1119 -14.15 -1.89 68.30
N ILE A 1120 -13.66 -1.51 69.48
CA ILE A 1120 -13.81 -2.35 70.67
C ILE A 1120 -15.24 -2.14 71.21
N VAL A 1121 -16.10 -3.15 71.02
CA VAL A 1121 -17.53 -3.10 71.43
C VAL A 1121 -17.74 -3.56 72.87
N GLY A 1122 -16.80 -4.34 73.41
CA GLY A 1122 -16.76 -4.76 74.81
C GLY A 1122 -15.35 -4.58 75.37
N LEU A 1123 -15.22 -4.01 76.57
CA LEU A 1123 -13.96 -3.90 77.30
C LEU A 1123 -14.23 -3.91 78.81
N ASN A 1124 -13.64 -4.86 79.52
CA ASN A 1124 -13.88 -5.10 80.94
C ASN A 1124 -12.57 -5.54 81.64
N VAL A 1125 -12.38 -5.12 82.90
CA VAL A 1125 -11.10 -5.20 83.62
C VAL A 1125 -11.36 -5.65 85.07
N ILE A 1126 -10.82 -6.79 85.49
CA ILE A 1126 -11.12 -7.42 86.77
C ILE A 1126 -9.84 -7.87 87.51
N PRO A 1127 -9.63 -7.47 88.77
CA PRO A 1127 -10.42 -6.51 89.53
C PRO A 1127 -10.15 -5.06 89.10
N GLU A 1128 -11.15 -4.19 89.25
CA GLU A 1128 -11.01 -2.74 89.07
C GLU A 1128 -10.01 -2.12 90.06
N VAL A 1129 -9.71 -2.80 91.17
CA VAL A 1129 -8.72 -2.41 92.18
C VAL A 1129 -7.81 -3.59 92.48
N ALA A 1130 -6.50 -3.42 92.29
CA ALA A 1130 -5.50 -4.46 92.47
C ALA A 1130 -4.37 -4.01 93.40
N MET A 1131 -3.90 -4.88 94.29
CA MET A 1131 -2.68 -4.60 95.08
C MET A 1131 -1.45 -4.67 94.17
N SER A 1132 -0.45 -3.81 94.39
CA SER A 1132 0.79 -3.84 93.60
C SER A 1132 1.46 -5.22 93.61
N GLY A 1133 1.61 -5.84 92.43
CA GLY A 1133 2.09 -7.21 92.23
C GLY A 1133 1.00 -8.27 91.97
N GLN A 1134 -0.28 -7.89 92.06
CA GLN A 1134 -1.42 -8.72 91.66
C GLN A 1134 -1.62 -8.67 90.13
N LEU A 1135 -2.14 -9.76 89.55
CA LEU A 1135 -2.57 -9.77 88.15
C LEU A 1135 -3.98 -9.17 88.00
N VAL A 1136 -4.19 -8.40 86.94
CA VAL A 1136 -5.48 -7.87 86.51
C VAL A 1136 -5.85 -8.56 85.20
N ASN A 1137 -7.00 -9.23 85.15
CA ASN A 1137 -7.52 -9.85 83.93
C ASN A 1137 -8.28 -8.81 83.11
N VAL A 1138 -8.17 -8.90 81.79
CA VAL A 1138 -8.87 -8.04 80.83
C VAL A 1138 -9.57 -8.92 79.81
N SER A 1139 -10.84 -8.62 79.56
CA SER A 1139 -11.65 -9.23 78.50
C SER A 1139 -12.12 -8.14 77.54
N ALA A 1140 -11.87 -8.28 76.24
CA ALA A 1140 -12.26 -7.33 75.21
C ALA A 1140 -12.87 -8.02 73.98
N THR A 1141 -13.69 -7.29 73.22
CA THR A 1141 -14.29 -7.75 71.96
C THR A 1141 -14.11 -6.67 70.90
N ALA A 1142 -13.45 -6.99 69.78
CA ALA A 1142 -13.29 -6.11 68.63
C ALA A 1142 -14.23 -6.51 67.49
N VAL A 1143 -14.71 -5.55 66.70
CA VAL A 1143 -15.57 -5.79 65.53
C VAL A 1143 -15.10 -4.95 64.35
N ALA A 1144 -14.81 -5.62 63.22
CA ALA A 1144 -14.46 -5.01 61.92
C ALA A 1144 -15.70 -4.67 61.06
N GLY A 1145 -15.48 -4.07 59.90
CA GLY A 1145 -16.50 -3.84 58.85
C GLY A 1145 -17.27 -5.11 58.44
N TRP A 1146 -18.47 -4.95 57.87
CA TRP A 1146 -19.31 -6.10 57.49
C TRP A 1146 -18.60 -7.02 56.49
N ASN A 1147 -18.49 -8.31 56.85
CA ASN A 1147 -17.77 -9.33 56.09
C ASN A 1147 -16.25 -9.06 55.90
N MET A 1148 -15.66 -8.23 56.78
CA MET A 1148 -14.21 -7.95 56.85
C MET A 1148 -13.58 -8.55 58.11
N LEU A 1149 -12.27 -8.75 58.14
CA LEU A 1149 -11.56 -9.34 59.29
C LEU A 1149 -10.93 -8.31 60.26
N VAL A 1150 -10.77 -8.70 61.53
CA VAL A 1150 -9.91 -8.00 62.50
C VAL A 1150 -8.49 -8.56 62.40
N GLU A 1151 -7.48 -7.71 62.15
CA GLU A 1151 -6.10 -8.15 61.87
C GLU A 1151 -5.16 -8.15 63.09
N ALA A 1152 -5.44 -7.29 64.07
CA ALA A 1152 -4.63 -7.12 65.27
C ALA A 1152 -5.40 -6.41 66.38
N MET A 1153 -4.97 -6.59 67.64
CA MET A 1153 -5.34 -5.72 68.76
C MET A 1153 -4.11 -5.42 69.62
N GLU A 1154 -3.98 -4.17 70.11
CA GLU A 1154 -2.93 -3.79 71.05
C GLU A 1154 -3.47 -2.95 72.23
N TYR A 1155 -2.69 -2.89 73.32
CA TYR A 1155 -2.99 -2.04 74.46
C TYR A 1155 -1.81 -1.24 75.01
N PHE A 1156 -2.13 -0.13 75.68
CA PHE A 1156 -1.22 0.74 76.42
C PHE A 1156 -1.70 0.92 77.87
N ILE A 1157 -0.77 1.26 78.78
CA ILE A 1157 -1.07 1.59 80.19
C ILE A 1157 -0.48 2.96 80.51
N GLY A 1158 -1.27 3.80 81.17
CA GLY A 1158 -0.89 5.15 81.60
C GLY A 1158 -1.24 6.20 80.56
N GLU A 1159 -0.59 6.17 79.40
CA GLU A 1159 -0.74 7.14 78.29
C GLU A 1159 -0.97 6.43 76.95
N GLU A 1160 -1.53 7.14 75.97
CA GLU A 1160 -1.72 6.67 74.60
C GLU A 1160 -0.39 6.72 73.83
N GLY A 1161 0.05 5.61 73.25
CA GLY A 1161 1.19 5.58 72.34
C GLY A 1161 0.78 5.64 70.86
N PRO A 1162 1.75 5.80 69.94
CA PRO A 1162 1.50 5.67 68.50
C PRO A 1162 1.02 4.26 68.15
N SER A 1163 -0.01 4.16 67.32
CA SER A 1163 -0.58 2.87 66.93
C SER A 1163 0.44 1.94 66.27
N GLY A 1164 0.44 0.66 66.66
CA GLY A 1164 1.46 -0.33 66.30
C GLY A 1164 2.70 -0.30 67.18
N THR A 1165 2.63 0.32 68.37
CA THR A 1165 3.72 0.32 69.37
C THR A 1165 3.28 -0.14 70.76
N GLY A 1166 2.03 -0.61 70.89
CA GLY A 1166 1.46 -1.11 72.12
C GLY A 1166 1.91 -2.54 72.44
N THR A 1167 1.36 -3.08 73.52
CA THR A 1167 1.48 -4.51 73.80
C THR A 1167 0.42 -5.24 72.98
N ALA A 1168 0.85 -5.96 71.95
CA ALA A 1168 -0.03 -6.78 71.13
C ALA A 1168 -0.73 -7.88 71.96
N VAL A 1169 -1.96 -8.18 71.58
CA VAL A 1169 -2.83 -9.19 72.20
C VAL A 1169 -3.21 -10.22 71.13
N VAL A 1170 -3.30 -11.49 71.52
CA VAL A 1170 -3.87 -12.55 70.67
C VAL A 1170 -5.31 -12.85 71.11
N PRO A 1171 -6.21 -13.21 70.18
CA PRO A 1171 -7.58 -13.60 70.52
C PRO A 1171 -7.63 -14.95 71.24
N VAL A 1172 -8.82 -15.33 71.71
CA VAL A 1172 -9.05 -16.43 72.66
C VAL A 1172 -8.81 -17.82 72.07
N ASP A 1173 -9.09 -18.02 70.79
CA ASP A 1173 -8.72 -19.22 70.00
C ASP A 1173 -7.27 -19.16 69.48
N GLY A 1174 -6.78 -17.96 69.21
CA GLY A 1174 -5.43 -17.66 68.74
C GLY A 1174 -5.31 -17.42 67.22
N ALA A 1175 -6.43 -17.22 66.51
CA ALA A 1175 -6.45 -16.86 65.08
C ALA A 1175 -7.11 -15.49 64.89
N PHE A 1176 -6.66 -14.72 63.90
CA PHE A 1176 -7.31 -13.46 63.50
C PHE A 1176 -8.08 -13.76 62.20
N ASP A 1177 -9.23 -14.42 62.31
CA ASP A 1177 -9.99 -14.96 61.17
C ASP A 1177 -11.52 -14.79 61.25
N GLU A 1178 -12.06 -14.07 62.25
CA GLU A 1178 -13.47 -13.62 62.27
C GLU A 1178 -13.64 -12.08 62.15
N GLN A 1179 -14.85 -11.65 61.79
CA GLN A 1179 -15.24 -10.23 61.85
C GLN A 1179 -15.31 -9.72 63.31
N THR A 1180 -15.58 -10.61 64.26
CA THR A 1180 -15.75 -10.29 65.69
C THR A 1180 -14.80 -11.14 66.53
N GLU A 1181 -13.75 -10.51 67.05
CA GLU A 1181 -12.70 -11.20 67.80
C GLU A 1181 -12.86 -10.96 69.31
N GLU A 1182 -12.74 -12.04 70.10
CA GLU A 1182 -12.71 -11.98 71.57
C GLU A 1182 -11.29 -12.17 72.11
N PHE A 1183 -10.91 -11.39 73.12
CA PHE A 1183 -9.55 -11.34 73.68
C PHE A 1183 -9.58 -11.46 75.21
N GLU A 1184 -8.85 -12.42 75.78
CA GLU A 1184 -8.57 -12.49 77.22
C GLU A 1184 -7.06 -12.43 77.50
N PHE A 1185 -6.63 -11.53 78.38
CA PHE A 1185 -5.23 -11.39 78.77
C PHE A 1185 -5.05 -10.86 80.19
N THR A 1186 -3.81 -10.85 80.70
CA THR A 1186 -3.52 -10.42 82.08
C THR A 1186 -2.42 -9.37 82.13
N ILE A 1187 -2.69 -8.27 82.84
CA ILE A 1187 -1.75 -7.20 83.15
C ILE A 1187 -1.06 -7.52 84.48
N ASN A 1188 0.26 -7.51 84.48
CA ASN A 1188 1.06 -7.64 85.70
C ASN A 1188 1.31 -6.24 86.31
N THR A 1189 0.76 -5.97 87.50
CA THR A 1189 0.92 -4.67 88.17
C THR A 1189 2.27 -4.46 88.87
N THR A 1190 3.19 -5.43 88.80
CA THR A 1190 4.52 -5.34 89.41
C THR A 1190 5.33 -4.19 88.83
N GLY A 1191 5.58 -3.16 89.65
CA GLY A 1191 6.39 -2.00 89.25
C GLY A 1191 5.62 -0.87 88.56
N LEU A 1192 4.31 -1.02 88.34
CA LEU A 1192 3.45 0.11 87.99
C LEU A 1192 3.24 1.01 89.22
N GLU A 1193 3.20 2.33 89.02
CA GLU A 1193 3.01 3.29 90.11
C GLU A 1193 1.59 3.20 90.71
N PRO A 1194 1.40 3.45 92.03
CA PRO A 1194 0.09 3.41 92.68
C PRO A 1194 -0.90 4.50 92.21
N GLY A 1195 -2.20 4.24 92.38
CA GLY A 1195 -3.32 5.09 91.96
C GLY A 1195 -3.97 4.62 90.65
N ASP A 1196 -4.88 5.44 90.11
CA ASP A 1196 -5.62 5.15 88.88
C ASP A 1196 -4.70 5.00 87.67
N ARG A 1197 -4.87 3.91 86.92
CA ARG A 1197 -4.19 3.64 85.66
C ARG A 1197 -5.22 3.55 84.55
N ALA A 1198 -5.11 4.47 83.60
CA ALA A 1198 -5.80 4.35 82.33
C ALA A 1198 -5.20 3.17 81.53
N MET A 1199 -6.07 2.43 80.87
CA MET A 1199 -5.72 1.42 79.90
C MET A 1199 -6.36 1.81 78.58
N TYR A 1200 -5.61 1.78 77.49
CA TYR A 1200 -6.08 2.11 76.15
C TYR A 1200 -5.97 0.87 75.26
N VAL A 1201 -7.01 0.57 74.48
CA VAL A 1201 -7.13 -0.63 73.64
C VAL A 1201 -7.76 -0.27 72.30
N HIS A 1202 -7.22 -0.80 71.21
CA HIS A 1202 -7.86 -0.73 69.89
C HIS A 1202 -7.40 -1.85 68.96
N ALA A 1203 -8.14 -2.02 67.85
CA ALA A 1203 -7.94 -3.07 66.86
C ALA A 1203 -7.59 -2.52 65.45
N MET A 1204 -7.18 -3.39 64.53
CA MET A 1204 -6.79 -3.10 63.15
C MET A 1204 -7.67 -3.85 62.13
N GLU A 1205 -7.88 -3.23 60.97
CA GLU A 1205 -8.57 -3.77 59.78
C GLU A 1205 -7.91 -3.13 58.53
N ARG A 1206 -7.51 -3.93 57.53
CA ARG A 1206 -6.78 -3.50 56.31
C ARG A 1206 -5.67 -2.48 56.57
N GLY A 1207 -4.79 -2.80 57.51
CA GLY A 1207 -3.64 -2.02 57.98
C GLY A 1207 -4.01 -0.75 58.76
N LYS A 1208 -5.28 -0.50 59.06
CA LYS A 1208 -5.78 0.76 59.63
C LYS A 1208 -6.32 0.56 61.04
N TRP A 1209 -5.62 1.18 62.00
CA TRP A 1209 -6.02 1.20 63.39
C TRP A 1209 -7.33 1.97 63.65
N GLY A 1210 -8.15 1.38 64.52
CA GLY A 1210 -9.39 1.93 65.07
C GLY A 1210 -9.18 3.04 66.11
N PRO A 1211 -10.28 3.61 66.64
CA PRO A 1211 -10.23 4.56 67.74
C PRO A 1211 -9.76 3.89 69.05
N MET A 1212 -9.07 4.65 69.91
CA MET A 1212 -8.66 4.18 71.24
C MET A 1212 -9.86 4.10 72.19
N ASN A 1213 -10.19 2.90 72.66
CA ASN A 1213 -11.13 2.68 73.76
C ASN A 1213 -10.38 2.71 75.09
N ARG A 1214 -10.96 3.31 76.14
CA ARG A 1214 -10.28 3.55 77.42
C ARG A 1214 -10.99 2.91 78.61
N ALA A 1215 -10.30 2.04 79.33
CA ALA A 1215 -10.68 1.54 80.66
C ALA A 1215 -9.82 2.18 81.77
N VAL A 1216 -10.16 1.92 83.04
CA VAL A 1216 -9.38 2.34 84.22
C VAL A 1216 -9.36 1.22 85.24
N PHE A 1217 -8.22 0.99 85.89
CA PHE A 1217 -8.10 0.20 87.11
C PHE A 1217 -7.16 0.91 88.10
N ALA A 1218 -7.40 0.77 89.40
CA ALA A 1218 -6.57 1.37 90.44
C ALA A 1218 -5.53 0.38 90.98
N ILE A 1219 -4.31 0.87 91.24
CA ILE A 1219 -3.25 0.09 91.89
C ILE A 1219 -3.06 0.60 93.32
N GLU A 1220 -3.46 -0.20 94.30
CA GLU A 1220 -3.31 0.15 95.72
C GLU A 1220 -1.94 -0.29 96.27
N LEU A 1221 -1.35 0.60 97.07
CA LEU A 1221 -0.37 0.20 98.09
C LEU A 1221 -1.13 -0.41 99.28
N PRO A 1222 -0.53 -1.33 100.04
CA PRO A 1222 -1.09 -1.73 101.34
C PRO A 1222 -1.12 -0.52 102.27
N GLU A 1223 -2.32 0.05 102.48
CA GLU A 1223 -2.49 1.33 103.16
C GLU A 1223 -2.23 1.24 104.67
N ILE A 1224 -1.76 2.36 105.24
CA ILE A 1224 -1.66 2.58 106.68
C ILE A 1224 -2.53 3.79 106.98
N GLU A 1225 -3.50 3.62 107.88
CA GLU A 1225 -4.55 4.62 108.17
C GLU A 1225 -4.01 6.01 108.53
N PHE A 1226 -4.74 7.06 108.11
CA PHE A 1226 -5.33 8.16 108.91
C PHE A 1226 -5.45 9.44 108.04
N MET A 1227 -6.63 9.87 107.58
CA MET A 1227 -7.82 10.41 108.28
C MET A 1227 -7.83 11.95 108.34
N GLU A 1228 -8.93 12.57 107.84
CA GLU A 1228 -9.41 13.95 108.13
C GLU A 1228 -8.59 15.16 107.57
N LEU A 1229 -9.08 16.42 107.41
CA LEU A 1229 -10.35 17.10 107.73
C LEU A 1229 -10.59 18.39 106.85
N GLU A 1230 -11.85 18.74 106.57
CA GLU A 1230 -12.50 20.08 106.29
C GLU A 1230 -11.80 21.30 105.60
N SER A 1231 -12.27 21.65 104.37
CA SER A 1231 -12.90 22.96 103.94
C SER A 1231 -12.17 24.34 104.13
N PRO A 1232 -12.75 25.57 103.86
CA PRO A 1232 -13.87 26.02 103.00
C PRO A 1232 -13.66 27.36 102.18
N LYS A 1233 -14.42 27.57 101.08
CA LYS A 1233 -14.91 28.91 100.55
C LYS A 1233 -13.85 29.97 100.05
N PRO A 1234 -14.21 31.19 99.55
CA PRO A 1234 -15.15 31.55 98.46
C PRO A 1234 -14.73 32.75 97.52
N ALA A 1235 -15.57 33.03 96.49
CA ALA A 1235 -15.99 34.37 95.97
C ALA A 1235 -15.17 35.24 94.96
N MET A 1236 -15.94 35.89 94.05
CA MET A 1236 -15.72 37.17 93.31
C MET A 1236 -14.60 37.28 92.23
N ALA A 1237 -14.61 38.23 91.26
CA ALA A 1237 -15.68 38.96 90.52
C ALA A 1237 -15.08 39.92 89.43
N VAL A 1238 -15.96 40.56 88.61
CA VAL A 1238 -15.80 41.84 87.84
C VAL A 1238 -15.24 41.78 86.39
N LYS A 1239 -15.74 42.73 85.57
CA LYS A 1239 -15.40 43.11 84.16
C LYS A 1239 -14.14 44.03 84.10
N PRO A 1240 -13.90 44.87 83.05
CA PRO A 1240 -13.92 44.75 81.58
C PRO A 1240 -12.53 45.10 80.95
N GLY A 1241 -12.40 45.28 79.62
CA GLY A 1241 -11.20 45.88 78.99
C GLY A 1241 -11.39 46.39 77.56
N ARG A 1242 -10.62 47.42 77.13
CA ARG A 1242 -10.62 48.04 75.79
C ARG A 1242 -9.27 48.77 75.54
N HIS A 1243 -8.87 48.91 74.27
CA HIS A 1243 -7.87 49.88 73.71
C HIS A 1243 -6.34 49.64 73.83
N LEU A 1244 -5.66 50.26 72.83
CA LEU A 1244 -4.31 50.87 72.78
C LEU A 1244 -3.09 50.05 72.27
N ASP A 1245 -2.81 50.26 70.98
CA ASP A 1245 -1.57 50.76 70.34
C ASP A 1245 -0.17 50.27 70.77
N LEU A 1246 0.67 49.95 69.76
CA LEU A 1246 1.90 50.72 69.44
C LEU A 1246 2.57 50.26 68.10
N PRO A 1247 3.08 51.18 67.24
CA PRO A 1247 3.80 50.86 65.98
C PRO A 1247 5.27 51.37 65.93
N MET A 1248 6.06 50.94 64.92
CA MET A 1248 7.19 51.62 64.22
C MET A 1248 7.79 50.62 63.19
N ILE A 1249 8.34 50.88 61.98
CA ILE A 1249 8.92 51.98 61.17
C ILE A 1249 10.34 51.58 60.66
N ASN A 1250 10.60 51.87 59.38
CA ASN A 1250 11.75 51.47 58.53
C ASN A 1250 13.17 51.94 58.91
N ALA A 1251 14.21 51.24 58.40
CA ALA A 1251 15.49 51.80 57.87
C ALA A 1251 16.29 50.73 57.05
N VAL A 1252 17.40 51.04 56.34
CA VAL A 1252 17.49 51.74 55.02
C VAL A 1252 18.88 51.53 54.35
N THR A 1253 18.95 51.70 53.01
CA THR A 1253 20.14 51.88 52.07
C THR A 1253 20.42 50.67 51.14
N VAL A 1254 20.36 50.66 49.79
CA VAL A 1254 20.37 51.61 48.62
C VAL A 1254 21.72 51.66 47.84
N ILE A 1255 21.62 51.83 46.49
CA ILE A 1255 22.60 52.19 45.41
C ILE A 1255 22.64 51.12 44.26
N ILE A 1256 22.96 51.35 42.96
CA ILE A 1256 22.68 52.34 41.86
C ILE A 1256 23.58 51.91 40.64
N ILE A 1257 23.36 52.06 39.31
CA ILE A 1257 22.44 52.74 38.33
C ILE A 1257 22.46 51.86 37.02
N GLY A 1258 21.65 51.99 35.94
CA GLY A 1258 20.44 52.80 35.66
C GLY A 1258 20.38 53.48 34.27
N ILE A 1259 19.38 53.12 33.43
CA ILE A 1259 18.72 53.92 32.34
C ILE A 1259 19.44 54.06 30.96
N GLY A 1260 18.70 54.05 29.81
CA GLY A 1260 19.26 54.66 28.57
C GLY A 1260 18.69 54.61 27.12
N ALA A 1261 17.51 54.03 26.78
CA ALA A 1261 16.69 54.29 25.54
C ALA A 1261 17.24 54.36 24.06
N TRP A 1262 16.42 53.81 23.14
CA TRP A 1262 16.12 54.25 21.73
C TRP A 1262 16.91 53.79 20.47
N PHE A 1263 16.13 53.40 19.44
CA PHE A 1263 16.33 53.39 17.97
C PHE A 1263 17.34 52.45 17.22
N LEU A 1264 16.75 51.46 16.53
CA LEU A 1264 16.99 50.92 15.16
C LEU A 1264 18.39 50.83 14.49
N LEU A 1265 18.63 49.64 13.91
CA LEU A 1265 19.40 49.32 12.67
C LEU A 1265 20.94 49.63 12.67
N THR A 1266 21.83 48.70 12.33
CA THR A 1266 21.82 47.80 11.14
C THR A 1266 22.76 46.56 11.25
N LEU A 1267 22.40 45.50 10.52
CA LEU A 1267 23.25 44.55 9.77
C LEU A 1267 24.30 43.65 10.45
N ARG A 1268 24.07 42.32 10.28
CA ARG A 1268 25.05 41.24 9.97
C ARG A 1268 26.04 40.86 11.10
N ARG A 1269 26.53 39.60 11.21
CA ARG A 1269 26.59 38.46 10.25
C ARG A 1269 26.94 37.15 11.01
N LYS A 1270 26.44 35.98 10.55
CA LYS A 1270 27.07 34.62 10.52
C LYS A 1270 27.71 34.07 11.83
N ARG A 1271 27.66 32.76 12.17
CA ARG A 1271 27.32 31.45 11.55
C ARG A 1271 26.71 30.59 12.69
N GLY A 1272 25.99 29.48 12.50
CA GLY A 1272 26.25 28.34 11.60
C GLY A 1272 27.29 27.39 12.23
N LEU A 1273 27.08 26.09 12.32
CA LEU A 1273 25.92 25.31 11.85
C LEU A 1273 24.76 25.35 12.85
#